data_AF-A0A8J2WIW0-F1
#
_entry.id   AF-A0A8J2WIW0-F1
#
_cell.length_a   1.000
_cell.length_b   1.000
_cell.length_c   1.000
_cell.angle_alpha   90.00
_cell.angle_beta   90.00
_cell.angle_gamma   90.00
#
_symmetry.space_group_name_H-M   'P 1'
#
loop_
_entity.id
_entity.type
_entity.pdbx_description
1 polymer ?
#
loop_
_entity_poly.entity_id
_entity_poly.type
_entity_poly.pdbx_seq_one_letter_code
_entity_poly.pdbx_strand_id
1 'polypeptide(L)'
;MKIKRIGIFIFAILIFVILKFVFRDHLTVEQCVKDKVSVRHQIIPLGQNDEDVFVFVQISDLHISHHTAKDRYEQLNEFCSINLKAIGPKLVLASGDLTDSVAPGNVLVTQFAEEWEMYKALYTKCQNESGVTHWLDLRGNHDNFNVDGYNSSNSYYPLFGSQRKNPGSYLEIIEANERTKFAFIAVDATLEIGPKRLLNFVGELDDNRLKKLKEFDEAAAQSNVNATIWFGHYPSSSIFTSGLRPGLRNVAAKGIAYLCGHFHNFVGLVPQMYSHHHSGMLELELADWKHNRMYRVAVFDKGLFSFADVQHKSWPIIVVTNPKPLLTVQPCKEPVELMATSSHIRMFIFSPSPIQVCEVKLDQGSWTPCTLTGKSNPLYIVPWQPELYSTGLHVLEVRAKDTSGAEVITKIDFALDDTKPHFTLRARIALMWDFTTVSKVLFWSSFLCCTFPFCFMRYLQSKIIARHLSPPRVKYRRVKLLIRKFWIFAGVKKLFYPIIAYNLYLCCGPWLVGDLIDGRYGVVFAWGTIFEDGMFLEGTTTFLYCGLHFLLFNWPLICILAHTADVRYQETIVKNQPYSRTLFSETVSNVAIWLLVFIHLSSCLIFMISHGFLSLLVNPARSWSLIFAIYLWLKAKRLYGPDLENSEVDQLVSISSKDNMSSSCHQQINPLGQEDEDAFVFVHISDLHISHYTAKDRYEQLNEFCSINLKVISPALVIASGDLTDSVSPGTVVATQFAAEWEMYKALYTKCQNESRIPHWLDLRGNHDNFNVDGYNSSNNYYPLYGSQRKNPGSYLKIIEANERTKFAFIAVDATLEIGPKRLLNFVGELDDNRLKKLKEFDEAAAQSNVNATIWFGHYPSSSIFTSGLRPGLRYVAAKGIAYLCGHFHTLIGLVPQMYARHHSGMLELELADWKHNRMYRVAVFDKGLFSFADVQHKSWPIIVVTNPKPLLTVQPCKEPVELMATSSHIRMFIFSPSPIQVCEVKLDQGSWTPCSLTGQNTPLYTVPWQPELYAKDLHVLEVRAKDSSGAEVLTEIYFALDDTKPHFTLGARIALMWDFTTMGQVIFFSSVCCCTFPFVIMRCLQGRITLRQLSLVFKFRCIYLLIRKLWIFAGVKKLFYPIIAYNLYLCCGPWLAGYLIDGRFGFIFVWGTIFDDGMFLEGTTTFFYCGIHILLFNWPLIGILAHTADVRFQDMIDNNRLHSRTLFRKIMLNAPILLLISIHLSISSIFAYSHGLLTLLLNPAQFWSLIIALYLWWKAKGLVAKDFTNFVNPSN
;
A
#
# COMPACT_ATOMS: atom_id res chain seq x y z
N MET A 1 38.08 -23.47 4.64
CA MET A 1 37.05 -22.54 5.15
C MET A 1 36.14 -23.27 6.15
N LYS A 2 35.78 -22.70 7.32
CA LYS A 2 35.03 -23.43 8.37
C LYS A 2 33.54 -23.60 8.01
N ILE A 3 33.04 -24.84 7.92
CA ILE A 3 31.69 -25.25 7.44
C ILE A 3 30.48 -24.56 8.11
N LYS A 4 30.64 -23.96 9.30
CA LYS A 4 29.62 -23.04 9.84
C LYS A 4 29.34 -21.84 8.92
N ARG A 5 30.38 -21.29 8.28
CA ARG A 5 30.31 -20.32 7.17
C ARG A 5 29.98 -20.99 5.82
N ILE A 6 29.30 -22.13 5.83
CA ILE A 6 28.71 -22.77 4.63
C ILE A 6 27.24 -23.06 4.92
N GLY A 7 26.89 -23.64 6.08
CA GLY A 7 25.47 -23.76 6.47
C GLY A 7 24.78 -22.41 6.69
N ILE A 8 25.42 -21.50 7.45
CA ILE A 8 24.90 -20.13 7.64
C ILE A 8 25.09 -19.31 6.37
N PHE A 9 26.13 -19.56 5.57
CA PHE A 9 26.38 -18.82 4.32
C PHE A 9 25.41 -19.25 3.21
N ILE A 10 25.02 -20.52 3.10
CA ILE A 10 23.96 -20.98 2.18
C ILE A 10 22.58 -20.58 2.70
N PHE A 11 22.31 -20.60 4.01
CA PHE A 11 21.02 -20.08 4.51
C PHE A 11 20.94 -18.55 4.37
N ALA A 12 22.05 -17.83 4.58
CA ALA A 12 22.15 -16.39 4.36
C ALA A 12 22.31 -16.01 2.89
N ILE A 13 22.75 -16.90 1.98
CA ILE A 13 22.68 -16.70 0.53
C ILE A 13 21.29 -17.05 0.02
N LEU A 14 20.64 -18.11 0.53
CA LEU A 14 19.28 -18.43 0.16
C LEU A 14 18.37 -17.29 0.61
N ILE A 15 18.49 -16.86 1.89
CA ILE A 15 17.91 -15.60 2.35
C ILE A 15 18.40 -14.46 1.47
N PHE A 16 19.70 -14.19 1.27
CA PHE A 16 20.16 -13.06 0.45
C PHE A 16 19.72 -13.10 -1.03
N VAL A 17 19.30 -14.26 -1.57
CA VAL A 17 18.73 -14.44 -2.92
C VAL A 17 17.22 -14.27 -2.90
N ILE A 18 16.55 -14.78 -1.87
CA ILE A 18 15.20 -14.35 -1.49
C ILE A 18 15.20 -12.84 -1.15
N LEU A 19 16.36 -12.26 -0.82
CA LEU A 19 16.68 -10.84 -0.65
C LEU A 19 17.49 -10.28 -1.85
N LYS A 20 17.36 -10.84 -3.05
CA LYS A 20 18.01 -10.32 -4.27
C LYS A 20 17.33 -10.63 -5.59
N PHE A 21 16.45 -11.62 -5.66
CA PHE A 21 15.52 -11.86 -6.78
C PHE A 21 14.26 -10.99 -6.64
N VAL A 22 14.33 -10.08 -5.68
CA VAL A 22 13.23 -9.70 -4.84
C VAL A 22 13.51 -8.42 -4.07
N PHE A 23 14.64 -8.34 -3.34
CA PHE A 23 15.10 -7.10 -2.71
C PHE A 23 15.98 -6.42 -3.78
N ARG A 24 15.45 -6.30 -5.02
CA ARG A 24 16.20 -6.30 -6.27
C ARG A 24 16.03 -5.06 -7.09
N ASP A 25 14.77 -4.77 -7.35
CA ASP A 25 14.30 -4.16 -8.56
C ASP A 25 13.05 -3.36 -8.26
N HIS A 26 12.16 -3.90 -7.40
CA HIS A 26 10.81 -3.50 -6.92
C HIS A 26 10.82 -2.50 -5.75
N LEU A 27 12.01 -2.04 -5.41
CA LEU A 27 12.16 -0.68 -4.94
C LEU A 27 13.31 -0.06 -5.76
N THR A 28 13.03 0.67 -6.89
CA THR A 28 13.72 1.90 -7.39
C THR A 28 12.99 2.76 -8.49
N VAL A 29 12.72 4.07 -8.34
CA VAL A 29 11.92 4.91 -9.29
C VAL A 29 12.72 5.39 -10.51
N GLU A 30 12.15 5.75 -11.68
CA GLU A 30 12.91 6.32 -12.85
C GLU A 30 12.12 7.31 -13.74
N GLN A 31 12.67 8.25 -14.52
CA GLN A 31 11.89 9.46 -14.94
C GLN A 31 10.52 9.38 -15.67
N CYS A 32 9.79 10.54 -15.72
CA CYS A 32 8.75 11.14 -16.63
C CYS A 32 9.43 11.79 -17.88
N VAL A 33 8.98 11.92 -19.17
CA VAL A 33 9.83 12.37 -20.36
C VAL A 33 9.53 13.80 -20.70
N LYS A 34 10.49 14.74 -20.81
CA LYS A 34 10.41 15.89 -21.69
C LYS A 34 10.61 15.49 -23.14
N ASP A 35 9.81 14.50 -23.55
CA ASP A 35 9.41 14.23 -24.92
C ASP A 35 8.76 15.54 -25.32
N LYS A 36 9.15 16.15 -26.41
CA LYS A 36 8.84 17.57 -26.63
C LYS A 36 7.47 17.74 -27.30
N VAL A 37 6.41 17.05 -26.82
CA VAL A 37 5.09 16.95 -27.48
C VAL A 37 4.23 18.18 -27.25
N SER A 38 4.65 19.30 -27.83
CA SER A 38 3.95 20.60 -27.80
C SER A 38 2.42 20.49 -27.87
N VAL A 39 1.75 20.79 -26.75
CA VAL A 39 0.39 21.36 -26.78
C VAL A 39 0.49 22.82 -26.33
N ARG A 40 -0.22 23.70 -27.04
CA ARG A 40 -0.38 25.14 -26.78
C ARG A 40 -1.86 25.41 -26.53
N HIS A 41 -2.33 25.38 -25.30
CA HIS A 41 -3.56 26.09 -24.94
C HIS A 41 -3.21 27.51 -24.52
N GLN A 42 -4.20 28.38 -24.59
CA GLN A 42 -4.05 29.76 -24.17
C GLN A 42 -3.84 29.81 -22.65
N ILE A 43 -2.82 30.57 -22.26
CA ILE A 43 -2.43 30.82 -20.88
C ILE A 43 -3.43 31.86 -20.33
N ILE A 44 -4.52 31.40 -19.69
CA ILE A 44 -5.61 32.27 -19.16
C ILE A 44 -5.40 32.66 -17.68
N PRO A 45 -5.21 33.95 -17.34
CA PRO A 45 -4.83 34.34 -15.99
C PRO A 45 -5.85 34.10 -14.85
N LEU A 46 -5.33 34.06 -13.62
CA LEU A 46 -6.11 33.97 -12.36
C LEU A 46 -6.20 35.30 -11.62
N GLY A 47 -6.77 36.25 -12.36
CA GLY A 47 -7.58 37.29 -11.76
C GLY A 47 -8.88 36.75 -11.16
N GLN A 48 -9.95 37.54 -11.27
CA GLN A 48 -11.13 37.44 -10.40
C GLN A 48 -12.32 36.69 -11.01
N ASN A 49 -12.24 36.28 -12.28
CA ASN A 49 -13.33 35.70 -13.08
C ASN A 49 -13.41 34.17 -13.01
N ASP A 50 -14.61 33.59 -12.92
CA ASP A 50 -14.92 32.15 -13.01
C ASP A 50 -15.17 31.70 -14.47
N GLU A 51 -14.30 32.13 -15.38
CA GLU A 51 -14.32 31.68 -16.78
C GLU A 51 -13.63 30.32 -16.98
N ASP A 52 -14.01 29.61 -18.04
CA ASP A 52 -13.54 28.27 -18.40
C ASP A 52 -13.65 27.25 -17.24
N VAL A 53 -14.84 27.29 -16.63
CA VAL A 53 -15.32 26.44 -15.54
C VAL A 53 -16.32 25.38 -16.04
N PHE A 54 -16.25 24.22 -15.39
CA PHE A 54 -17.14 23.06 -15.35
C PHE A 54 -17.15 22.67 -13.86
N VAL A 55 -18.01 21.77 -13.42
CA VAL A 55 -18.03 21.37 -12.00
C VAL A 55 -18.63 19.99 -12.00
N PHE A 56 -18.02 18.96 -11.42
CA PHE A 56 -18.80 17.77 -11.12
C PHE A 56 -18.38 16.79 -10.00
N VAL A 57 -19.23 15.77 -9.88
CA VAL A 57 -19.51 14.91 -8.73
C VAL A 57 -19.46 13.41 -9.02
N GLN A 58 -19.43 12.61 -7.97
CA GLN A 58 -19.68 11.18 -8.05
C GLN A 58 -19.97 10.60 -6.67
N ILE A 59 -20.47 9.38 -6.77
CA ILE A 59 -20.74 8.38 -5.79
C ILE A 59 -20.41 7.02 -6.42
N SER A 60 -20.03 6.04 -5.64
CA SER A 60 -20.15 4.63 -6.03
C SER A 60 -20.17 3.83 -4.71
N ASP A 61 -19.86 2.54 -4.66
CA ASP A 61 -20.23 1.62 -3.56
C ASP A 61 -21.60 1.98 -2.99
N LEU A 62 -22.50 2.31 -3.92
CA LEU A 62 -23.83 2.82 -3.65
C LEU A 62 -24.56 1.77 -2.85
N HIS A 63 -24.31 0.52 -3.26
CA HIS A 63 -24.85 -0.65 -2.65
C HIS A 63 -26.33 -0.49 -2.47
N ILE A 64 -27.05 -0.32 -3.56
CA ILE A 64 -28.47 -0.10 -3.42
C ILE A 64 -29.10 -1.45 -3.09
N SER A 65 -29.34 -1.68 -1.80
CA SER A 65 -29.92 -2.94 -1.34
C SER A 65 -31.42 -2.83 -1.22
N HIS A 66 -32.09 -3.85 -1.72
CA HIS A 66 -33.48 -4.14 -1.39
C HIS A 66 -33.57 -4.84 -0.03
N HIS A 67 -32.52 -5.57 0.36
CA HIS A 67 -32.53 -6.45 1.53
C HIS A 67 -31.97 -5.84 2.84
N THR A 68 -31.10 -4.82 2.77
CA THR A 68 -30.42 -4.25 3.97
C THR A 68 -30.25 -2.73 3.94
N ALA A 69 -30.13 -2.09 5.12
CA ALA A 69 -29.79 -0.67 5.31
C ALA A 69 -30.50 0.32 4.35
N LYS A 70 -31.84 0.35 4.43
CA LYS A 70 -32.72 1.26 3.66
C LYS A 70 -32.31 2.74 3.75
N ASP A 71 -31.73 3.15 4.87
CA ASP A 71 -31.19 4.48 5.15
C ASP A 71 -30.07 4.91 4.19
N ARG A 72 -29.37 3.95 3.59
CA ARG A 72 -28.34 4.16 2.55
C ARG A 72 -28.92 4.70 1.25
N TYR A 73 -30.04 4.14 0.82
CA TYR A 73 -30.76 4.57 -0.38
C TYR A 73 -31.53 5.87 -0.13
N GLU A 74 -32.08 6.05 1.07
CA GLU A 74 -32.70 7.30 1.51
C GLU A 74 -31.69 8.46 1.54
N GLN A 75 -30.46 8.21 1.98
CA GLN A 75 -29.41 9.22 1.98
C GLN A 75 -28.81 9.48 0.60
N LEU A 76 -28.82 8.51 -0.33
CA LEU A 76 -28.52 8.78 -1.75
C LEU A 76 -29.61 9.66 -2.39
N ASN A 77 -30.87 9.43 -2.01
CA ASN A 77 -32.00 10.26 -2.42
C ASN A 77 -31.88 11.70 -1.90
N GLU A 78 -31.51 11.88 -0.63
CA GLU A 78 -31.23 13.18 -0.01
C GLU A 78 -30.04 13.88 -0.67
N PHE A 79 -28.93 13.16 -0.85
CA PHE A 79 -27.72 13.61 -1.54
C PHE A 79 -28.05 14.22 -2.91
N CYS A 80 -28.93 13.59 -3.69
CA CYS A 80 -29.33 14.11 -4.99
C CYS A 80 -30.28 15.33 -4.91
N SER A 81 -31.20 15.36 -3.94
CA SER A 81 -32.13 16.48 -3.76
C SER A 81 -31.48 17.74 -3.18
N ILE A 82 -30.46 17.58 -2.32
CA ILE A 82 -29.82 18.67 -1.57
C ILE A 82 -28.42 18.94 -2.11
N ASN A 83 -27.51 17.96 -2.05
CA ASN A 83 -26.10 18.21 -2.31
C ASN A 83 -25.86 18.45 -3.80
N LEU A 84 -26.26 17.54 -4.70
CA LEU A 84 -26.15 17.79 -6.15
C LEU A 84 -26.75 19.13 -6.55
N LYS A 85 -27.89 19.49 -5.98
CA LYS A 85 -28.55 20.76 -6.26
C LYS A 85 -27.78 22.00 -5.77
N ALA A 86 -27.11 21.92 -4.62
CA ALA A 86 -26.27 22.99 -4.09
C ALA A 86 -24.86 23.02 -4.73
N ILE A 87 -24.49 22.00 -5.51
CA ILE A 87 -23.26 21.96 -6.31
C ILE A 87 -23.47 22.58 -7.70
N GLY A 88 -24.59 22.26 -8.36
CA GLY A 88 -24.83 22.55 -9.77
C GLY A 88 -23.86 21.85 -10.76
N PRO A 89 -23.66 20.53 -10.69
CA PRO A 89 -22.62 19.85 -11.45
C PRO A 89 -23.11 19.38 -12.83
N LYS A 90 -22.21 19.38 -13.82
CA LYS A 90 -22.55 19.00 -15.22
C LYS A 90 -22.61 17.49 -15.46
N LEU A 91 -21.92 16.70 -14.63
CA LEU A 91 -21.87 15.23 -14.73
C LEU A 91 -22.04 14.61 -13.32
N VAL A 92 -22.39 13.34 -13.26
CA VAL A 92 -22.12 12.46 -12.12
C VAL A 92 -21.50 11.21 -12.68
N LEU A 93 -20.44 10.72 -12.05
CA LEU A 93 -20.02 9.36 -12.30
C LEU A 93 -20.62 8.44 -11.23
N ALA A 94 -20.95 7.22 -11.63
CA ALA A 94 -21.50 6.18 -10.76
C ALA A 94 -20.70 4.93 -11.05
N SER A 95 -19.50 4.98 -10.54
CA SER A 95 -18.38 4.24 -11.07
C SER A 95 -18.39 2.86 -10.42
N GLY A 96 -19.39 2.03 -10.74
CA GLY A 96 -19.68 0.72 -10.13
C GLY A 96 -20.38 0.69 -8.78
N ASP A 97 -20.55 -0.55 -8.30
CA ASP A 97 -21.42 -0.99 -7.21
C ASP A 97 -22.72 -0.26 -7.07
N LEU A 98 -23.47 -0.48 -8.14
CA LEU A 98 -24.77 0.08 -8.34
C LEU A 98 -25.77 -0.62 -7.40
N THR A 99 -25.67 -1.93 -7.20
CA THR A 99 -26.53 -2.74 -6.29
C THR A 99 -25.85 -3.16 -4.99
N ASP A 100 -26.56 -3.69 -3.96
CA ASP A 100 -25.95 -4.38 -2.79
C ASP A 100 -26.10 -5.90 -2.83
N SER A 101 -26.65 -6.51 -3.89
CA SER A 101 -26.94 -7.93 -4.24
C SER A 101 -26.94 -9.06 -3.15
N VAL A 102 -26.95 -8.79 -1.83
CA VAL A 102 -26.62 -9.77 -0.76
C VAL A 102 -27.88 -10.44 -0.31
N ALA A 103 -27.92 -11.77 -0.33
CA ALA A 103 -28.98 -12.44 0.40
C ALA A 103 -28.82 -12.17 1.91
N PRO A 104 -29.92 -11.96 2.66
CA PRO A 104 -29.90 -11.75 4.09
C PRO A 104 -29.00 -12.76 4.85
N GLY A 105 -28.21 -12.24 5.78
CA GLY A 105 -27.30 -13.03 6.60
C GLY A 105 -25.87 -13.15 6.06
N ASN A 106 -25.54 -12.57 4.90
CA ASN A 106 -24.21 -12.61 4.30
C ASN A 106 -23.71 -14.05 4.07
N VAL A 107 -24.60 -14.95 3.63
CA VAL A 107 -24.32 -16.40 3.41
C VAL A 107 -24.81 -16.94 2.05
N LEU A 108 -25.61 -16.18 1.30
CA LEU A 108 -25.90 -16.40 -0.12
C LEU A 108 -25.91 -15.04 -0.83
N VAL A 109 -25.78 -15.05 -2.15
CA VAL A 109 -25.46 -13.89 -3.00
C VAL A 109 -25.62 -14.31 -4.45
N THR A 110 -26.13 -13.40 -5.28
CA THR A 110 -26.50 -13.55 -6.69
C THR A 110 -26.93 -12.16 -7.19
N GLN A 111 -27.25 -11.95 -8.46
CA GLN A 111 -27.95 -10.74 -8.88
C GLN A 111 -29.42 -10.71 -8.42
N PHE A 112 -29.90 -9.52 -8.03
CA PHE A 112 -31.30 -9.22 -7.73
C PHE A 112 -31.79 -8.06 -8.59
N ALA A 113 -32.93 -8.23 -9.27
CA ALA A 113 -33.43 -7.24 -10.23
C ALA A 113 -33.97 -5.98 -9.55
N GLU A 114 -34.54 -6.14 -8.35
CA GLU A 114 -35.13 -5.07 -7.53
C GLU A 114 -34.10 -4.00 -7.15
N GLU A 115 -32.86 -4.42 -6.94
CA GLU A 115 -31.76 -3.53 -6.58
C GLU A 115 -31.26 -2.71 -7.78
N TRP A 116 -31.28 -3.32 -8.95
CA TRP A 116 -31.01 -2.69 -10.22
C TRP A 116 -32.11 -1.70 -10.65
N GLU A 117 -33.36 -2.03 -10.38
CA GLU A 117 -34.49 -1.10 -10.53
C GLU A 117 -34.34 0.12 -9.62
N MET A 118 -33.99 -0.10 -8.34
CA MET A 118 -33.72 0.99 -7.39
C MET A 118 -32.54 1.86 -7.84
N TYR A 119 -31.46 1.28 -8.37
CA TYR A 119 -30.34 2.06 -8.92
C TYR A 119 -30.77 2.91 -10.13
N LYS A 120 -31.53 2.33 -11.06
CA LYS A 120 -32.07 3.04 -12.23
C LYS A 120 -32.99 4.19 -11.84
N ALA A 121 -33.83 3.98 -10.84
CA ALA A 121 -34.66 5.02 -10.26
C ALA A 121 -33.82 6.15 -9.62
N LEU A 122 -32.74 5.81 -8.92
CA LEU A 122 -31.85 6.79 -8.30
C LEU A 122 -31.23 7.72 -9.35
N TYR A 123 -30.45 7.21 -10.31
CA TYR A 123 -29.72 8.10 -11.22
C TYR A 123 -30.68 8.99 -12.03
N THR A 124 -31.81 8.43 -12.47
CA THR A 124 -32.87 9.17 -13.17
C THR A 124 -33.41 10.32 -12.32
N LYS A 125 -33.69 10.07 -11.03
CA LYS A 125 -34.10 11.11 -10.08
C LYS A 125 -33.02 12.18 -9.92
N CYS A 126 -31.76 11.77 -9.77
CA CYS A 126 -30.64 12.67 -9.54
C CYS A 126 -30.43 13.64 -10.71
N GLN A 127 -30.48 13.17 -11.95
CA GLN A 127 -30.45 14.04 -13.14
C GLN A 127 -31.62 15.03 -13.14
N ASN A 128 -32.84 14.55 -12.87
CA ASN A 128 -34.06 15.38 -12.88
C ASN A 128 -34.10 16.47 -11.79
N GLU A 129 -33.62 16.19 -10.57
CA GLU A 129 -33.74 17.13 -9.45
C GLU A 129 -32.57 18.12 -9.30
N SER A 130 -31.40 17.77 -9.83
CA SER A 130 -30.18 18.58 -9.73
C SER A 130 -29.73 19.25 -11.04
N GLY A 131 -30.24 18.81 -12.19
CA GLY A 131 -29.85 19.33 -13.51
C GLY A 131 -28.59 18.69 -14.09
N VAL A 132 -28.04 17.65 -13.47
CA VAL A 132 -26.89 16.87 -13.97
C VAL A 132 -27.16 16.33 -15.38
N THR A 133 -26.45 16.87 -16.36
CA THR A 133 -26.67 16.53 -17.79
C THR A 133 -26.13 15.17 -18.19
N HIS A 134 -25.01 14.75 -17.61
CA HIS A 134 -24.41 13.44 -17.88
C HIS A 134 -24.45 12.58 -16.62
N TRP A 135 -24.75 11.29 -16.77
CA TRP A 135 -24.50 10.29 -15.75
C TRP A 135 -23.82 9.13 -16.46
N LEU A 136 -22.53 8.91 -16.18
CA LEU A 136 -21.85 7.74 -16.71
C LEU A 136 -21.62 6.77 -15.56
N ASP A 137 -22.01 5.52 -15.76
CA ASP A 137 -21.77 4.43 -14.84
C ASP A 137 -21.10 3.26 -15.52
N LEU A 138 -20.67 2.28 -14.74
CA LEU A 138 -20.58 0.90 -15.18
C LEU A 138 -20.48 0.00 -13.95
N ARG A 139 -19.82 -1.16 -14.06
CA ARG A 139 -20.13 -2.33 -13.25
C ARG A 139 -19.07 -2.73 -12.26
N GLY A 140 -19.44 -2.58 -11.01
CA GLY A 140 -18.83 -3.31 -9.95
C GLY A 140 -19.15 -4.80 -9.98
N ASN A 141 -18.47 -5.54 -9.12
CA ASN A 141 -18.77 -6.86 -8.62
C ASN A 141 -20.24 -6.87 -8.24
N HIS A 142 -20.84 -5.80 -7.68
CA HIS A 142 -22.23 -5.86 -7.20
C HIS A 142 -23.17 -6.17 -8.35
N ASP A 143 -22.69 -5.96 -9.57
CA ASP A 143 -23.43 -5.78 -10.79
C ASP A 143 -23.26 -6.95 -11.78
N ASN A 144 -22.73 -8.09 -11.32
CA ASN A 144 -22.59 -9.29 -12.16
C ASN A 144 -22.52 -10.60 -11.34
N PHE A 145 -23.21 -10.72 -10.20
CA PHE A 145 -22.99 -11.83 -9.27
C PHE A 145 -23.54 -13.19 -9.71
N ASN A 146 -22.69 -14.22 -9.67
CA ASN A 146 -23.04 -15.58 -10.08
C ASN A 146 -23.47 -15.64 -11.57
N VAL A 147 -22.96 -14.72 -12.40
CA VAL A 147 -23.36 -14.46 -13.79
C VAL A 147 -22.45 -15.15 -14.78
N ASP A 148 -23.01 -16.02 -15.62
CA ASP A 148 -22.29 -16.82 -16.63
C ASP A 148 -22.18 -16.10 -17.99
N GLY A 149 -21.75 -14.83 -17.98
CA GLY A 149 -21.50 -14.02 -19.19
C GLY A 149 -22.11 -12.63 -19.14
N TYR A 150 -21.49 -11.64 -19.82
CA TYR A 150 -22.11 -10.31 -20.03
C TYR A 150 -23.57 -10.40 -20.51
N ASN A 151 -23.84 -11.38 -21.36
CA ASN A 151 -25.13 -11.63 -22.02
C ASN A 151 -25.96 -12.74 -21.34
N SER A 152 -25.60 -13.22 -20.15
CA SER A 152 -26.38 -14.26 -19.47
C SER A 152 -27.73 -13.73 -18.97
N SER A 153 -28.67 -14.62 -18.69
CA SER A 153 -30.01 -14.27 -18.18
C SER A 153 -30.02 -13.67 -16.76
N ASN A 154 -28.89 -13.70 -16.04
CA ASN A 154 -28.73 -13.06 -14.74
C ASN A 154 -27.78 -11.84 -14.76
N SER A 155 -27.24 -11.44 -15.92
CA SER A 155 -26.58 -10.15 -16.10
C SER A 155 -27.62 -9.03 -16.25
N TYR A 156 -27.67 -8.10 -15.29
CA TYR A 156 -28.73 -7.09 -15.23
C TYR A 156 -28.29 -5.66 -15.58
N TYR A 157 -26.99 -5.34 -15.54
CA TYR A 157 -26.50 -4.06 -16.06
C TYR A 157 -26.94 -3.73 -17.49
N PRO A 158 -26.98 -4.67 -18.47
CA PRO A 158 -27.44 -4.36 -19.83
C PRO A 158 -28.89 -3.84 -19.90
N LEU A 159 -29.67 -4.04 -18.84
CA LEU A 159 -31.07 -3.62 -18.73
C LEU A 159 -31.22 -2.32 -17.91
N PHE A 160 -30.35 -2.12 -16.91
CA PHE A 160 -30.55 -1.11 -15.87
C PHE A 160 -29.46 -0.04 -15.73
N GLY A 161 -28.22 -0.29 -16.14
CA GLY A 161 -27.13 0.71 -16.06
C GLY A 161 -27.39 1.94 -16.93
N SER A 162 -26.90 3.11 -16.54
CA SER A 162 -27.01 4.34 -17.33
C SER A 162 -26.32 4.20 -18.70
N GLN A 163 -25.14 3.57 -18.72
CA GLN A 163 -24.28 3.31 -19.88
C GLN A 163 -24.37 1.87 -20.39
N ARG A 164 -25.47 1.17 -20.07
CA ARG A 164 -25.83 -0.18 -20.58
C ARG A 164 -25.74 -0.40 -22.11
N LYS A 165 -25.69 0.68 -22.90
CA LYS A 165 -25.46 0.65 -24.35
C LYS A 165 -24.02 0.32 -24.74
N ASN A 166 -23.11 0.39 -23.77
CA ASN A 166 -21.69 0.13 -23.92
C ASN A 166 -21.38 -1.25 -23.29
N PRO A 167 -21.40 -2.33 -24.09
CA PRO A 167 -20.98 -3.65 -23.67
C PRO A 167 -19.48 -3.78 -23.83
N GLY A 168 -18.78 -4.08 -22.75
CA GLY A 168 -17.37 -3.75 -22.79
C GLY A 168 -17.20 -2.23 -22.83
N SER A 169 -15.95 -1.84 -23.05
CA SER A 169 -15.43 -0.52 -22.70
C SER A 169 -15.97 0.52 -23.64
N TYR A 170 -16.01 1.77 -23.22
CA TYR A 170 -16.50 2.85 -24.08
C TYR A 170 -15.78 4.16 -23.90
N LEU A 171 -16.08 5.13 -24.79
CA LEU A 171 -15.51 6.46 -24.89
C LEU A 171 -16.63 7.51 -24.92
N GLU A 172 -16.71 8.36 -23.90
CA GLU A 172 -17.53 9.58 -23.93
C GLU A 172 -16.69 10.85 -24.09
N ILE A 173 -17.22 11.91 -24.73
CA ILE A 173 -16.59 13.24 -24.77
C ILE A 173 -17.61 14.32 -24.44
N ILE A 174 -17.32 15.11 -23.41
CA ILE A 174 -18.17 16.17 -22.87
C ILE A 174 -17.53 17.52 -23.13
N GLU A 175 -18.28 18.40 -23.77
CA GLU A 175 -17.87 19.78 -24.01
C GLU A 175 -18.30 20.66 -22.84
N ALA A 176 -17.35 21.30 -22.17
CA ALA A 176 -17.64 22.13 -21.01
C ALA A 176 -18.03 23.56 -21.37
N ASN A 177 -17.38 24.07 -22.42
CA ASN A 177 -17.67 25.32 -23.11
C ASN A 177 -17.00 25.27 -24.50
N GLU A 178 -17.22 26.30 -25.32
CA GLU A 178 -16.76 26.39 -26.72
C GLU A 178 -15.25 26.17 -26.94
N ARG A 179 -14.41 26.39 -25.93
CA ARG A 179 -12.95 26.29 -26.02
C ARG A 179 -12.39 24.99 -25.44
N THR A 180 -13.24 24.18 -24.81
CA THR A 180 -12.80 23.30 -23.74
C THR A 180 -13.60 21.99 -23.66
N LYS A 181 -12.92 20.86 -23.95
CA LYS A 181 -13.54 19.53 -24.09
C LYS A 181 -12.83 18.45 -23.29
N PHE A 182 -13.62 17.56 -22.69
CA PHE A 182 -13.22 16.56 -21.69
C PHE A 182 -13.71 15.18 -22.10
N ALA A 183 -12.84 14.25 -22.47
CA ALA A 183 -13.27 12.86 -22.66
C ALA A 183 -13.36 12.08 -21.34
N PHE A 184 -14.03 10.92 -21.39
CA PHE A 184 -14.47 10.06 -20.29
C PHE A 184 -14.74 8.63 -20.83
N ILE A 185 -13.74 7.94 -21.35
CA ILE A 185 -13.88 6.47 -21.49
C ILE A 185 -14.17 5.85 -20.09
N ALA A 186 -14.72 4.66 -20.11
CA ALA A 186 -14.50 3.65 -19.09
C ALA A 186 -13.76 2.45 -19.70
N VAL A 187 -12.80 1.81 -19.00
CA VAL A 187 -12.34 0.49 -19.51
C VAL A 187 -13.51 -0.48 -19.44
N ASP A 188 -13.28 -1.74 -19.87
CA ASP A 188 -14.05 -2.87 -19.36
C ASP A 188 -13.15 -3.91 -18.59
N ALA A 189 -13.49 -4.61 -17.48
CA ALA A 189 -12.95 -5.93 -17.01
C ALA A 189 -13.79 -7.22 -16.48
N THR A 190 -15.13 -7.40 -16.58
CA THR A 190 -16.17 -8.41 -16.00
C THR A 190 -16.23 -9.41 -17.24
N LEU A 191 -16.33 -10.66 -16.84
CA LEU A 191 -16.61 -11.94 -17.41
C LEU A 191 -18.07 -12.09 -17.87
N GLU A 192 -18.25 -12.66 -19.05
CA GLU A 192 -17.89 -14.08 -19.29
C GLU A 192 -18.20 -14.95 -18.02
N ILE A 193 -17.46 -16.02 -17.67
CA ILE A 193 -17.82 -16.94 -16.54
C ILE A 193 -17.73 -16.40 -15.08
N GLY A 194 -18.72 -15.74 -14.48
CA GLY A 194 -18.69 -15.19 -13.09
C GLY A 194 -19.26 -16.02 -11.89
N PRO A 195 -18.49 -16.88 -11.17
CA PRO A 195 -18.97 -17.87 -10.17
C PRO A 195 -19.30 -17.40 -8.70
N LYS A 196 -19.09 -18.24 -7.65
CA LYS A 196 -19.55 -18.19 -6.23
C LYS A 196 -18.49 -17.94 -5.12
N ARG A 197 -18.76 -17.30 -3.96
CA ARG A 197 -17.88 -16.68 -2.89
C ARG A 197 -16.32 -16.86 -2.71
N LEU A 198 -15.41 -17.37 -3.62
CA LEU A 198 -13.88 -17.30 -3.58
C LEU A 198 -12.88 -17.34 -4.85
N LEU A 199 -12.92 -18.11 -5.94
CA LEU A 199 -12.18 -17.85 -7.25
C LEU A 199 -12.50 -16.60 -8.22
N ASN A 200 -12.57 -15.30 -7.84
CA ASN A 200 -13.04 -14.14 -8.68
C ASN A 200 -12.83 -12.63 -8.31
N PHE A 201 -12.03 -12.15 -7.36
CA PHE A 201 -11.81 -10.70 -7.12
C PHE A 201 -11.07 -9.83 -8.20
N VAL A 202 -10.92 -10.28 -9.46
CA VAL A 202 -9.98 -9.70 -10.48
C VAL A 202 -10.55 -8.86 -11.64
N GLY A 203 -9.84 -8.57 -12.75
CA GLY A 203 -10.17 -8.17 -14.15
C GLY A 203 -9.05 -8.66 -15.10
N GLU A 204 -9.22 -8.87 -16.41
CA GLU A 204 -8.13 -9.32 -17.33
C GLU A 204 -8.42 -9.11 -18.84
N LEU A 205 -7.45 -8.67 -19.64
CA LEU A 205 -7.77 -7.92 -20.87
C LEU A 205 -6.62 -7.52 -21.87
N ASP A 206 -6.38 -8.14 -23.05
CA ASP A 206 -5.09 -8.12 -23.87
C ASP A 206 -5.00 -7.28 -25.18
N ASP A 207 -4.11 -7.59 -26.14
CA ASP A 207 -4.12 -7.06 -27.49
C ASP A 207 -5.49 -7.24 -28.17
N ASN A 208 -6.38 -8.07 -27.65
CA ASN A 208 -7.80 -7.87 -27.81
C ASN A 208 -8.28 -6.60 -27.07
N ARG A 209 -8.40 -6.69 -25.74
CA ARG A 209 -9.18 -5.77 -24.92
C ARG A 209 -8.37 -4.55 -24.45
N LEU A 210 -7.16 -4.69 -23.90
CA LEU A 210 -6.15 -3.63 -23.76
C LEU A 210 -5.85 -2.89 -25.07
N LYS A 211 -5.71 -3.58 -26.22
CA LYS A 211 -5.54 -2.85 -27.50
C LYS A 211 -6.77 -2.00 -27.82
N LYS A 212 -8.00 -2.48 -27.58
CA LYS A 212 -9.24 -1.69 -27.77
C LYS A 212 -9.20 -0.31 -27.08
N LEU A 213 -8.29 -0.12 -26.11
CA LEU A 213 -8.26 1.07 -25.28
C LEU A 213 -6.94 1.83 -25.21
N LYS A 214 -5.88 1.16 -25.64
CA LYS A 214 -4.83 1.80 -26.41
C LYS A 214 -5.41 2.47 -27.67
N GLU A 215 -6.40 1.87 -28.34
CA GLU A 215 -7.10 2.41 -29.52
C GLU A 215 -8.05 3.55 -29.17
N PHE A 216 -8.85 3.42 -28.11
CA PHE A 216 -9.71 4.52 -27.67
C PHE A 216 -8.94 5.77 -27.22
N ASP A 217 -7.64 5.66 -26.96
CA ASP A 217 -6.82 6.86 -26.98
C ASP A 217 -6.74 7.53 -28.29
N GLU A 218 -6.37 6.77 -29.31
CA GLU A 218 -5.73 7.38 -30.45
C GLU A 218 -6.81 8.29 -31.06
N ALA A 219 -8.08 7.85 -31.01
CA ALA A 219 -9.30 8.65 -31.15
C ALA A 219 -9.39 9.96 -30.32
N ALA A 220 -9.03 9.96 -29.04
CA ALA A 220 -9.16 11.10 -28.14
C ALA A 220 -7.96 12.04 -28.08
N ALA A 221 -6.73 11.53 -28.14
CA ALA A 221 -5.57 12.35 -28.46
C ALA A 221 -5.75 13.03 -29.84
N GLN A 222 -6.37 12.34 -30.82
CA GLN A 222 -6.82 12.94 -32.08
C GLN A 222 -7.97 13.95 -31.91
N SER A 223 -8.78 13.85 -30.85
CA SER A 223 -9.93 14.74 -30.61
C SER A 223 -9.57 16.13 -30.09
N ASN A 224 -8.27 16.46 -29.93
CA ASN A 224 -7.75 17.76 -29.46
C ASN A 224 -8.39 18.25 -28.14
N VAL A 225 -8.85 17.31 -27.35
CA VAL A 225 -9.54 17.57 -26.10
C VAL A 225 -8.56 18.13 -25.08
N ASN A 226 -8.93 19.23 -24.44
CA ASN A 226 -8.13 19.85 -23.39
C ASN A 226 -8.06 18.93 -22.16
N ALA A 227 -8.88 17.90 -22.12
CA ALA A 227 -9.00 17.00 -21.01
C ALA A 227 -9.79 15.73 -21.40
N THR A 228 -9.76 14.69 -20.58
CA THR A 228 -9.77 13.29 -21.04
C THR A 228 -9.57 12.32 -19.85
N ILE A 229 -10.62 11.84 -19.16
CA ILE A 229 -10.64 11.29 -17.77
C ILE A 229 -11.25 9.86 -17.41
N TRP A 230 -10.51 8.83 -16.91
CA TRP A 230 -10.92 7.37 -16.98
C TRP A 230 -11.82 6.74 -15.95
N PHE A 231 -12.87 5.94 -16.24
CA PHE A 231 -13.73 5.43 -15.14
C PHE A 231 -14.30 3.97 -15.05
N GLY A 232 -14.69 3.50 -13.84
CA GLY A 232 -15.00 2.10 -13.43
C GLY A 232 -15.02 1.88 -11.88
N HIS A 233 -14.61 0.71 -11.30
CA HIS A 233 -14.83 0.21 -9.89
C HIS A 233 -13.90 -0.83 -9.05
N TYR A 234 -12.57 -1.06 -9.16
CA TYR A 234 -11.86 -2.26 -8.65
C TYR A 234 -10.26 -2.48 -8.90
N PRO A 235 -9.20 -2.13 -8.13
CA PRO A 235 -7.77 -2.68 -8.10
C PRO A 235 -6.70 -3.12 -9.22
N SER A 236 -5.38 -2.72 -9.20
CA SER A 236 -4.35 -2.75 -10.36
C SER A 236 -3.69 -4.06 -10.84
N SER A 237 -2.44 -4.35 -10.49
CA SER A 237 -1.99 -5.43 -9.61
C SER A 237 -2.90 -6.56 -9.28
N SER A 238 -4.19 -6.32 -9.13
CA SER A 238 -5.10 -7.40 -9.08
C SER A 238 -5.38 -7.77 -10.55
N ILE A 239 -5.59 -6.91 -11.52
CA ILE A 239 -5.94 -7.26 -12.91
C ILE A 239 -4.86 -8.10 -13.60
N PHE A 240 -5.21 -9.24 -14.25
CA PHE A 240 -4.28 -9.98 -15.14
C PHE A 240 -3.92 -8.97 -16.38
N THR A 241 -2.71 -9.13 -16.95
CA THR A 241 -1.75 -8.87 -18.10
C THR A 241 -1.04 -10.12 -18.81
N SER A 242 -1.30 -10.66 -20.03
CA SER A 242 -1.09 -12.12 -20.33
C SER A 242 0.27 -12.79 -20.42
N GLY A 243 1.36 -12.10 -20.70
CA GLY A 243 2.57 -12.85 -21.09
C GLY A 243 3.83 -12.04 -21.24
N LEU A 244 3.87 -11.08 -22.15
CA LEU A 244 5.01 -10.24 -22.44
C LEU A 244 4.60 -8.78 -22.63
N ARG A 245 4.90 -8.01 -21.61
CA ARG A 245 4.49 -6.62 -21.38
C ARG A 245 4.65 -5.72 -22.62
N PRO A 246 3.79 -4.71 -22.83
CA PRO A 246 3.22 -3.84 -21.80
C PRO A 246 1.69 -3.83 -21.79
N GLY A 247 1.07 -4.35 -20.74
CA GLY A 247 -0.35 -4.07 -20.58
C GLY A 247 -0.63 -2.65 -20.07
N LEU A 248 -1.82 -2.54 -19.47
CA LEU A 248 -2.42 -1.32 -19.01
C LEU A 248 -1.45 -0.35 -18.32
N ARG A 249 -0.71 -0.60 -17.23
CA ARG A 249 -0.04 0.50 -16.48
C ARG A 249 0.95 1.32 -17.34
N ASN A 250 1.58 0.78 -18.38
CA ASN A 250 2.46 1.55 -19.28
C ASN A 250 1.77 1.87 -20.60
N VAL A 251 0.84 1.02 -21.03
CA VAL A 251 -0.28 1.47 -21.84
C VAL A 251 -1.21 2.31 -20.95
N ALA A 252 -0.65 3.25 -20.19
CA ALA A 252 -1.32 4.18 -19.32
C ALA A 252 -0.43 5.29 -18.84
N ALA A 253 -0.28 6.30 -19.69
CA ALA A 253 0.94 7.08 -19.71
C ALA A 253 0.81 8.62 -19.79
N LYS A 254 0.53 9.11 -20.98
CA LYS A 254 0.23 10.51 -21.24
C LYS A 254 -1.14 10.89 -20.66
N GLY A 255 -1.41 10.60 -19.38
CA GLY A 255 -2.66 10.96 -18.74
C GLY A 255 -2.67 11.71 -17.45
N ILE A 256 -3.88 11.97 -16.99
CA ILE A 256 -4.15 12.63 -15.73
C ILE A 256 -5.05 11.81 -14.83
N ALA A 257 -5.97 10.99 -15.35
CA ALA A 257 -6.99 10.48 -14.46
C ALA A 257 -7.48 9.06 -14.59
N TYR A 258 -7.83 8.47 -13.45
CA TYR A 258 -8.57 7.25 -13.47
C TYR A 258 -9.36 6.94 -12.17
N LEU A 259 -10.60 6.51 -12.37
CA LEU A 259 -11.83 6.66 -11.58
C LEU A 259 -12.58 5.33 -11.44
N CYS A 260 -13.07 4.94 -10.27
CA CYS A 260 -13.00 3.52 -9.89
C CYS A 260 -13.87 3.05 -8.70
N GLY A 261 -13.36 2.10 -7.88
CA GLY A 261 -13.99 1.29 -6.84
C GLY A 261 -12.96 0.56 -5.98
N HIS A 262 -13.33 0.10 -4.79
CA HIS A 262 -12.67 -0.83 -3.86
C HIS A 262 -12.56 -0.51 -2.38
N PHE A 263 -11.55 -1.08 -1.73
CA PHE A 263 -11.62 -1.83 -0.48
C PHE A 263 -12.00 -1.11 0.84
N HIS A 264 -13.10 -0.38 0.83
CA HIS A 264 -13.82 0.31 1.90
C HIS A 264 -13.12 1.21 2.94
N ASN A 265 -11.79 1.37 2.87
CA ASN A 265 -10.83 2.07 3.76
C ASN A 265 -10.14 1.14 4.76
N PHE A 266 -10.23 -0.17 4.54
CA PHE A 266 -9.94 -1.21 5.52
C PHE A 266 -10.69 -1.06 6.86
N VAL A 267 -11.90 -0.49 6.89
CA VAL A 267 -12.58 -0.21 8.17
C VAL A 267 -11.64 0.64 9.07
N GLY A 268 -11.08 1.66 8.43
CA GLY A 268 -10.22 2.68 9.03
C GLY A 268 -8.75 2.33 9.19
N LEU A 269 -8.24 1.13 8.81
CA LEU A 269 -6.78 0.89 8.92
C LEU A 269 -5.98 1.93 8.13
N VAL A 270 -6.59 2.46 7.07
CA VAL A 270 -6.16 3.70 6.44
C VAL A 270 -7.37 4.45 5.85
N PRO A 271 -7.85 5.51 6.53
CA PRO A 271 -9.07 6.21 6.14
C PRO A 271 -9.00 6.71 4.70
N GLN A 272 -7.80 7.16 4.33
CA GLN A 272 -7.50 7.85 3.09
C GLN A 272 -6.34 7.13 2.37
N MET A 273 -6.52 6.51 1.20
CA MET A 273 -5.39 5.83 0.50
C MET A 273 -5.45 5.76 -1.02
N TYR A 274 -4.22 5.69 -1.61
CA TYR A 274 -3.78 6.20 -2.93
C TYR A 274 -2.31 6.81 -2.82
N SER A 275 -1.69 7.25 -3.94
CA SER A 275 -0.45 6.81 -4.65
C SER A 275 0.14 7.71 -6.01
N HIS A 276 1.12 7.47 -7.00
CA HIS A 276 1.30 7.31 -8.58
C HIS A 276 2.23 6.36 -9.53
N HIS A 277 2.75 6.70 -10.75
CA HIS A 277 3.78 5.94 -11.58
C HIS A 277 4.68 6.87 -12.46
N HIS A 278 5.31 6.71 -13.67
CA HIS A 278 5.63 5.74 -14.77
C HIS A 278 4.71 5.87 -16.02
N SER A 279 3.48 6.11 -15.72
CA SER A 279 3.27 7.51 -15.80
C SER A 279 2.79 8.05 -14.53
N GLY A 280 1.72 7.50 -14.03
CA GLY A 280 0.82 8.40 -13.43
C GLY A 280 -0.09 9.13 -14.43
N MET A 281 -1.23 8.55 -14.75
CA MET A 281 -2.51 9.16 -15.19
C MET A 281 -3.82 9.01 -14.31
N LEU A 282 -3.88 9.40 -13.02
CA LEU A 282 -4.94 9.20 -11.98
C LEU A 282 -5.31 7.77 -11.51
N GLU A 283 -5.98 7.70 -10.34
CA GLU A 283 -6.03 6.58 -9.40
C GLU A 283 -6.62 6.79 -7.93
N LEU A 284 -7.85 7.16 -7.69
CA LEU A 284 -8.05 8.04 -6.53
C LEU A 284 -9.19 7.63 -5.56
N GLU A 285 -8.97 7.04 -4.36
CA GLU A 285 -9.95 6.13 -3.72
C GLU A 285 -10.70 6.49 -2.42
N LEU A 286 -11.94 6.03 -2.16
CA LEU A 286 -12.97 6.72 -1.33
C LEU A 286 -12.97 6.48 0.27
N ALA A 287 -14.03 6.39 1.13
CA ALA A 287 -14.01 5.93 2.60
C ALA A 287 -15.38 5.57 3.36
N ASP A 288 -15.89 4.33 3.41
CA ASP A 288 -17.21 3.74 3.00
C ASP A 288 -18.59 4.47 2.74
N TRP A 289 -19.32 4.31 1.58
CA TRP A 289 -20.65 4.99 1.36
C TRP A 289 -21.67 4.23 2.16
N LYS A 290 -21.78 2.93 1.89
CA LYS A 290 -22.61 2.01 2.67
C LYS A 290 -22.20 1.88 4.16
N HIS A 291 -21.10 2.47 4.62
CA HIS A 291 -20.91 2.76 6.07
C HIS A 291 -20.86 4.26 6.39
N ASN A 292 -19.76 4.95 6.16
CA ASN A 292 -19.57 6.36 6.52
C ASN A 292 -20.37 7.40 5.68
N ARG A 293 -20.96 7.05 4.52
CA ARG A 293 -21.89 7.88 3.69
C ARG A 293 -21.31 9.20 3.24
N MET A 294 -20.63 9.25 2.10
CA MET A 294 -20.03 10.52 1.69
C MET A 294 -19.78 10.57 0.16
N TYR A 295 -19.93 11.75 -0.43
CA TYR A 295 -20.10 11.99 -1.89
C TYR A 295 -19.37 13.28 -2.33
N ARG A 296 -19.24 13.48 -3.64
CA ARG A 296 -18.46 14.58 -4.20
C ARG A 296 -19.21 15.92 -4.27
N VAL A 297 -18.73 17.02 -3.66
CA VAL A 297 -18.86 18.42 -4.14
C VAL A 297 -17.39 18.98 -4.54
N ALA A 298 -16.21 19.50 -7.01
CA ALA A 298 -15.09 20.32 -7.62
C ALA A 298 -15.29 20.69 -9.10
N VAL A 299 -14.31 21.42 -9.68
CA VAL A 299 -14.55 22.68 -10.43
C VAL A 299 -13.49 23.04 -11.49
N PHE A 300 -13.81 23.24 -12.79
CA PHE A 300 -12.89 23.78 -13.82
C PHE A 300 -12.68 25.24 -13.57
N ASP A 301 -11.52 25.77 -13.90
CA ASP A 301 -11.25 27.15 -13.52
C ASP A 301 -10.27 27.83 -14.52
N LYS A 302 -10.35 27.41 -15.78
CA LYS A 302 -9.43 27.59 -16.95
C LYS A 302 -8.67 26.36 -17.39
N GLY A 303 -9.07 25.18 -16.95
CA GLY A 303 -8.39 23.94 -17.33
C GLY A 303 -7.56 23.23 -16.26
N LEU A 304 -8.11 22.90 -15.07
CA LEU A 304 -7.31 22.76 -13.84
C LEU A 304 -7.13 21.39 -12.97
N PHE A 305 -7.82 20.50 -12.10
CA PHE A 305 -9.11 19.89 -11.37
C PHE A 305 -8.67 19.79 -9.89
N SER A 306 -9.52 20.03 -8.88
CA SER A 306 -9.16 19.94 -7.45
C SER A 306 -10.30 19.55 -6.51
N PHE A 307 -10.25 19.79 -5.17
CA PHE A 307 -11.09 19.00 -4.27
C PHE A 307 -11.41 19.42 -2.80
N ALA A 308 -11.79 18.48 -1.86
CA ALA A 308 -12.49 18.73 -0.60
C ALA A 308 -13.02 17.69 0.55
N ASP A 309 -12.91 16.34 0.75
CA ASP A 309 -13.18 15.21 1.84
C ASP A 309 -14.46 14.98 2.84
N VAL A 310 -15.67 14.49 2.50
CA VAL A 310 -16.97 14.80 3.23
C VAL A 310 -17.33 13.75 4.22
N GLN A 311 -18.20 14.13 5.15
CA GLN A 311 -19.29 13.26 5.56
C GLN A 311 -20.61 13.78 5.02
N HIS A 312 -21.46 12.96 4.41
CA HIS A 312 -22.77 13.41 3.91
C HIS A 312 -23.49 14.18 5.01
N LYS A 313 -24.03 15.35 4.66
CA LYS A 313 -24.56 16.41 5.55
C LYS A 313 -23.54 17.38 6.18
N SER A 314 -22.24 17.28 5.92
CA SER A 314 -21.28 18.29 6.38
C SER A 314 -21.26 19.48 5.43
N TRP A 315 -21.41 20.69 5.97
CA TRP A 315 -21.47 21.96 5.25
C TRP A 315 -20.79 23.07 6.09
N PRO A 316 -20.27 24.17 5.51
CA PRO A 316 -20.23 24.51 4.10
C PRO A 316 -19.19 23.70 3.33
N ILE A 317 -19.32 23.74 2.01
CA ILE A 317 -18.58 22.89 1.12
C ILE A 317 -17.69 23.75 0.21
N ILE A 318 -16.68 24.29 0.90
CA ILE A 318 -15.48 25.03 0.49
C ILE A 318 -14.57 24.21 -0.45
N VAL A 319 -14.52 24.52 -1.72
CA VAL A 319 -13.98 23.67 -2.78
C VAL A 319 -13.06 24.50 -3.60
N VAL A 320 -11.78 24.39 -3.33
CA VAL A 320 -11.03 25.60 -3.52
C VAL A 320 -10.12 25.47 -4.72
N THR A 321 -9.67 26.60 -5.24
CA THR A 321 -9.12 26.67 -6.58
C THR A 321 -7.64 26.98 -6.51
N ASN A 322 -7.27 27.97 -5.71
CA ASN A 322 -6.12 28.77 -6.06
C ASN A 322 -5.34 29.33 -4.86
N PRO A 323 -4.24 28.71 -4.40
CA PRO A 323 -3.72 27.37 -4.67
C PRO A 323 -4.20 26.13 -3.87
N LYS A 324 -3.57 24.98 -4.08
CA LYS A 324 -4.21 23.67 -4.19
C LYS A 324 -3.31 22.57 -3.60
N PRO A 325 -3.49 22.13 -2.33
CA PRO A 325 -2.68 21.17 -1.50
C PRO A 325 -1.25 20.66 -1.97
N LEU A 326 -0.60 19.58 -1.48
CA LEU A 326 0.83 19.23 -1.79
C LEU A 326 1.53 17.91 -2.35
N LEU A 327 1.09 16.66 -2.57
CA LEU A 327 -0.19 16.15 -2.98
C LEU A 327 -0.37 16.33 -4.51
N THR A 328 -1.56 16.08 -5.09
CA THR A 328 -2.38 16.84 -6.14
C THR A 328 -1.84 17.35 -7.46
N VAL A 329 -0.52 17.57 -7.53
CA VAL A 329 0.12 18.54 -8.40
C VAL A 329 1.15 17.91 -9.30
N GLN A 330 0.80 17.61 -10.54
CA GLN A 330 1.71 17.06 -11.54
C GLN A 330 2.02 18.03 -12.67
N PRO A 331 2.99 18.94 -12.50
CA PRO A 331 3.52 19.94 -13.43
C PRO A 331 4.20 19.47 -14.70
N CYS A 332 3.88 18.32 -15.27
CA CYS A 332 4.15 18.04 -16.68
C CYS A 332 2.88 17.95 -17.54
N LYS A 333 1.74 18.61 -17.19
CA LYS A 333 0.42 18.50 -17.88
C LYS A 333 -0.26 19.65 -18.72
N GLU A 334 0.04 20.97 -18.61
CA GLU A 334 -0.40 22.26 -19.29
C GLU A 334 0.40 23.60 -18.99
N PRO A 335 0.05 24.54 -18.08
CA PRO A 335 1.01 25.54 -17.52
C PRO A 335 0.76 26.01 -16.05
N VAL A 336 1.68 26.20 -15.09
CA VAL A 336 3.15 26.35 -15.07
C VAL A 336 3.39 27.77 -15.39
N GLU A 337 3.99 27.98 -16.51
CA GLU A 337 4.18 29.28 -17.09
C GLU A 337 3.03 30.31 -16.79
N LEU A 338 1.77 29.89 -16.70
CA LEU A 338 0.56 30.64 -16.28
C LEU A 338 0.44 31.03 -14.76
N MET A 339 1.48 31.00 -13.94
CA MET A 339 1.57 31.04 -12.42
C MET A 339 1.71 32.44 -11.50
N ALA A 340 2.56 33.56 -11.13
CA ALA A 340 3.60 34.75 -11.47
C ALA A 340 3.36 36.29 -11.94
N THR A 341 2.83 36.74 -13.11
CA THR A 341 2.35 38.18 -13.34
C THR A 341 0.80 38.43 -13.60
N SER A 342 0.03 38.95 -12.61
CA SER A 342 -1.46 38.84 -12.36
C SER A 342 -1.80 39.07 -10.83
N SER A 343 -2.74 38.39 -10.13
CA SER A 343 -3.32 38.85 -8.82
C SER A 343 -3.99 37.98 -7.68
N HIS A 344 -4.91 36.96 -7.81
CA HIS A 344 -5.91 36.64 -6.70
C HIS A 344 -6.13 35.18 -6.15
N ILE A 345 -6.26 34.96 -4.82
CA ILE A 345 -6.78 33.71 -4.13
C ILE A 345 -8.13 33.33 -4.70
N ARG A 346 -8.46 32.03 -4.78
CA ARG A 346 -9.77 31.56 -5.26
C ARG A 346 -10.24 30.32 -4.48
N MET A 347 -11.51 30.32 -4.07
CA MET A 347 -12.22 29.30 -3.29
C MET A 347 -13.65 29.16 -3.80
N PHE A 348 -14.13 28.00 -4.23
CA PHE A 348 -15.54 27.84 -4.64
C PHE A 348 -16.35 27.30 -3.45
N ILE A 349 -17.23 28.06 -2.82
CA ILE A 349 -17.85 27.63 -1.56
C ILE A 349 -19.31 27.28 -1.78
N PHE A 350 -19.57 25.98 -1.95
CA PHE A 350 -20.91 25.44 -2.16
C PHE A 350 -21.62 25.24 -0.82
N SER A 351 -22.80 25.83 -0.63
CA SER A 351 -23.72 25.50 0.46
C SER A 351 -25.16 25.76 0.04
N PRO A 352 -26.16 24.98 0.52
CA PRO A 352 -27.57 25.33 0.37
C PRO A 352 -27.94 26.61 1.13
N SER A 353 -27.08 27.09 2.05
CA SER A 353 -27.22 28.38 2.73
C SER A 353 -26.13 29.37 2.29
N PRO A 354 -26.43 30.67 2.13
CA PRO A 354 -25.42 31.69 1.83
C PRO A 354 -24.26 31.72 2.84
N ILE A 355 -23.03 31.90 2.36
CA ILE A 355 -21.85 32.01 3.23
C ILE A 355 -21.86 33.37 3.93
N GLN A 356 -21.89 33.36 5.27
CA GLN A 356 -21.88 34.53 6.13
C GLN A 356 -20.46 34.99 6.46
N VAL A 357 -19.57 34.02 6.71
CA VAL A 357 -18.14 34.25 6.98
C VAL A 357 -17.36 33.40 6.00
N CYS A 358 -16.49 34.03 5.23
CA CYS A 358 -15.34 33.37 4.62
C CYS A 358 -14.13 34.17 5.07
N GLU A 359 -13.24 33.54 5.81
CA GLU A 359 -11.97 34.12 6.21
C GLU A 359 -10.84 33.22 5.75
N VAL A 360 -9.78 33.85 5.27
CA VAL A 360 -8.51 33.25 4.91
C VAL A 360 -7.48 33.57 5.99
N LYS A 361 -7.06 32.61 6.82
CA LYS A 361 -5.84 32.82 7.62
C LYS A 361 -4.63 32.78 6.72
N LEU A 362 -3.68 33.66 6.97
CA LEU A 362 -2.38 33.62 6.34
C LEU A 362 -1.30 33.42 7.44
N ASP A 363 -0.87 32.17 7.65
CA ASP A 363 0.28 31.68 8.42
C ASP A 363 0.06 31.49 9.93
N GLN A 364 1.12 31.52 10.76
CA GLN A 364 0.91 31.98 12.14
C GLN A 364 0.24 33.38 12.16
N GLY A 365 0.29 34.14 11.06
CA GLY A 365 -0.41 35.40 10.87
C GLY A 365 -1.94 35.29 10.72
N SER A 366 -2.52 36.37 10.21
CA SER A 366 -3.89 36.77 10.49
C SER A 366 -4.95 36.18 9.57
N TRP A 367 -6.15 36.01 10.12
CA TRP A 367 -7.39 35.86 9.36
C TRP A 367 -7.70 37.14 8.57
N THR A 368 -8.04 36.97 7.29
CA THR A 368 -8.27 38.02 6.28
C THR A 368 -9.58 37.69 5.54
N PRO A 369 -10.53 38.60 5.31
CA PRO A 369 -11.84 38.22 4.76
C PRO A 369 -11.82 37.90 3.25
N CYS A 370 -12.62 36.92 2.81
CA CYS A 370 -12.85 36.61 1.39
C CYS A 370 -13.89 37.52 0.73
N THR A 371 -13.76 37.71 -0.58
CA THR A 371 -14.73 38.42 -1.44
C THR A 371 -15.34 37.45 -2.46
N LEU A 372 -16.67 37.30 -2.51
CA LEU A 372 -17.33 36.55 -3.61
C LEU A 372 -17.20 37.33 -4.93
N THR A 373 -16.70 36.71 -6.00
CA THR A 373 -16.59 37.31 -7.34
C THR A 373 -17.06 36.43 -8.51
N GLY A 374 -17.33 35.14 -8.28
CA GLY A 374 -17.92 34.27 -9.29
C GLY A 374 -19.33 34.68 -9.68
N LYS A 375 -19.69 34.43 -10.95
CA LYS A 375 -21.03 34.74 -11.51
C LYS A 375 -21.83 33.50 -11.85
N SER A 376 -21.18 32.43 -12.31
CA SER A 376 -21.81 31.15 -12.65
C SER A 376 -21.55 30.09 -11.58
N ASN A 377 -20.50 30.28 -10.78
CA ASN A 377 -20.04 29.34 -9.76
C ASN A 377 -19.68 30.11 -8.48
N PRO A 378 -19.69 29.48 -7.29
CA PRO A 378 -19.54 30.19 -6.02
C PRO A 378 -18.09 30.55 -5.69
N LEU A 379 -17.36 31.17 -6.62
CA LEU A 379 -15.98 31.63 -6.46
C LEU A 379 -15.89 32.82 -5.50
N TYR A 380 -15.21 32.61 -4.38
CA TYR A 380 -14.66 33.58 -3.45
C TYR A 380 -13.18 33.80 -3.75
N ILE A 381 -12.65 34.97 -3.46
CA ILE A 381 -11.25 35.35 -3.69
C ILE A 381 -10.68 36.18 -2.55
N VAL A 382 -9.36 36.32 -2.51
CA VAL A 382 -8.64 37.32 -1.70
C VAL A 382 -7.47 37.87 -2.51
N PRO A 383 -7.24 39.19 -2.54
CA PRO A 383 -5.97 39.73 -3.02
C PRO A 383 -4.88 39.36 -2.03
N TRP A 384 -3.86 38.67 -2.53
CA TRP A 384 -2.73 38.23 -1.73
C TRP A 384 -1.44 38.92 -2.17
N GLN A 385 -0.29 38.56 -1.61
CA GLN A 385 1.02 39.07 -2.03
C GLN A 385 1.94 37.96 -2.53
N PRO A 386 1.91 37.68 -3.84
CA PRO A 386 2.83 36.74 -4.43
C PRO A 386 4.28 37.22 -4.47
N GLU A 387 4.44 38.52 -4.30
CA GLU A 387 5.72 39.17 -4.11
C GLU A 387 6.42 38.68 -2.83
N LEU A 388 5.71 38.15 -1.82
CA LEU A 388 6.28 38.22 -0.48
C LEU A 388 6.94 36.97 0.12
N TYR A 389 6.71 35.67 -0.05
CA TYR A 389 5.87 34.72 -0.76
C TYR A 389 6.25 34.04 -2.17
N SER A 390 7.50 33.47 -2.40
CA SER A 390 7.86 32.37 -3.40
C SER A 390 8.66 30.96 -3.13
N THR A 391 9.69 30.62 -2.29
CA THR A 391 10.11 29.20 -1.84
C THR A 391 9.55 28.77 -0.45
N GLY A 392 9.20 27.52 -0.10
CA GLY A 392 8.77 27.18 1.28
C GLY A 392 7.68 26.09 1.43
N LEU A 393 6.76 26.26 2.40
CA LEU A 393 5.61 25.36 2.72
C LEU A 393 4.65 26.00 3.77
N HIS A 394 3.76 26.97 3.43
CA HIS A 394 2.92 27.73 4.38
C HIS A 394 1.50 27.09 4.55
N VAL A 395 0.35 27.77 4.71
CA VAL A 395 -1.02 27.19 4.62
C VAL A 395 -2.07 28.12 3.95
N LEU A 396 -3.36 27.91 4.23
CA LEU A 396 -4.47 28.82 4.48
C LEU A 396 -5.56 28.12 5.34
N GLU A 397 -5.65 28.36 6.65
CA GLU A 397 -6.92 28.07 7.38
C GLU A 397 -8.06 28.87 6.71
N VAL A 398 -8.84 28.30 5.77
CA VAL A 398 -10.16 28.88 5.48
C VAL A 398 -11.10 28.41 6.56
N ARG A 399 -11.98 29.34 6.85
CA ARG A 399 -13.14 29.15 7.69
C ARG A 399 -14.31 29.65 6.89
N ALA A 400 -15.15 28.73 6.43
CA ALA A 400 -16.45 29.08 5.89
C ALA A 400 -17.52 28.78 6.93
N LYS A 401 -18.37 29.77 7.20
CA LYS A 401 -19.58 29.62 7.99
C LYS A 401 -20.76 30.15 7.17
N ASP A 402 -21.82 29.37 7.06
CA ASP A 402 -23.05 29.80 6.37
C ASP A 402 -24.11 30.33 7.34
N THR A 403 -25.16 30.93 6.79
CA THR A 403 -26.25 31.55 7.58
C THR A 403 -27.09 30.56 8.38
N SER A 404 -26.92 29.24 8.20
CA SER A 404 -27.52 28.24 9.10
C SER A 404 -26.72 28.07 10.40
N GLY A 405 -25.49 28.62 10.45
CA GLY A 405 -24.54 28.46 11.53
C GLY A 405 -23.55 27.30 11.33
N ALA A 406 -23.74 26.47 10.31
CA ALA A 406 -22.81 25.41 9.92
C ALA A 406 -21.45 26.03 9.56
N GLU A 407 -20.37 25.41 10.04
CA GLU A 407 -19.01 25.97 10.01
C GLU A 407 -18.00 24.85 9.73
N VAL A 408 -17.20 25.03 8.68
CA VAL A 408 -16.04 24.19 8.41
C VAL A 408 -14.81 25.07 8.50
N ILE A 409 -13.95 24.78 9.49
CA ILE A 409 -12.56 25.18 9.45
C ILE A 409 -11.79 24.07 8.77
N THR A 410 -10.84 24.51 7.97
CA THR A 410 -10.07 23.65 7.10
C THR A 410 -8.67 23.46 7.64
N LYS A 411 -8.15 22.22 7.82
CA LYS A 411 -6.71 21.91 7.97
C LYS A 411 -6.03 20.98 6.96
N ILE A 412 -5.35 21.63 6.01
CA ILE A 412 -4.25 21.20 5.13
C ILE A 412 -3.12 22.19 5.24
N ASP A 413 -2.44 22.59 4.16
CA ASP A 413 -1.27 23.46 4.11
C ASP A 413 -0.69 23.74 2.66
N PHE A 414 0.48 24.42 2.44
CA PHE A 414 1.22 24.85 1.17
C PHE A 414 2.41 24.22 0.30
N ALA A 415 2.53 24.57 -1.04
CA ALA A 415 3.47 24.22 -2.20
C ALA A 415 3.41 25.12 -3.50
N LEU A 416 4.56 25.38 -4.14
CA LEU A 416 4.95 26.25 -5.28
C LEU A 416 6.45 26.29 -5.54
N ASP A 417 7.37 25.68 -4.74
CA ASP A 417 8.79 25.55 -5.15
C ASP A 417 9.33 24.07 -5.28
N ASP A 418 10.66 23.79 -5.34
CA ASP A 418 11.32 22.60 -6.00
C ASP A 418 11.13 21.23 -5.31
N THR A 419 9.85 20.90 -5.10
CA THR A 419 9.36 20.40 -3.83
C THR A 419 8.22 19.39 -4.15
N LYS A 420 8.17 18.23 -3.46
CA LYS A 420 8.11 16.81 -3.90
C LYS A 420 7.30 15.72 -3.07
N PRO A 421 5.99 15.50 -3.25
CA PRO A 421 5.11 14.70 -2.34
C PRO A 421 5.52 13.29 -1.73
N HIS A 422 5.03 12.93 -0.50
CA HIS A 422 5.50 11.98 0.57
C HIS A 422 4.62 10.83 1.19
N PHE A 423 3.69 10.26 0.46
CA PHE A 423 2.46 9.73 1.00
C PHE A 423 2.23 8.22 1.47
N THR A 424 1.12 7.89 2.19
CA THR A 424 1.19 7.12 3.50
C THR A 424 1.71 5.69 3.38
N LEU A 425 2.54 5.17 4.33
CA LEU A 425 3.07 3.79 4.29
C LEU A 425 2.00 2.71 4.48
N ARG A 426 0.73 3.07 4.54
CA ARG A 426 -0.38 2.13 4.54
C ARG A 426 -1.37 2.39 3.45
N ALA A 427 -1.41 3.60 2.91
CA ALA A 427 -1.69 3.71 1.50
C ALA A 427 -0.71 2.80 0.77
N ARG A 428 0.57 3.13 0.69
CA ARG A 428 1.65 2.20 0.33
C ARG A 428 1.48 0.76 0.75
N ILE A 429 1.31 0.37 2.03
CA ILE A 429 1.32 -1.09 2.29
C ILE A 429 0.10 -1.78 1.69
N ALA A 430 -0.99 -1.06 1.51
CA ALA A 430 -1.93 -1.49 0.52
C ALA A 430 -1.19 -1.58 -0.83
N LEU A 431 -0.67 -0.49 -1.33
CA LEU A 431 -1.29 0.01 -2.50
C LEU A 431 -1.05 -0.47 -3.93
N MET A 432 0.03 -1.03 -4.64
CA MET A 432 0.57 -1.14 -6.17
C MET A 432 1.41 -2.30 -6.42
N TRP A 433 1.90 -2.70 -5.30
CA TRP A 433 2.79 -3.73 -5.15
C TRP A 433 1.88 -4.83 -5.80
N ASP A 434 2.26 -5.39 -6.95
CA ASP A 434 1.30 -6.18 -7.71
C ASP A 434 0.81 -7.39 -6.90
N PHE A 435 -0.39 -7.87 -7.12
CA PHE A 435 -0.97 -8.86 -6.24
C PHE A 435 -0.64 -10.27 -6.71
N THR A 436 0.61 -10.41 -7.16
CA THR A 436 0.89 -11.39 -8.18
C THR A 436 2.30 -11.96 -8.08
N THR A 437 3.39 -11.40 -8.60
CA THR A 437 4.72 -11.98 -8.26
C THR A 437 5.00 -11.92 -6.75
N VAL A 438 4.30 -11.02 -6.02
CA VAL A 438 4.28 -11.04 -4.55
C VAL A 438 3.33 -12.03 -3.91
N SER A 439 2.96 -13.11 -4.59
CA SER A 439 2.84 -14.36 -3.82
C SER A 439 3.51 -15.60 -4.37
N LYS A 440 4.18 -15.44 -5.51
CA LYS A 440 4.93 -16.49 -6.19
C LYS A 440 5.93 -17.05 -5.22
N VAL A 441 6.49 -16.12 -4.46
CA VAL A 441 7.55 -16.31 -3.51
C VAL A 441 6.99 -16.06 -2.11
N LEU A 442 5.88 -16.74 -1.83
CA LEU A 442 5.43 -17.22 -0.53
C LEU A 442 5.18 -18.69 -0.70
N PHE A 443 4.60 -19.07 -1.84
CA PHE A 443 4.70 -20.44 -2.24
C PHE A 443 6.15 -20.89 -2.12
N TRP A 444 7.02 -20.31 -2.95
CA TRP A 444 8.29 -20.95 -3.19
C TRP A 444 9.17 -21.00 -1.97
N SER A 445 9.68 -19.89 -1.45
CA SER A 445 10.64 -19.97 -0.35
C SER A 445 10.05 -20.41 1.00
N SER A 446 8.76 -20.76 1.06
CA SER A 446 8.13 -21.29 2.25
C SER A 446 7.86 -22.78 2.11
N PHE A 447 7.47 -23.23 0.92
CA PHE A 447 7.82 -24.57 0.48
C PHE A 447 9.33 -24.83 0.74
N LEU A 448 10.25 -23.88 0.48
CA LEU A 448 11.66 -24.00 0.85
C LEU A 448 11.91 -23.90 2.36
N CYS A 449 11.36 -22.94 3.11
CA CYS A 449 11.78 -22.64 4.49
C CYS A 449 11.67 -23.86 5.42
N CYS A 450 10.94 -24.92 5.05
CA CYS A 450 10.82 -26.15 5.80
C CYS A 450 10.67 -27.42 4.92
N THR A 451 10.90 -27.35 3.61
CA THR A 451 11.48 -28.50 2.88
C THR A 451 13.01 -28.47 3.07
N PHE A 452 13.64 -27.31 2.79
CA PHE A 452 15.09 -27.15 2.70
C PHE A 452 15.84 -27.35 4.03
N PRO A 453 15.55 -26.67 5.17
CA PRO A 453 16.34 -26.84 6.39
C PRO A 453 16.36 -28.26 6.96
N PHE A 454 15.32 -29.06 6.73
CA PHE A 454 15.25 -30.43 7.25
C PHE A 454 15.92 -31.42 6.31
N CYS A 455 15.80 -31.22 5.00
CA CYS A 455 16.67 -31.91 4.03
C CYS A 455 18.15 -31.63 4.35
N PHE A 456 18.50 -30.38 4.65
CA PHE A 456 19.85 -29.98 5.03
C PHE A 456 20.32 -30.60 6.36
N MET A 457 19.50 -30.57 7.42
CA MET A 457 19.85 -31.27 8.68
C MET A 457 20.05 -32.77 8.49
N ARG A 458 19.21 -33.42 7.66
CA ARG A 458 19.32 -34.85 7.35
C ARG A 458 20.58 -35.18 6.53
N TYR A 459 20.95 -34.30 5.59
CA TYR A 459 22.23 -34.40 4.87
C TYR A 459 23.42 -34.29 5.83
N LEU A 460 23.41 -33.32 6.74
CA LEU A 460 24.47 -33.15 7.75
C LEU A 460 24.59 -34.38 8.66
N GLN A 461 23.48 -34.98 9.09
CA GLN A 461 23.47 -36.22 9.87
C GLN A 461 24.19 -37.36 9.14
N SER A 462 23.85 -37.60 7.88
CA SER A 462 24.51 -38.63 7.06
C SER A 462 26.03 -38.44 7.00
N LYS A 463 26.48 -37.21 6.76
CA LYS A 463 27.93 -36.88 6.70
C LYS A 463 28.64 -36.92 8.06
N ILE A 464 27.95 -36.65 9.17
CA ILE A 464 28.50 -36.78 10.53
C ILE A 464 28.61 -38.27 10.93
N ILE A 465 27.59 -39.09 10.65
CA ILE A 465 27.60 -40.54 10.91
C ILE A 465 28.72 -41.22 10.11
N ALA A 466 28.93 -40.81 8.86
CA ALA A 466 30.06 -41.26 8.03
C ALA A 466 31.43 -40.72 8.49
N ARG A 467 31.53 -40.04 9.64
CA ARG A 467 32.74 -39.37 10.19
C ARG A 467 33.38 -38.30 9.28
N HIS A 468 32.71 -37.88 8.21
CA HIS A 468 33.21 -36.84 7.29
C HIS A 468 33.05 -35.41 7.83
N LEU A 469 32.24 -35.19 8.88
CA LEU A 469 31.99 -33.87 9.48
C LEU A 469 31.92 -33.93 11.02
N SER A 470 32.42 -32.88 11.67
CA SER A 470 32.32 -32.68 13.13
C SER A 470 31.00 -32.00 13.54
N PRO A 471 30.38 -32.32 14.70
CA PRO A 471 29.11 -31.72 15.11
C PRO A 471 29.12 -30.20 15.38
N PRO A 472 28.01 -29.48 15.13
CA PRO A 472 27.95 -28.02 15.26
C PRO A 472 27.81 -27.54 16.72
N ARG A 473 28.87 -26.91 17.28
CA ARG A 473 28.81 -26.24 18.61
C ARG A 473 27.78 -25.10 18.65
N VAL A 474 26.86 -25.08 19.62
CA VAL A 474 25.85 -24.01 19.82
C VAL A 474 25.94 -23.44 21.24
N LYS A 475 26.17 -22.13 21.41
CA LYS A 475 26.31 -21.47 22.73
C LYS A 475 24.99 -21.37 23.51
N TYR A 476 23.90 -20.93 22.88
CA TYR A 476 22.68 -20.53 23.60
C TYR A 476 21.76 -21.71 23.93
N ARG A 477 21.38 -21.85 25.21
CA ARG A 477 20.57 -22.98 25.73
C ARG A 477 19.23 -23.16 25.01
N ARG A 478 18.48 -22.07 24.77
CA ARG A 478 17.19 -22.13 24.04
C ARG A 478 17.36 -22.56 22.58
N VAL A 479 18.39 -22.06 21.90
CA VAL A 479 18.72 -22.41 20.51
C VAL A 479 19.24 -23.85 20.39
N LYS A 480 20.07 -24.32 21.33
CA LYS A 480 20.53 -25.72 21.40
C LYS A 480 19.36 -26.69 21.57
N LEU A 481 18.34 -26.34 22.37
CA LEU A 481 17.11 -27.13 22.50
C LEU A 481 16.28 -27.15 21.21
N LEU A 482 16.12 -26.01 20.54
CA LEU A 482 15.38 -25.93 19.26
C LEU A 482 16.07 -26.73 18.14
N ILE A 483 17.39 -26.60 18.01
CA ILE A 483 18.18 -27.36 17.04
C ILE A 483 18.12 -28.86 17.35
N ARG A 484 18.28 -29.28 18.62
CA ARG A 484 18.18 -30.71 19.02
C ARG A 484 16.83 -31.31 18.61
N LYS A 485 15.74 -30.59 18.86
CA LYS A 485 14.40 -30.98 18.44
C LYS A 485 14.34 -31.24 16.93
N PHE A 486 14.74 -30.25 16.14
CA PHE A 486 14.70 -30.33 14.67
C PHE A 486 15.60 -31.43 14.09
N TRP A 487 16.76 -31.63 14.72
CA TRP A 487 17.70 -32.70 14.39
C TRP A 487 17.05 -34.08 14.59
N ILE A 488 16.45 -34.32 15.76
CA ILE A 488 15.79 -35.60 16.06
C ILE A 488 14.65 -35.86 15.06
N PHE A 489 13.86 -34.84 14.69
CA PHE A 489 12.89 -34.99 13.59
C PHE A 489 13.55 -35.42 12.27
N ALA A 490 14.57 -34.71 11.80
CA ALA A 490 15.20 -34.96 10.51
C ALA A 490 15.82 -36.36 10.39
N GLY A 491 16.21 -36.96 11.52
CA GLY A 491 16.71 -38.35 11.58
C GLY A 491 15.64 -39.41 11.34
N VAL A 492 14.43 -39.21 11.90
CA VAL A 492 13.36 -40.23 11.93
C VAL A 492 12.72 -40.41 10.55
N LYS A 493 13.18 -41.46 9.84
CA LYS A 493 12.75 -41.83 8.47
C LYS A 493 11.23 -41.90 8.31
N LYS A 494 10.53 -42.52 9.26
CA LYS A 494 9.07 -42.79 9.25
C LYS A 494 8.20 -41.53 9.20
N LEU A 495 8.83 -40.36 9.25
CA LEU A 495 8.20 -39.08 9.50
C LEU A 495 8.76 -37.98 8.60
N PHE A 496 10.09 -37.92 8.44
CA PHE A 496 10.72 -37.00 7.51
C PHE A 496 10.17 -37.15 6.07
N TYR A 497 10.22 -38.36 5.50
CA TYR A 497 9.87 -38.56 4.09
C TYR A 497 8.40 -38.28 3.77
N PRO A 498 7.40 -38.72 4.57
CA PRO A 498 6.00 -38.43 4.27
C PRO A 498 5.66 -36.94 4.20
N ILE A 499 6.30 -36.08 5.01
CA ILE A 499 6.11 -34.63 4.84
C ILE A 499 6.85 -34.08 3.65
N ILE A 500 8.11 -34.43 3.40
CA ILE A 500 8.79 -33.91 2.20
C ILE A 500 8.05 -34.33 0.91
N ALA A 501 7.53 -35.56 0.86
CA ALA A 501 6.68 -36.03 -0.25
C ALA A 501 5.36 -35.26 -0.33
N TYR A 502 4.70 -35.01 0.80
CA TYR A 502 3.52 -34.16 0.85
C TYR A 502 3.84 -32.76 0.33
N ASN A 503 4.85 -32.07 0.88
CA ASN A 503 5.32 -30.73 0.46
C ASN A 503 5.46 -30.56 -1.06
N LEU A 504 5.84 -31.63 -1.77
CA LEU A 504 6.03 -31.66 -3.22
C LEU A 504 4.72 -31.92 -3.99
N TYR A 505 3.82 -32.76 -3.47
CA TYR A 505 2.47 -32.94 -4.03
C TYR A 505 1.71 -31.60 -4.14
N LEU A 506 1.99 -30.72 -3.19
CA LEU A 506 1.44 -29.37 -3.12
C LEU A 506 1.74 -28.65 -4.44
N CYS A 507 3.01 -28.59 -4.84
CA CYS A 507 3.45 -27.93 -6.06
C CYS A 507 2.80 -28.43 -7.37
N CYS A 508 1.99 -29.50 -7.34
CA CYS A 508 1.38 -30.13 -8.49
C CYS A 508 -0.16 -30.04 -8.50
N GLY A 509 -0.81 -30.26 -7.35
CA GLY A 509 -2.28 -30.38 -7.27
C GLY A 509 -2.81 -31.72 -7.82
N PRO A 510 -4.13 -31.82 -8.17
CA PRO A 510 -5.18 -30.84 -7.91
C PRO A 510 -5.53 -30.77 -6.43
N TRP A 511 -6.36 -29.79 -6.08
CA TRP A 511 -6.56 -29.44 -4.69
C TRP A 511 -7.99 -29.26 -4.26
N LEU A 512 -8.87 -28.70 -5.09
CA LEU A 512 -10.32 -28.64 -4.91
C LEU A 512 -10.99 -29.13 -6.20
N VAL A 513 -12.16 -29.75 -6.09
CA VAL A 513 -13.19 -29.70 -7.14
C VAL A 513 -14.49 -29.19 -6.52
N GLY A 514 -15.18 -28.27 -7.20
CA GLY A 514 -16.34 -27.57 -6.65
C GLY A 514 -17.29 -27.03 -7.71
N ASP A 515 -18.56 -26.83 -7.32
CA ASP A 515 -19.60 -26.11 -8.07
C ASP A 515 -19.31 -24.61 -8.01
N LEU A 516 -18.71 -24.06 -9.05
CA LEU A 516 -18.16 -22.71 -9.03
C LEU A 516 -19.25 -21.67 -9.31
N ILE A 517 -20.00 -21.72 -10.41
CA ILE A 517 -21.24 -20.90 -10.58
C ILE A 517 -22.42 -21.76 -10.11
N ASP A 518 -23.66 -21.25 -10.09
CA ASP A 518 -24.84 -22.10 -10.07
C ASP A 518 -24.92 -23.01 -11.31
N GLY A 519 -24.56 -24.28 -11.09
CA GLY A 519 -24.67 -25.34 -12.10
C GLY A 519 -23.40 -25.62 -12.90
N ARG A 520 -22.25 -25.00 -12.57
CA ARG A 520 -21.01 -25.14 -13.36
C ARG A 520 -19.79 -25.42 -12.48
N TYR A 521 -19.12 -26.55 -12.70
CA TYR A 521 -18.02 -27.06 -11.89
C TYR A 521 -16.63 -26.66 -12.41
N GLY A 522 -15.65 -26.66 -11.51
CA GLY A 522 -14.23 -26.60 -11.89
C GLY A 522 -13.28 -27.28 -10.91
N VAL A 523 -12.15 -27.72 -11.47
CA VAL A 523 -11.01 -28.34 -10.79
C VAL A 523 -9.97 -27.27 -10.52
N VAL A 524 -9.63 -27.09 -9.26
CA VAL A 524 -8.68 -26.08 -8.82
C VAL A 524 -7.34 -26.72 -8.50
N PHE A 525 -6.32 -26.19 -9.15
CA PHE A 525 -5.00 -26.77 -9.30
C PHE A 525 -3.95 -26.10 -8.46
N ALA A 526 -2.70 -26.54 -8.67
CA ALA A 526 -1.49 -25.82 -8.33
C ALA A 526 -0.90 -24.96 -9.48
N TRP A 527 -1.70 -24.58 -10.48
CA TRP A 527 -1.44 -23.61 -11.56
C TRP A 527 -2.74 -23.30 -12.31
N GLY A 528 -3.92 -23.45 -11.67
CA GLY A 528 -5.20 -23.30 -12.36
C GLY A 528 -6.45 -23.18 -11.50
N THR A 529 -7.54 -22.70 -12.09
CA THR A 529 -8.79 -23.48 -12.13
C THR A 529 -9.13 -23.86 -13.55
N ILE A 530 -9.59 -25.08 -13.78
CA ILE A 530 -10.07 -25.55 -15.08
C ILE A 530 -11.56 -25.85 -14.92
N PHE A 531 -12.40 -25.21 -15.73
CA PHE A 531 -13.83 -25.51 -15.78
C PHE A 531 -14.10 -26.75 -16.62
N GLU A 532 -15.28 -27.35 -16.44
CA GLU A 532 -15.65 -28.61 -17.12
C GLU A 532 -15.79 -28.51 -18.64
N ASP A 533 -16.00 -27.31 -19.19
CA ASP A 533 -15.94 -27.01 -20.62
C ASP A 533 -14.52 -26.71 -21.14
N GLY A 534 -13.52 -26.79 -20.26
CA GLY A 534 -12.11 -26.54 -20.58
C GLY A 534 -11.68 -25.08 -20.48
N MET A 535 -12.59 -24.13 -20.20
CA MET A 535 -12.16 -22.74 -20.01
C MET A 535 -11.26 -22.65 -18.78
N PHE A 536 -10.07 -22.10 -18.98
CA PHE A 536 -9.05 -22.04 -17.97
C PHE A 536 -9.31 -20.77 -17.15
N LEU A 537 -9.77 -20.94 -15.91
CA LEU A 537 -9.90 -19.87 -14.92
C LEU A 537 -8.58 -19.74 -14.18
N GLU A 538 -7.64 -19.12 -14.89
CA GLU A 538 -6.37 -19.70 -15.37
C GLU A 538 -5.30 -19.89 -14.26
N GLY A 539 -4.03 -19.65 -14.49
CA GLY A 539 -2.81 -20.00 -13.73
C GLY A 539 -1.86 -18.85 -12.99
N THR A 540 -3.07 -18.49 -12.30
CA THR A 540 -3.82 -17.31 -11.74
C THR A 540 -3.82 -16.99 -10.21
N THR A 541 -4.94 -16.69 -9.60
CA THR A 541 -5.04 -16.17 -8.25
C THR A 541 -4.82 -17.12 -7.11
N THR A 542 -4.85 -18.44 -7.23
CA THR A 542 -4.07 -19.39 -8.01
C THR A 542 -2.78 -19.47 -7.32
N PHE A 543 -1.72 -18.80 -7.72
CA PHE A 543 -0.47 -18.83 -6.99
C PHE A 543 -0.69 -18.13 -5.60
N LEU A 544 -1.92 -17.57 -5.30
CA LEU A 544 -2.49 -17.23 -3.95
C LEU A 544 -3.74 -17.94 -3.24
N TYR A 545 -4.17 -19.20 -3.30
CA TYR A 545 -4.87 -19.98 -2.19
C TYR A 545 -4.28 -21.03 -1.06
N CYS A 546 -3.22 -21.88 -0.74
CA CYS A 546 -1.85 -22.60 -0.81
C CYS A 546 -0.64 -22.18 0.02
N GLY A 547 -0.72 -21.08 0.69
CA GLY A 547 0.46 -20.59 1.34
C GLY A 547 0.18 -19.55 2.39
N LEU A 548 -1.09 -19.23 2.59
CA LEU A 548 -1.62 -19.41 3.92
C LEU A 548 -1.35 -20.86 4.39
N HIS A 549 -1.13 -21.85 3.52
CA HIS A 549 -0.48 -23.14 3.84
C HIS A 549 0.87 -22.95 4.43
N PHE A 550 1.52 -21.82 4.19
CA PHE A 550 2.91 -21.52 4.47
C PHE A 550 3.10 -20.46 5.56
N LEU A 551 2.11 -19.60 5.85
CA LEU A 551 1.78 -19.31 7.26
C LEU A 551 1.03 -20.47 7.91
N LEU A 552 1.04 -21.66 7.35
CA LEU A 552 0.68 -22.88 8.05
C LEU A 552 1.73 -24.00 7.73
N PHE A 553 2.95 -23.62 7.19
CA PHE A 553 4.10 -24.48 6.80
C PHE A 553 5.61 -24.00 7.09
N ASN A 554 6.02 -22.92 7.84
CA ASN A 554 7.40 -22.81 8.48
C ASN A 554 7.61 -22.34 10.00
N TRP A 555 8.00 -23.21 11.00
CA TRP A 555 8.21 -23.13 12.54
C TRP A 555 7.16 -23.80 13.81
N PRO A 556 4.95 -23.39 14.52
CA PRO A 556 3.54 -24.15 14.39
C PRO A 556 3.08 -25.03 13.13
N LEU A 557 3.59 -26.07 12.32
CA LEU A 557 4.43 -27.36 12.17
C LEU A 557 5.86 -27.88 12.66
N ILE A 558 6.85 -28.18 11.83
CA ILE A 558 7.99 -29.07 12.12
C ILE A 558 8.56 -29.02 13.56
N CYS A 559 8.60 -27.88 14.26
CA CYS A 559 8.99 -27.81 15.68
C CYS A 559 8.33 -28.78 16.67
N ILE A 560 7.12 -29.33 16.48
CA ILE A 560 6.57 -30.26 17.50
C ILE A 560 6.56 -31.76 17.11
N LEU A 561 6.85 -32.16 15.87
CA LEU A 561 7.51 -33.48 15.74
C LEU A 561 8.89 -33.37 16.36
N ALA A 562 9.60 -32.31 15.98
CA ALA A 562 10.87 -31.97 16.56
C ALA A 562 10.79 -31.97 18.10
N HIS A 563 9.78 -31.37 18.75
CA HIS A 563 9.57 -31.45 20.21
C HIS A 563 9.20 -32.84 20.73
N THR A 564 8.43 -33.66 20.00
CA THR A 564 7.83 -34.87 20.57
C THR A 564 8.59 -36.15 20.22
N ALA A 565 9.28 -36.18 19.08
CA ALA A 565 10.35 -37.14 18.87
C ALA A 565 11.51 -36.81 19.82
N ASP A 566 11.77 -35.52 20.11
CA ASP A 566 12.62 -35.11 21.24
C ASP A 566 12.08 -35.58 22.60
N VAL A 567 10.77 -35.44 22.88
CA VAL A 567 10.16 -36.02 24.10
C VAL A 567 10.43 -37.52 24.18
N ARG A 568 10.26 -38.27 23.07
CA ARG A 568 10.55 -39.71 23.03
C ARG A 568 12.01 -40.06 23.17
N TYR A 569 12.88 -39.34 22.48
CA TYR A 569 14.32 -39.51 22.58
C TYR A 569 14.79 -39.34 24.02
N GLN A 570 14.28 -38.31 24.70
CA GLN A 570 14.59 -38.02 26.10
C GLN A 570 14.04 -39.07 27.08
N GLU A 571 12.92 -39.74 26.77
CA GLU A 571 12.41 -40.85 27.58
C GLU A 571 13.11 -42.18 27.32
N THR A 572 13.31 -42.52 26.04
CA THR A 572 13.67 -43.88 25.59
C THR A 572 15.17 -44.09 25.60
N ILE A 573 15.94 -43.05 25.25
CA ILE A 573 17.40 -43.14 25.12
C ILE A 573 18.07 -42.53 26.34
N VAL A 574 17.74 -41.27 26.68
CA VAL A 574 18.52 -40.49 27.66
C VAL A 574 18.17 -40.79 29.12
N LYS A 575 16.96 -41.26 29.43
CA LYS A 575 16.53 -41.56 30.80
C LYS A 575 16.46 -43.05 31.14
N ASN A 576 16.42 -43.91 30.12
CA ASN A 576 16.32 -45.37 30.21
C ASN A 576 15.30 -45.90 31.25
N GLN A 577 14.19 -45.17 31.44
CA GLN A 577 13.12 -45.50 32.38
C GLN A 577 11.76 -45.08 31.80
N PRO A 578 10.69 -45.89 31.96
CA PRO A 578 9.33 -45.52 31.59
C PRO A 578 8.79 -44.48 32.59
N TYR A 579 9.21 -43.23 32.43
CA TYR A 579 8.91 -42.15 33.38
C TYR A 579 7.40 -41.97 33.54
N SER A 580 6.86 -42.34 34.71
CA SER A 580 5.43 -42.25 34.99
C SER A 580 4.98 -40.79 34.98
N ARG A 581 3.80 -40.57 34.41
CA ARG A 581 3.49 -39.36 33.67
C ARG A 581 1.98 -39.12 33.79
N THR A 582 1.58 -38.06 34.48
CA THR A 582 0.21 -37.94 35.02
C THR A 582 -0.81 -37.58 33.95
N LEU A 583 -2.12 -37.81 34.16
CA LEU A 583 -3.12 -37.51 33.11
C LEU A 583 -3.15 -36.02 32.74
N PHE A 584 -3.08 -35.14 33.74
CA PHE A 584 -2.78 -33.72 33.58
C PHE A 584 -1.49 -33.58 32.74
N SER A 585 -0.43 -34.30 33.11
CA SER A 585 0.84 -34.32 32.38
C SER A 585 0.95 -35.01 30.99
N GLU A 586 -0.14 -35.45 30.32
CA GLU A 586 -0.27 -35.23 28.85
C GLU A 586 -1.67 -35.09 28.28
N THR A 587 -2.58 -34.54 29.06
CA THR A 587 -3.59 -33.68 28.42
C THR A 587 -2.90 -32.42 27.84
N VAL A 588 -1.58 -32.21 28.05
CA VAL A 588 -0.98 -30.87 28.14
C VAL A 588 0.57 -30.67 27.84
N SER A 589 1.24 -31.45 26.99
CA SER A 589 2.01 -30.75 25.93
C SER A 589 1.29 -30.91 24.62
N ASN A 590 0.02 -30.58 24.79
CA ASN A 590 -1.09 -30.85 23.96
C ASN A 590 -2.07 -29.64 23.88
N VAL A 591 -1.66 -28.36 23.99
CA VAL A 591 -2.11 -27.13 23.27
C VAL A 591 -0.87 -27.17 22.33
N ALA A 592 -0.68 -28.22 21.52
CA ALA A 592 0.35 -28.29 20.47
C ALA A 592 -0.22 -28.58 19.05
N ILE A 593 -0.52 -29.83 18.60
CA ILE A 593 -1.16 -30.05 17.27
C ILE A 593 -2.54 -29.41 17.14
N TRP A 594 -3.56 -30.00 17.75
CA TRP A 594 -4.96 -29.59 17.70
C TRP A 594 -5.28 -28.09 18.11
N LEU A 595 -4.58 -27.01 17.70
CA LEU A 595 -5.06 -25.56 17.55
C LEU A 595 -4.84 -25.18 16.09
N LEU A 596 -3.96 -25.92 15.40
CA LEU A 596 -3.85 -26.03 13.96
C LEU A 596 -5.18 -26.24 13.29
N VAL A 597 -6.27 -26.53 14.01
CA VAL A 597 -7.36 -27.48 13.72
C VAL A 597 -8.80 -26.95 13.87
N PHE A 598 -8.98 -25.63 14.04
CA PHE A 598 -10.19 -24.84 13.75
C PHE A 598 -9.80 -23.44 13.30
N ILE A 599 -8.63 -23.31 12.68
CA ILE A 599 -8.73 -23.14 11.22
C ILE A 599 -9.23 -24.41 10.53
N HIS A 600 -8.90 -25.60 11.00
CA HIS A 600 -8.70 -26.74 10.09
C HIS A 600 -9.74 -27.82 10.12
N LEU A 601 -10.60 -27.88 11.15
CA LEU A 601 -12.04 -27.76 10.88
C LEU A 601 -12.09 -26.40 10.14
N SER A 602 -12.47 -25.23 10.66
CA SER A 602 -12.68 -23.95 9.90
C SER A 602 -12.28 -23.59 8.42
N SER A 603 -11.76 -24.41 7.47
CA SER A 603 -11.65 -24.07 6.03
C SER A 603 -11.91 -25.11 4.83
N CYS A 604 -12.82 -26.12 4.92
CA CYS A 604 -13.59 -26.73 3.77
C CYS A 604 -15.02 -26.21 3.55
N LEU A 605 -15.79 -25.89 4.59
CA LEU A 605 -17.24 -25.68 4.53
C LEU A 605 -17.89 -24.33 4.18
N ILE A 606 -17.37 -23.18 4.57
CA ILE A 606 -17.19 -21.96 3.78
C ILE A 606 -17.12 -22.35 2.31
N PHE A 607 -15.98 -22.90 1.84
CA PHE A 607 -15.79 -23.49 0.51
C PHE A 607 -16.95 -24.46 0.13
N MET A 608 -17.76 -24.97 1.06
CA MET A 608 -18.87 -25.90 0.79
C MET A 608 -20.28 -25.29 0.78
N ILE A 609 -20.66 -24.32 1.62
CA ILE A 609 -21.88 -23.52 1.41
C ILE A 609 -21.54 -22.38 0.45
N SER A 610 -20.80 -22.75 -0.59
CA SER A 610 -20.41 -21.91 -1.70
C SER A 610 -20.02 -22.73 -2.93
N HIS A 611 -19.38 -23.92 -2.82
CA HIS A 611 -19.18 -24.88 -3.95
C HIS A 611 -20.03 -26.12 -3.85
N GLY A 612 -21.16 -25.98 -3.16
CA GLY A 612 -21.91 -27.11 -2.67
C GLY A 612 -21.02 -28.13 -1.94
N PHE A 613 -21.56 -29.33 -1.78
CA PHE A 613 -20.94 -30.37 -0.97
C PHE A 613 -19.59 -30.88 -1.49
N LEU A 614 -19.31 -30.74 -2.80
CA LEU A 614 -18.18 -31.38 -3.47
C LEU A 614 -16.82 -30.92 -2.94
N SER A 615 -16.70 -29.64 -2.57
CA SER A 615 -15.48 -29.06 -2.00
C SER A 615 -15.16 -29.54 -0.58
N LEU A 616 -16.10 -30.18 0.12
CA LEU A 616 -15.77 -30.94 1.33
C LEU A 616 -15.19 -32.32 1.00
N LEU A 617 -15.51 -32.89 -0.16
CA LEU A 617 -15.18 -34.26 -0.52
C LEU A 617 -13.89 -34.36 -1.32
N VAL A 618 -13.88 -33.76 -2.52
CA VAL A 618 -12.75 -33.80 -3.45
C VAL A 618 -11.92 -32.56 -3.20
N ASN A 619 -11.04 -32.69 -2.23
CA ASN A 619 -10.19 -31.61 -1.86
C ASN A 619 -8.89 -32.17 -1.28
N PRO A 620 -8.04 -32.83 -2.08
CA PRO A 620 -6.82 -33.48 -1.60
C PRO A 620 -6.03 -32.57 -0.69
N ALA A 621 -6.06 -31.30 -1.06
CA ALA A 621 -5.41 -30.28 -0.34
C ALA A 621 -5.91 -30.08 1.08
N ARG A 622 -7.20 -30.29 1.40
CA ARG A 622 -7.83 -30.23 2.74
C ARG A 622 -8.43 -31.54 3.16
N SER A 623 -9.50 -31.89 2.47
CA SER A 623 -10.34 -33.03 2.76
C SER A 623 -9.61 -34.35 2.74
N TRP A 624 -8.31 -34.42 2.36
CA TRP A 624 -7.46 -35.60 2.55
C TRP A 624 -6.25 -35.39 3.48
N SER A 625 -5.69 -34.17 3.58
CA SER A 625 -4.46 -33.96 4.36
C SER A 625 -4.66 -34.12 5.89
N LEU A 626 -5.90 -34.17 6.40
CA LEU A 626 -6.15 -34.54 7.80
C LEU A 626 -5.80 -35.94 8.18
N ILE A 627 -6.48 -36.89 7.56
CA ILE A 627 -6.27 -38.27 7.95
C ILE A 627 -4.84 -38.65 7.57
N PHE A 628 -4.27 -38.11 6.48
CA PHE A 628 -2.83 -38.16 6.20
C PHE A 628 -1.99 -37.84 7.43
N ALA A 629 -2.16 -36.65 8.03
CA ALA A 629 -1.37 -36.33 9.20
C ALA A 629 -1.81 -37.14 10.44
N ILE A 630 -3.12 -37.37 10.72
CA ILE A 630 -3.55 -38.26 11.84
C ILE A 630 -2.96 -39.66 11.74
N TYR A 631 -2.74 -40.15 10.52
CA TYR A 631 -2.16 -41.45 10.26
C TYR A 631 -0.69 -41.44 10.64
N LEU A 632 0.05 -40.49 10.08
CA LEU A 632 1.47 -40.24 10.33
C LEU A 632 1.72 -40.10 11.84
N TRP A 633 0.70 -39.57 12.50
CA TRP A 633 0.59 -39.33 13.90
C TRP A 633 0.36 -40.63 14.66
N LEU A 634 -0.70 -41.36 14.37
CA LEU A 634 -0.97 -42.63 15.03
C LEU A 634 0.15 -43.66 14.92
N LYS A 635 0.87 -43.74 13.80
CA LYS A 635 1.95 -44.73 13.65
C LYS A 635 3.20 -44.45 14.50
N ALA A 636 3.32 -43.34 15.24
CA ALA A 636 4.65 -42.80 15.59
C ALA A 636 4.96 -42.39 17.05
N LYS A 637 4.03 -42.22 17.99
CA LYS A 637 4.26 -41.42 19.21
C LYS A 637 5.09 -42.05 20.34
N ARG A 638 5.10 -43.37 20.58
CA ARG A 638 6.30 -44.09 21.07
C ARG A 638 7.06 -44.59 19.88
N LEU A 639 7.82 -43.69 19.24
CA LEU A 639 9.13 -44.09 18.74
C LEU A 639 9.79 -44.92 19.87
N TYR A 640 10.15 -46.16 19.55
CA TYR A 640 10.87 -47.07 20.45
C TYR A 640 12.36 -47.03 20.11
N GLY A 641 13.20 -47.75 20.86
CA GLY A 641 14.67 -47.68 20.75
C GLY A 641 15.20 -47.59 19.32
N PRO A 642 15.02 -48.64 18.48
CA PRO A 642 15.43 -48.62 17.06
C PRO A 642 14.90 -47.48 16.18
N ASP A 643 13.80 -46.80 16.53
CA ASP A 643 13.33 -45.59 15.83
C ASP A 643 14.15 -44.33 16.20
N LEU A 644 15.04 -44.40 17.20
CA LEU A 644 15.69 -43.28 17.89
C LEU A 644 17.22 -43.45 18.08
N GLU A 645 17.70 -44.69 18.24
CA GLU A 645 19.10 -45.04 18.57
C GLU A 645 20.14 -44.51 17.58
N ASN A 646 19.73 -44.24 16.33
CA ASN A 646 20.55 -43.58 15.30
C ASN A 646 20.79 -42.08 15.56
N SER A 647 20.83 -41.65 16.83
CA SER A 647 21.11 -40.28 17.24
C SER A 647 21.87 -40.22 18.57
N GLU A 648 23.16 -40.52 18.53
CA GLU A 648 24.09 -40.19 19.62
C GLU A 648 24.21 -38.66 19.74
N VAL A 649 23.86 -38.10 20.90
CA VAL A 649 23.89 -36.65 21.14
C VAL A 649 24.46 -36.35 22.53
N ASP A 650 25.76 -36.57 22.69
CA ASP A 650 26.48 -36.03 23.84
C ASP A 650 27.90 -35.55 23.51
N GLN A 651 28.49 -34.81 24.46
CA GLN A 651 29.67 -33.96 24.32
C GLN A 651 29.52 -32.74 23.39
N LEU A 652 29.82 -31.54 23.93
CA LEU A 652 30.54 -30.42 23.28
C LEU A 652 30.38 -29.12 24.11
N VAL A 653 31.53 -28.54 24.50
CA VAL A 653 31.66 -27.31 25.30
C VAL A 653 32.67 -26.35 24.63
N SER A 654 32.68 -25.07 25.06
CA SER A 654 33.67 -24.00 24.81
C SER A 654 33.67 -23.23 23.46
N ILE A 655 33.53 -21.88 23.60
CA ILE A 655 34.37 -20.74 23.12
C ILE A 655 34.66 -20.60 21.59
N SER A 656 34.87 -19.41 20.97
CA SER A 656 34.29 -18.02 21.01
C SER A 656 34.94 -17.15 19.88
N SER A 657 34.46 -15.91 19.64
CA SER A 657 35.23 -14.74 19.08
C SER A 657 35.65 -14.72 17.58
N LYS A 658 35.82 -13.57 16.85
CA LYS A 658 35.20 -12.20 16.86
C LYS A 658 35.55 -11.40 15.55
N ASP A 659 34.87 -10.26 15.32
CA ASP A 659 35.22 -8.96 14.64
C ASP A 659 35.62 -8.73 13.14
N ASN A 660 34.92 -7.73 12.53
CA ASN A 660 35.30 -6.47 11.79
C ASN A 660 36.40 -6.43 10.67
N MET A 661 36.63 -5.36 9.84
CA MET A 661 36.19 -3.92 9.82
C MET A 661 36.04 -3.29 8.37
N SER A 662 36.26 -1.98 8.18
CA SER A 662 35.80 -1.08 7.07
C SER A 662 36.89 -0.13 6.48
N SER A 663 36.55 0.74 5.48
CA SER A 663 37.18 2.07 5.21
C SER A 663 36.47 2.90 4.09
N SER A 664 36.91 4.14 3.82
CA SER A 664 36.25 5.26 3.11
C SER A 664 37.15 5.93 2.01
N CYS A 665 36.70 7.03 1.37
CA CYS A 665 37.54 8.03 0.66
C CYS A 665 36.83 9.40 0.46
N HIS A 666 37.60 10.49 0.22
CA HIS A 666 37.21 11.92 0.12
C HIS A 666 38.06 12.68 -0.95
N GLN A 667 37.69 13.92 -1.34
CA GLN A 667 38.55 14.90 -2.06
C GLN A 667 38.08 16.37 -1.84
N GLN A 668 38.79 17.42 -2.32
CA GLN A 668 38.77 18.80 -1.76
C GLN A 668 38.34 20.00 -2.67
N ILE A 669 37.75 21.07 -2.10
CA ILE A 669 37.48 22.44 -2.68
C ILE A 669 37.75 23.61 -1.66
N ASN A 670 37.59 24.90 -2.06
CA ASN A 670 38.04 26.18 -1.43
C ASN A 670 37.06 26.91 -0.45
N PRO A 671 37.55 27.49 0.68
CA PRO A 671 36.81 27.94 1.87
C PRO A 671 35.59 28.88 1.72
N LEU A 672 34.63 28.76 2.66
CA LEU A 672 33.40 29.58 2.72
C LEU A 672 33.61 30.98 3.34
N GLY A 673 33.38 32.02 2.54
CA GLY A 673 33.35 33.44 2.94
C GLY A 673 31.94 34.00 3.22
N GLN A 674 31.91 35.26 3.66
CA GLN A 674 30.70 35.98 4.11
C GLN A 674 29.70 36.33 2.99
N GLU A 675 30.14 36.43 1.74
CA GLU A 675 29.32 36.88 0.59
C GLU A 675 28.13 35.96 0.27
N ASP A 676 27.11 36.52 -0.39
CA ASP A 676 25.83 35.85 -0.69
C ASP A 676 25.72 35.31 -2.14
N GLU A 677 26.76 35.47 -2.96
CA GLU A 677 26.78 34.91 -4.32
C GLU A 677 26.80 33.36 -4.30
N ASP A 678 26.17 32.76 -5.33
CA ASP A 678 25.99 31.31 -5.55
C ASP A 678 25.09 30.55 -4.55
N ALA A 679 24.18 31.24 -3.84
CA ALA A 679 23.07 30.59 -3.14
C ALA A 679 21.91 30.24 -4.11
N PHE A 680 21.56 28.95 -4.20
CA PHE A 680 20.42 28.47 -4.97
C PHE A 680 19.41 27.82 -4.04
N VAL A 681 18.31 28.54 -3.82
CA VAL A 681 17.27 28.13 -2.88
C VAL A 681 16.17 27.38 -3.62
N PHE A 682 15.88 26.20 -3.10
CA PHE A 682 14.69 25.43 -3.38
C PHE A 682 14.21 24.81 -2.05
N VAL A 683 13.26 23.87 -2.08
CA VAL A 683 12.75 23.15 -0.90
C VAL A 683 12.54 21.68 -1.32
N HIS A 684 11.94 20.85 -0.51
CA HIS A 684 11.27 19.66 -0.94
C HIS A 684 9.89 19.58 -0.23
N ILE A 685 8.76 19.52 -0.94
CA ILE A 685 7.39 19.62 -0.35
C ILE A 685 6.71 18.31 -0.31
N SER A 686 5.94 18.03 0.73
CA SER A 686 4.97 16.98 0.57
C SER A 686 3.65 17.16 1.20
N ASP A 687 2.63 16.96 0.36
CA ASP A 687 1.43 16.11 0.52
C ASP A 687 -0.08 16.57 0.63
N LEU A 688 -0.78 17.05 -0.40
CA LEU A 688 -2.21 17.45 -0.57
C LEU A 688 -3.31 16.48 -0.12
N HIS A 689 -3.37 15.29 -0.72
CA HIS A 689 -4.38 14.80 -1.65
C HIS A 689 -5.78 15.34 -1.22
N ILE A 690 -6.23 16.40 -1.87
CA ILE A 690 -7.52 17.08 -1.55
C ILE A 690 -8.68 16.18 -1.87
N SER A 691 -9.93 16.31 -1.39
CA SER A 691 -10.89 15.20 -1.68
C SER A 691 -12.41 15.41 -2.13
N HIS A 692 -12.84 16.11 -3.24
CA HIS A 692 -14.02 17.02 -3.50
C HIS A 692 -15.26 16.78 -2.64
N TYR A 693 -15.21 16.95 -1.34
CA TYR A 693 -16.21 16.48 -0.37
C TYR A 693 -16.24 17.50 0.89
N THR A 694 -15.94 17.28 2.22
CA THR A 694 -15.54 18.16 3.43
C THR A 694 -14.15 18.10 4.22
N ALA A 695 -13.04 17.52 3.75
CA ALA A 695 -11.63 17.92 3.93
C ALA A 695 -11.15 18.61 2.64
N LYS A 696 -11.88 19.68 2.48
CA LYS A 696 -11.53 21.05 2.25
C LYS A 696 -10.72 21.57 3.41
N ASP A 697 -10.90 20.98 4.59
CA ASP A 697 -9.79 20.65 5.47
C ASP A 697 -8.57 20.23 4.67
N ARG A 698 -8.63 19.20 3.83
CA ARG A 698 -7.67 18.89 2.77
C ARG A 698 -7.67 19.68 1.47
N TYR A 699 -8.41 20.80 1.35
CA TYR A 699 -8.24 21.90 0.37
C TYR A 699 -7.65 23.22 0.92
N GLU A 700 -8.42 24.13 1.52
CA GLU A 700 -8.07 25.58 1.47
C GLU A 700 -6.78 25.92 2.08
N GLN A 701 -6.28 25.09 2.98
CA GLN A 701 -4.97 25.33 3.48
C GLN A 701 -3.85 25.26 2.44
N LEU A 702 -4.08 25.05 1.14
CA LEU A 702 -3.11 25.51 0.14
C LEU A 702 -3.49 26.78 -0.62
N ASN A 703 -4.24 27.73 -0.06
CA ASN A 703 -4.43 29.07 -0.66
C ASN A 703 -3.57 30.33 -0.15
N GLU A 704 -2.91 30.40 1.05
CA GLU A 704 -1.92 31.42 1.57
C GLU A 704 -0.38 31.42 1.25
N PHE A 705 0.38 30.39 0.88
CA PHE A 705 1.85 30.53 0.79
C PHE A 705 2.30 31.24 -0.50
N CYS A 706 1.52 31.22 -1.54
CA CYS A 706 1.80 32.16 -2.60
C CYS A 706 1.11 33.52 -2.12
N SER A 707 0.43 33.58 -0.94
CA SER A 707 -0.14 34.81 -0.30
C SER A 707 0.80 35.64 0.54
N ILE A 708 1.23 35.17 1.73
CA ILE A 708 2.46 35.68 2.52
C ILE A 708 4.77 33.90 3.39
N ASN A 709 4.86 32.47 3.53
CA ASN A 709 6.06 31.59 3.97
C ASN A 709 7.38 32.14 3.18
N LEU A 710 7.30 32.81 2.01
CA LEU A 710 8.20 32.47 0.91
C LEU A 710 9.08 33.42 0.07
N LYS A 711 9.22 34.74 0.22
CA LYS A 711 10.18 35.60 -0.56
C LYS A 711 11.01 36.45 0.38
N VAL A 712 10.48 36.56 1.60
CA VAL A 712 10.89 35.65 2.67
C VAL A 712 11.90 34.54 2.24
N ILE A 713 11.56 33.40 1.60
CA ILE A 713 12.55 32.40 1.12
C ILE A 713 13.15 32.58 -0.31
N SER A 714 12.36 33.02 -1.31
CA SER A 714 12.53 33.12 -2.80
C SER A 714 13.30 32.02 -3.59
N PRO A 715 12.70 31.36 -4.61
CA PRO A 715 13.24 30.15 -5.24
C PRO A 715 13.78 30.39 -6.64
N ALA A 716 14.40 29.35 -7.22
CA ALA A 716 14.61 29.27 -8.67
C ALA A 716 13.59 28.38 -9.42
N LEU A 717 12.88 27.47 -8.75
CA LEU A 717 12.20 26.34 -9.42
C LEU A 717 11.26 25.56 -8.48
N VAL A 718 10.57 24.56 -9.07
CA VAL A 718 9.45 23.82 -8.51
C VAL A 718 9.36 22.30 -8.89
N ILE A 719 9.09 21.30 -8.01
CA ILE A 719 9.23 19.83 -8.27
C ILE A 719 8.13 18.96 -7.64
N ALA A 720 6.88 19.01 -8.07
CA ALA A 720 5.89 18.16 -7.40
C ALA A 720 6.00 16.73 -7.89
N SER A 721 6.79 15.97 -7.16
CA SER A 721 7.28 14.66 -7.52
C SER A 721 6.38 13.53 -7.08
N GLY A 722 5.11 13.77 -7.05
CA GLY A 722 4.19 12.69 -6.77
C GLY A 722 3.69 12.66 -5.35
N ASP A 723 2.42 12.95 -5.14
CA ASP A 723 1.39 11.96 -4.92
C ASP A 723 0.12 12.66 -5.39
N LEU A 724 -0.21 12.67 -6.68
CA LEU A 724 -0.86 13.87 -7.23
C LEU A 724 -2.41 13.93 -7.03
N THR A 725 -3.35 13.95 -7.96
CA THR A 725 -4.81 14.05 -7.62
C THR A 725 -5.35 12.97 -6.64
N ASP A 726 -6.34 13.14 -5.73
CA ASP A 726 -6.66 12.27 -4.55
C ASP A 726 -7.86 11.29 -4.61
N SER A 727 -9.10 11.71 -4.83
CA SER A 727 -10.36 10.95 -4.96
C SER A 727 -10.71 9.86 -3.94
N VAL A 728 -10.09 9.87 -2.75
CA VAL A 728 -10.87 10.10 -1.50
C VAL A 728 -11.49 11.51 -1.66
N SER A 729 -12.68 11.89 -1.24
CA SER A 729 -13.84 11.05 -1.31
C SER A 729 -13.99 10.17 -0.10
N PRO A 730 -14.13 10.64 1.13
CA PRO A 730 -14.54 9.74 2.15
C PRO A 730 -15.91 9.28 1.71
N GLY A 731 -16.30 8.09 2.08
CA GLY A 731 -17.63 7.54 1.84
C GLY A 731 -17.67 6.52 0.74
N THR A 732 -16.73 5.56 0.72
CA THR A 732 -16.22 4.65 -0.33
C THR A 732 -15.25 3.53 0.16
N VAL A 733 -14.62 2.74 -0.70
CA VAL A 733 -13.28 3.13 -1.09
C VAL A 733 -13.19 2.94 -2.58
N VAL A 734 -13.95 3.76 -3.26
CA VAL A 734 -14.08 3.91 -4.69
C VAL A 734 -13.10 4.89 -5.32
N ALA A 735 -12.26 4.35 -6.17
CA ALA A 735 -11.01 4.91 -6.68
C ALA A 735 -11.14 6.06 -7.71
N THR A 736 -12.18 6.87 -7.53
CA THR A 736 -12.81 7.99 -8.23
C THR A 736 -11.95 8.90 -9.16
N GLN A 737 -12.49 10.03 -9.67
CA GLN A 737 -11.81 11.29 -10.15
C GLN A 737 -12.40 12.13 -11.31
N PHE A 738 -13.65 11.95 -11.67
CA PHE A 738 -14.58 12.97 -12.21
C PHE A 738 -14.09 13.84 -13.35
N ALA A 739 -14.70 15.00 -13.45
CA ALA A 739 -14.18 16.32 -13.50
C ALA A 739 -14.73 16.90 -12.20
N ALA A 740 -13.74 17.07 -11.36
CA ALA A 740 -13.76 17.59 -10.04
C ALA A 740 -12.28 17.94 -9.85
N GLU A 741 -11.36 17.05 -10.31
CA GLU A 741 -9.92 16.87 -9.89
C GLU A 741 -8.47 17.06 -10.67
N TRP A 742 -7.90 17.56 -11.88
CA TRP A 742 -7.98 18.10 -13.40
C TRP A 742 -8.54 19.41 -14.32
N GLU A 743 -9.46 20.50 -14.26
CA GLU A 743 -10.40 21.41 -13.34
C GLU A 743 -9.87 22.65 -12.42
N MET A 744 -9.53 22.64 -11.10
CA MET A 744 -8.69 23.57 -10.30
C MET A 744 -7.20 23.24 -9.92
N TYR A 745 -6.55 22.14 -10.30
CA TYR A 745 -5.12 21.84 -10.07
C TYR A 745 -4.28 22.99 -10.60
N LYS A 746 -4.38 23.31 -11.89
CA LYS A 746 -3.87 24.58 -12.42
C LYS A 746 -4.61 25.80 -11.97
N ALA A 747 -5.32 25.83 -10.86
CA ALA A 747 -5.49 27.12 -10.23
C ALA A 747 -4.23 27.40 -9.44
N LEU A 748 -3.90 26.63 -8.41
CA LEU A 748 -2.57 26.71 -7.79
C LEU A 748 -1.45 26.97 -8.73
N TYR A 749 -1.37 26.09 -9.72
CA TYR A 749 -0.20 26.07 -10.54
C TYR A 749 -0.43 26.93 -11.81
N THR A 750 -1.45 27.79 -11.74
CA THR A 750 -1.64 29.05 -12.46
C THR A 750 -1.68 30.24 -11.47
N LYS A 751 -1.13 30.04 -10.28
CA LYS A 751 -1.02 31.06 -9.22
C LYS A 751 0.42 31.23 -8.64
N CYS A 752 1.46 30.73 -9.34
CA CYS A 752 2.89 31.15 -9.24
C CYS A 752 4.08 31.45 -10.38
N GLN A 753 4.38 31.72 -11.77
CA GLN A 753 3.98 32.21 -13.26
C GLN A 753 3.04 33.53 -13.84
N ASN A 754 1.65 33.76 -13.68
CA ASN A 754 0.65 34.84 -13.11
C ASN A 754 0.62 35.56 -11.64
N GLU A 755 0.43 35.00 -10.44
CA GLU A 755 0.77 35.56 -9.12
C GLU A 755 2.24 35.34 -8.57
N SER A 756 2.64 34.21 -7.92
CA SER A 756 3.90 34.00 -7.10
C SER A 756 5.32 33.73 -7.69
N ARG A 757 5.75 34.48 -8.71
CA ARG A 757 7.15 34.68 -9.18
C ARG A 757 8.17 33.51 -9.26
N ILE A 758 7.70 32.29 -9.47
CA ILE A 758 8.47 31.14 -9.97
C ILE A 758 9.00 31.34 -11.38
N PRO A 759 10.21 30.79 -11.65
CA PRO A 759 10.68 30.46 -12.99
C PRO A 759 10.20 29.11 -13.57
N HIS A 760 10.17 27.99 -12.83
CA HIS A 760 9.88 26.64 -13.40
C HIS A 760 9.22 25.60 -12.46
N TRP A 761 7.97 25.12 -12.67
CA TRP A 761 7.51 23.84 -12.05
C TRP A 761 7.58 22.63 -12.96
N LEU A 762 8.19 21.61 -12.37
CA LEU A 762 8.63 20.32 -12.82
C LEU A 762 7.85 19.26 -12.04
N ASP A 763 7.65 18.10 -12.63
CA ASP A 763 6.93 17.02 -11.96
C ASP A 763 7.48 15.67 -12.30
N LEU A 764 6.79 14.73 -11.67
CA LEU A 764 6.58 13.33 -12.00
C LEU A 764 5.63 12.79 -10.94
N ARG A 765 5.44 11.48 -10.94
CA ARG A 765 4.37 10.80 -10.24
C ARG A 765 4.96 9.46 -9.61
N GLY A 766 4.34 8.78 -8.62
CA GLY A 766 4.61 7.38 -8.15
C GLY A 766 3.75 6.83 -6.97
N ASN A 767 3.19 5.57 -6.89
CA ASN A 767 1.90 5.08 -6.21
C ASN A 767 0.43 4.98 -7.11
N HIS A 768 -0.82 5.68 -7.38
CA HIS A 768 -1.79 7.01 -7.48
C HIS A 768 -1.83 8.08 -8.58
N ASP A 769 -1.28 7.93 -9.74
CA ASP A 769 -1.82 8.44 -10.96
C ASP A 769 -1.92 7.15 -11.79
N ASN A 770 -1.48 5.95 -11.41
CA ASN A 770 -1.38 4.85 -12.34
C ASN A 770 -2.14 3.55 -12.09
N PHE A 771 -3.32 3.68 -11.45
CA PHE A 771 -4.52 2.86 -11.63
C PHE A 771 -4.84 2.97 -13.12
N ASN A 772 -5.98 3.53 -13.46
CA ASN A 772 -7.12 2.80 -14.13
C ASN A 772 -6.39 2.36 -15.47
N VAL A 773 -5.81 3.38 -16.07
CA VAL A 773 -5.64 3.62 -17.45
C VAL A 773 -5.06 2.42 -18.13
N ASP A 774 -5.42 2.44 -19.38
CA ASP A 774 -5.45 1.35 -20.30
C ASP A 774 -5.30 1.86 -21.75
N GLY A 775 -4.75 3.07 -21.91
CA GLY A 775 -4.01 3.53 -23.08
C GLY A 775 -2.84 4.40 -22.62
N TYR A 776 -1.58 4.10 -23.04
CA TYR A 776 -0.39 4.98 -22.98
C TYR A 776 -0.81 6.44 -23.13
N ASN A 777 -1.20 6.85 -24.31
CA ASN A 777 -2.58 6.80 -24.74
C ASN A 777 -3.70 7.62 -23.95
N SER A 778 -4.79 7.08 -23.38
CA SER A 778 -6.19 7.41 -23.80
C SER A 778 -7.01 8.68 -23.51
N SER A 779 -8.26 8.72 -24.06
CA SER A 779 -9.36 9.68 -23.78
C SER A 779 -9.68 9.85 -22.32
N ASN A 780 -9.12 8.99 -21.52
CA ASN A 780 -9.42 9.02 -20.14
C ASN A 780 -8.17 9.35 -19.28
N ASN A 781 -7.06 9.53 -19.98
CA ASN A 781 -5.70 9.84 -19.60
C ASN A 781 -5.27 11.17 -20.28
N TYR A 782 -5.34 12.37 -19.64
CA TYR A 782 -4.90 13.67 -20.25
C TYR A 782 -3.53 14.38 -20.00
N TYR A 783 -2.36 13.73 -19.89
CA TYR A 783 -1.08 14.39 -19.55
C TYR A 783 -0.68 15.48 -20.50
N PRO A 784 -1.06 15.47 -21.76
CA PRO A 784 -0.74 16.61 -22.59
C PRO A 784 -1.68 17.80 -22.39
N LEU A 785 -2.67 17.73 -21.50
CA LEU A 785 -3.88 18.52 -21.68
C LEU A 785 -4.25 19.55 -20.58
N TYR A 786 -4.03 19.41 -19.25
CA TYR A 786 -4.39 20.50 -18.27
C TYR A 786 -3.55 20.72 -16.93
N GLY A 787 -2.25 20.34 -16.86
CA GLY A 787 -1.30 20.28 -15.67
C GLY A 787 0.23 20.77 -15.68
N SER A 788 0.77 21.86 -16.27
CA SER A 788 2.18 22.26 -16.68
C SER A 788 2.95 21.65 -17.84
N GLN A 789 4.09 20.99 -17.69
CA GLN A 789 5.00 20.71 -18.82
C GLN A 789 4.46 19.66 -19.82
N ARG A 790 3.14 19.57 -20.03
CA ARG A 790 2.22 18.75 -20.87
C ARG A 790 2.77 17.88 -21.95
N LYS A 791 3.70 18.52 -22.59
CA LYS A 791 4.50 18.08 -23.68
C LYS A 791 5.14 16.73 -23.32
N ASN A 792 5.28 16.47 -22.02
CA ASN A 792 6.31 15.64 -21.45
C ASN A 792 5.80 14.38 -20.68
N PRO A 793 5.48 13.23 -21.34
CA PRO A 793 4.86 12.10 -20.66
C PRO A 793 5.61 10.88 -20.04
N GLY A 794 6.83 10.50 -20.47
CA GLY A 794 7.47 9.18 -20.12
C GLY A 794 8.73 9.08 -19.19
N SER A 795 10.00 9.41 -19.55
CA SER A 795 11.33 9.58 -18.83
C SER A 795 12.33 10.73 -19.25
N TYR A 796 12.90 11.65 -18.39
CA TYR A 796 13.47 13.03 -18.67
C TYR A 796 14.55 13.68 -17.80
N LEU A 797 15.21 14.67 -18.44
CA LEU A 797 15.98 15.79 -17.88
C LEU A 797 15.30 17.19 -18.02
N LYS A 798 15.39 18.03 -16.99
CA LYS A 798 15.34 19.51 -17.09
C LYS A 798 16.64 20.09 -16.54
N ILE A 799 17.26 21.00 -17.28
CA ILE A 799 18.37 21.82 -16.77
C ILE A 799 17.81 23.18 -16.35
N ILE A 800 18.33 23.71 -15.25
CA ILE A 800 17.96 24.99 -14.66
C ILE A 800 19.24 25.78 -14.46
N GLU A 801 19.26 27.02 -14.92
CA GLU A 801 20.42 27.90 -14.81
C GLU A 801 20.14 28.87 -13.65
N ALA A 802 20.89 28.75 -12.57
CA ALA A 802 20.73 29.55 -11.35
C ALA A 802 21.26 30.98 -11.55
N ASN A 803 22.39 31.06 -12.25
CA ASN A 803 23.05 32.27 -12.71
C ASN A 803 23.95 31.89 -13.91
N GLU A 804 24.77 32.82 -14.40
CA GLU A 804 25.65 32.59 -15.57
C GLU A 804 26.69 31.46 -15.39
N ARG A 805 27.00 31.06 -14.15
CA ARG A 805 28.05 30.10 -13.80
C ARG A 805 27.52 28.77 -13.27
N THR A 806 26.33 28.78 -12.67
CA THR A 806 25.80 27.67 -11.87
C THR A 806 24.56 27.07 -12.51
N LYS A 807 24.61 25.78 -12.85
CA LYS A 807 23.55 25.02 -13.53
C LYS A 807 23.27 23.72 -12.80
N PHE A 808 21.99 23.36 -12.71
CA PHE A 808 21.53 22.15 -12.02
C PHE A 808 20.70 21.27 -12.95
N ALA A 809 20.94 19.97 -12.90
CA ALA A 809 20.10 18.98 -13.58
C ALA A 809 19.06 18.43 -12.61
N PHE A 810 17.80 18.71 -12.92
CA PHE A 810 16.63 18.17 -12.25
C PHE A 810 16.06 17.06 -13.13
N ILE A 811 16.40 15.83 -12.76
CA ILE A 811 16.06 14.64 -13.51
C ILE A 811 14.91 13.96 -12.76
N ALA A 812 13.76 13.85 -13.44
CA ALA A 812 12.43 13.73 -12.85
C ALA A 812 11.80 12.34 -12.88
N VAL A 813 12.18 11.54 -11.89
CA VAL A 813 12.01 10.12 -11.56
C VAL A 813 10.57 9.59 -11.16
N ASP A 814 9.83 8.99 -12.07
CA ASP A 814 8.43 8.44 -12.16
C ASP A 814 8.44 6.85 -12.04
N ALA A 815 7.40 6.00 -11.90
CA ALA A 815 7.58 4.51 -12.12
C ALA A 815 6.40 3.58 -12.49
N THR A 816 6.46 2.89 -13.64
CA THR A 816 5.30 2.20 -14.26
C THR A 816 5.31 0.73 -14.17
N LEU A 817 4.20 0.16 -13.69
CA LEU A 817 3.94 -1.19 -14.15
C LEU A 817 3.38 -1.28 -15.54
N GLU A 818 2.86 -2.48 -15.83
CA GLU A 818 2.09 -2.85 -17.00
C GLU A 818 0.62 -3.39 -16.77
N ILE A 819 -0.13 -3.25 -15.63
CA ILE A 819 -1.66 -3.11 -15.60
C ILE A 819 -2.32 -2.07 -14.68
N GLY A 820 -2.85 -1.00 -15.23
CA GLY A 820 -3.41 0.16 -14.55
C GLY A 820 -3.86 0.00 -13.07
N PRO A 821 -5.09 -0.47 -12.81
CA PRO A 821 -6.22 -0.18 -11.85
C PRO A 821 -6.22 -0.10 -10.30
N LYS A 822 -7.37 -0.22 -9.64
CA LYS A 822 -7.87 0.53 -8.45
C LYS A 822 -7.17 0.35 -6.96
N ARG A 823 -7.59 0.80 -5.73
CA ARG A 823 -6.75 0.85 -4.42
C ARG A 823 -6.83 -0.20 -3.31
N LEU A 824 -5.81 -1.04 -3.25
CA LEU A 824 -5.02 -1.49 -2.06
C LEU A 824 -3.88 -2.35 -2.60
N LEU A 825 -3.59 -2.04 -3.84
CA LEU A 825 -3.32 -2.90 -4.93
C LEU A 825 -2.43 -2.22 -5.98
N ASN A 826 -2.62 -0.97 -6.55
CA ASN A 826 -1.65 0.16 -7.02
C ASN A 826 -0.91 1.32 -6.04
N PHE A 827 0.24 1.56 -5.22
CA PHE A 827 1.62 1.17 -4.55
C PHE A 827 3.06 1.06 -5.12
N VAL A 828 3.75 -0.12 -5.15
CA VAL A 828 5.10 -0.23 -5.75
C VAL A 828 5.03 -0.14 -7.26
N GLY A 829 5.69 0.84 -7.89
CA GLY A 829 5.89 1.03 -9.33
C GLY A 829 6.60 -0.10 -10.05
N GLU A 830 6.92 0.13 -11.32
CA GLU A 830 7.73 -0.74 -12.20
C GLU A 830 8.43 0.12 -13.24
N LEU A 831 9.10 -0.54 -14.16
CA LEU A 831 10.18 0.04 -14.90
C LEU A 831 10.63 -1.01 -15.90
N ASP A 832 10.10 -0.95 -17.11
CA ASP A 832 10.65 -1.76 -18.18
C ASP A 832 12.05 -1.28 -18.60
N ASP A 833 12.82 -2.19 -19.20
CA ASP A 833 14.20 -1.94 -19.65
C ASP A 833 14.34 -0.75 -20.62
N ASN A 834 13.28 -0.35 -21.34
CA ASN A 834 13.33 0.80 -22.26
C ASN A 834 13.31 2.12 -21.50
N ARG A 835 12.61 2.14 -20.38
CA ARG A 835 12.46 3.32 -19.52
C ARG A 835 13.74 3.49 -18.70
N LEU A 836 14.25 2.39 -18.14
CA LEU A 836 15.63 2.20 -17.65
C LEU A 836 16.72 2.70 -18.60
N LYS A 837 16.53 2.49 -19.91
CA LYS A 837 17.44 2.98 -20.95
C LYS A 837 17.30 4.48 -21.19
N LYS A 838 16.08 5.01 -21.35
CA LYS A 838 15.80 6.44 -21.58
C LYS A 838 16.36 7.28 -20.42
N LEU A 839 16.22 6.78 -19.20
CA LEU A 839 16.83 7.26 -17.94
C LEU A 839 18.32 7.53 -18.00
N LYS A 840 19.05 6.50 -18.45
CA LYS A 840 20.49 6.53 -18.57
C LYS A 840 20.91 7.55 -19.64
N GLU A 841 20.10 7.74 -20.67
CA GLU A 841 20.28 8.80 -21.67
C GLU A 841 20.11 10.21 -21.06
N PHE A 842 19.35 10.40 -19.97
CA PHE A 842 19.29 11.67 -19.23
C PHE A 842 20.40 11.89 -18.23
N ASP A 843 20.87 10.86 -17.54
CA ASP A 843 22.11 10.94 -16.75
C ASP A 843 23.29 11.33 -17.64
N GLU A 844 23.36 10.74 -18.84
CA GLU A 844 24.37 11.04 -19.84
C GLU A 844 24.20 12.46 -20.44
N ALA A 845 22.98 12.88 -20.77
CA ALA A 845 22.72 14.25 -21.25
C ALA A 845 22.97 15.33 -20.18
N ALA A 846 22.67 15.04 -18.90
CA ALA A 846 22.98 15.94 -17.79
C ALA A 846 24.49 16.09 -17.59
N ALA A 847 25.24 14.98 -17.61
CA ALA A 847 26.69 14.98 -17.53
C ALA A 847 27.34 15.73 -18.70
N GLN A 848 26.78 15.65 -19.92
CA GLN A 848 27.23 16.40 -21.09
C GLN A 848 26.92 17.92 -21.01
N SER A 849 26.11 18.36 -20.05
CA SER A 849 25.65 19.74 -19.94
C SER A 849 26.38 20.57 -18.87
N ASN A 850 27.46 20.06 -18.29
CA ASN A 850 28.29 20.73 -17.28
C ASN A 850 27.51 21.31 -16.08
N VAL A 851 26.60 20.52 -15.51
CA VAL A 851 25.85 20.88 -14.30
C VAL A 851 26.68 20.68 -13.03
N ASN A 852 26.55 21.59 -12.07
CA ASN A 852 27.24 21.56 -10.78
C ASN A 852 26.74 20.41 -9.90
N ALA A 853 25.45 20.11 -9.98
CA ALA A 853 24.82 19.00 -9.28
C ALA A 853 23.64 18.42 -10.06
N THR A 854 23.37 17.15 -9.78
CA THR A 854 22.22 16.42 -10.32
C THR A 854 21.32 16.01 -9.17
N ILE A 855 20.15 16.64 -9.08
CA ILE A 855 19.09 16.23 -8.19
C ILE A 855 18.24 15.22 -8.95
N TRP A 856 18.26 13.99 -8.46
CA TRP A 856 17.33 12.97 -8.89
C TRP A 856 16.11 13.14 -8.02
N PHE A 857 15.04 13.57 -8.65
CA PHE A 857 13.85 13.94 -7.95
C PHE A 857 12.82 12.95 -8.38
N GLY A 858 12.29 12.17 -7.47
CA GLY A 858 11.36 11.13 -7.86
C GLY A 858 10.30 10.85 -6.88
N HIS A 859 9.41 9.96 -7.25
CA HIS A 859 8.27 9.85 -6.40
C HIS A 859 8.60 8.98 -5.22
N TYR A 860 8.39 7.69 -5.37
CA TYR A 860 8.53 6.74 -4.30
C TYR A 860 9.96 6.97 -3.79
N PRO A 861 10.35 6.62 -2.57
CA PRO A 861 11.75 6.49 -2.26
C PRO A 861 12.38 5.52 -3.27
N SER A 862 13.69 5.42 -3.43
CA SER A 862 14.22 4.31 -4.22
C SER A 862 14.15 3.01 -3.43
N SER A 863 13.42 2.99 -2.32
CA SER A 863 12.05 2.43 -2.30
C SER A 863 11.35 2.29 -3.70
N SER A 864 10.04 2.44 -3.90
CA SER A 864 9.08 1.38 -4.28
C SER A 864 8.57 1.10 -5.70
N ILE A 865 9.25 0.32 -6.54
CA ILE A 865 9.16 0.32 -8.03
C ILE A 865 9.93 -0.86 -8.58
N PHE A 866 9.50 -1.62 -9.60
CA PHE A 866 10.14 -2.75 -10.29
C PHE A 866 10.94 -2.49 -11.58
N THR A 867 12.24 -2.57 -11.52
CA THR A 867 13.10 -2.67 -12.71
C THR A 867 13.09 -4.09 -13.30
N SER A 868 12.31 -4.32 -14.36
CA SER A 868 11.97 -5.65 -14.89
C SER A 868 12.98 -6.22 -15.89
N GLY A 869 14.26 -6.11 -15.56
CA GLY A 869 15.36 -6.48 -16.45
C GLY A 869 16.50 -7.21 -15.76
N LEU A 870 17.56 -7.53 -16.49
CA LEU A 870 18.80 -8.10 -15.92
C LEU A 870 19.62 -6.97 -15.29
N ARG A 871 19.61 -6.86 -13.95
CA ARG A 871 20.19 -5.76 -13.12
C ARG A 871 21.29 -4.96 -13.86
N PRO A 872 21.12 -3.63 -14.00
CA PRO A 872 20.83 -2.76 -12.84
C PRO A 872 19.53 -1.92 -12.93
N GLY A 873 18.92 -1.62 -11.76
CA GLY A 873 17.83 -0.64 -11.59
C GLY A 873 18.28 0.75 -11.08
N LEU A 874 17.36 1.70 -10.79
CA LEU A 874 17.71 3.12 -10.54
C LEU A 874 18.84 3.37 -9.56
N ARG A 875 18.97 2.66 -8.44
CA ARG A 875 20.05 2.96 -7.46
C ARG A 875 21.44 2.90 -8.10
N TYR A 876 21.56 2.24 -9.25
CA TYR A 876 22.71 2.25 -10.14
C TYR A 876 22.68 3.40 -11.17
N VAL A 877 21.58 3.63 -11.89
CA VAL A 877 21.50 4.70 -12.91
C VAL A 877 21.64 6.09 -12.26
N ALA A 878 20.93 6.33 -11.17
CA ALA A 878 21.05 7.52 -10.34
C ALA A 878 22.29 7.57 -9.44
N ALA A 879 23.21 6.60 -9.52
CA ALA A 879 24.33 6.52 -8.58
C ALA A 879 25.18 7.80 -8.51
N LYS A 880 25.15 8.66 -9.54
CA LYS A 880 25.82 9.96 -9.60
C LYS A 880 25.10 11.08 -8.84
N GLY A 881 23.77 11.04 -8.69
CA GLY A 881 22.96 12.11 -8.09
C GLY A 881 23.35 12.49 -6.65
N ILE A 882 23.08 13.75 -6.27
CA ILE A 882 23.30 14.27 -4.90
C ILE A 882 22.31 13.61 -3.95
N ALA A 883 21.03 13.95 -4.10
CA ALA A 883 19.94 13.27 -3.46
C ALA A 883 19.07 12.62 -4.54
N TYR A 884 18.65 11.40 -4.22
CA TYR A 884 17.37 10.90 -4.65
C TYR A 884 16.32 11.45 -3.68
N LEU A 885 15.96 12.70 -3.96
CA LEU A 885 14.82 13.32 -3.32
C LEU A 885 13.59 12.51 -3.68
N CYS A 886 12.78 12.14 -2.68
CA CYS A 886 11.72 11.19 -2.93
C CYS A 886 10.39 11.59 -2.34
N GLY A 887 9.63 10.60 -1.93
CA GLY A 887 8.24 10.63 -1.59
C GLY A 887 7.87 9.42 -0.73
N HIS A 888 6.64 9.29 -0.27
CA HIS A 888 5.94 8.05 0.07
C HIS A 888 6.25 7.25 1.35
N PHE A 889 5.72 7.76 2.49
CA PHE A 889 5.45 7.10 3.78
C PHE A 889 4.45 7.77 4.77
N HIS A 890 4.14 9.08 4.81
CA HIS A 890 3.53 9.78 6.00
C HIS A 890 4.04 9.21 7.31
N THR A 891 5.35 9.09 7.49
CA THR A 891 5.90 8.61 8.75
C THR A 891 5.44 7.20 9.15
N LEU A 892 5.01 6.33 8.23
CA LEU A 892 4.32 5.06 8.52
C LEU A 892 2.92 5.17 9.18
N ILE A 893 2.34 6.35 9.09
CA ILE A 893 1.31 6.88 9.99
C ILE A 893 1.86 6.88 11.42
N GLY A 894 2.90 7.71 11.64
CA GLY A 894 3.53 8.03 12.92
C GLY A 894 4.66 7.10 13.42
N LEU A 895 4.88 5.92 12.82
CA LEU A 895 5.87 4.94 13.32
C LEU A 895 7.34 5.25 12.95
N VAL A 896 7.59 6.12 11.97
CA VAL A 896 8.93 6.53 11.50
C VAL A 896 8.92 8.03 11.14
N PRO A 897 8.96 8.96 12.11
CA PRO A 897 8.78 10.41 11.85
C PRO A 897 9.83 11.08 10.95
N GLN A 898 11.03 10.50 10.81
CA GLN A 898 12.08 10.96 9.90
C GLN A 898 12.54 9.79 9.05
N MET A 899 12.49 9.94 7.73
CA MET A 899 12.74 8.86 6.79
C MET A 899 13.86 9.23 5.83
N TYR A 900 15.02 9.55 6.39
CA TYR A 900 16.21 9.71 5.56
C TYR A 900 16.93 8.37 5.49
N ALA A 901 17.46 8.04 4.32
CA ALA A 901 18.41 6.96 4.12
C ALA A 901 19.48 7.37 3.12
N ARG A 902 20.33 6.41 2.74
CA ARG A 902 21.44 6.64 1.81
C ARG A 902 21.75 5.36 1.05
N HIS A 903 21.89 5.51 -0.26
CA HIS A 903 22.21 4.44 -1.19
C HIS A 903 23.63 3.92 -0.95
N HIS A 904 23.92 2.73 -1.48
CA HIS A 904 25.31 2.23 -1.53
C HIS A 904 26.23 3.11 -2.39
N SER A 905 25.67 3.92 -3.29
CA SER A 905 26.36 4.96 -4.08
C SER A 905 26.64 6.25 -3.29
N GLY A 906 26.22 6.34 -2.02
CA GLY A 906 26.35 7.54 -1.20
C GLY A 906 25.32 8.64 -1.48
N MET A 907 24.46 8.46 -2.49
CA MET A 907 23.32 9.36 -2.77
C MET A 907 22.33 9.29 -1.60
N LEU A 908 21.86 10.44 -1.12
CA LEU A 908 20.82 10.47 -0.08
C LEU A 908 19.49 10.00 -0.65
N GLU A 909 18.69 9.34 0.18
CA GLU A 909 17.28 9.07 -0.11
C GLU A 909 16.45 9.83 0.90
N LEU A 910 15.78 10.89 0.44
CA LEU A 910 15.27 11.92 1.32
C LEU A 910 13.77 11.89 1.37
N GLU A 911 13.31 11.21 2.42
CA GLU A 911 11.91 10.94 2.68
C GLU A 911 11.41 11.78 3.87
N LEU A 912 10.61 12.79 3.53
CA LEU A 912 9.96 13.80 4.37
C LEU A 912 8.56 13.27 4.76
N ALA A 913 7.87 13.88 5.74
CA ALA A 913 6.64 13.32 6.29
C ALA A 913 5.42 13.35 5.33
N ASP A 914 4.65 14.45 5.28
CA ASP A 914 3.48 14.68 4.41
C ASP A 914 2.67 15.98 4.77
N TRP A 915 1.53 16.29 4.11
CA TRP A 915 0.55 17.42 4.18
C TRP A 915 -0.90 16.90 4.22
N LYS A 916 -1.10 15.68 4.69
CA LYS A 916 -2.45 15.10 4.85
C LYS A 916 -2.80 14.91 6.29
N HIS A 917 -1.75 14.77 7.09
CA HIS A 917 -1.74 14.33 8.45
C HIS A 917 -0.65 15.08 9.23
N ASN A 918 0.62 14.99 8.80
CA ASN A 918 1.77 15.48 9.58
C ASN A 918 2.15 16.92 9.28
N ARG A 919 1.88 17.37 8.07
CA ARG A 919 1.93 18.77 7.69
C ARG A 919 3.40 19.32 7.54
N MET A 920 4.24 18.83 6.60
CA MET A 920 5.69 19.08 6.44
C MET A 920 6.29 19.32 5.01
N TYR A 921 7.35 20.17 4.92
CA TYR A 921 8.41 20.35 3.84
C TYR A 921 9.78 19.99 4.35
N ARG A 922 10.78 20.22 3.48
CA ARG A 922 12.22 20.25 3.53
C ARG A 922 12.77 21.55 2.90
N VAL A 923 12.93 22.71 3.54
CA VAL A 923 13.58 23.87 2.84
C VAL A 923 15.01 23.48 2.46
N ALA A 924 15.44 23.67 1.21
CA ALA A 924 16.53 22.92 0.57
C ALA A 924 17.48 23.86 -0.21
N VAL A 925 18.59 24.21 0.42
CA VAL A 925 19.51 25.23 -0.09
C VAL A 925 20.77 24.56 -0.64
N PHE A 926 21.10 24.84 -1.90
CA PHE A 926 22.47 24.71 -2.38
C PHE A 926 23.23 26.00 -2.05
N ASP A 927 24.09 25.95 -1.04
CA ASP A 927 24.94 27.08 -0.63
C ASP A 927 26.39 26.75 -1.00
N LYS A 928 26.92 27.40 -2.05
CA LYS A 928 28.30 27.22 -2.54
C LYS A 928 28.68 25.74 -2.77
N GLY A 929 27.71 24.96 -3.27
CA GLY A 929 27.85 23.53 -3.58
C GLY A 929 27.40 22.56 -2.47
N LEU A 930 27.11 23.05 -1.25
CA LEU A 930 26.57 22.23 -0.16
C LEU A 930 25.05 22.16 -0.21
N PHE A 931 24.50 20.95 -0.31
CA PHE A 931 23.06 20.67 -0.39
C PHE A 931 22.45 20.46 1.01
N SER A 932 22.14 21.53 1.72
CA SER A 932 21.55 21.44 3.06
C SER A 932 20.03 21.55 3.03
N PHE A 933 19.36 21.03 4.06
CA PHE A 933 17.91 21.17 4.18
C PHE A 933 17.37 21.13 5.60
N ALA A 934 16.15 21.63 5.80
CA ALA A 934 15.40 21.54 7.06
C ALA A 934 13.95 21.07 6.84
N ASP A 935 13.59 19.92 7.40
CA ASP A 935 12.21 19.44 7.35
C ASP A 935 11.36 20.09 8.45
N VAL A 936 10.37 20.92 8.12
CA VAL A 936 9.65 21.78 9.07
C VAL A 936 8.12 21.64 8.93
N GLN A 937 7.37 21.84 10.03
CA GLN A 937 5.89 21.83 9.99
C GLN A 937 5.39 23.23 9.64
N HIS A 938 4.27 23.39 8.94
CA HIS A 938 3.72 24.73 8.84
C HIS A 938 3.09 25.27 10.13
N LYS A 939 2.93 26.60 10.14
CA LYS A 939 2.66 27.57 11.19
C LYS A 939 3.96 27.80 11.92
N SER A 940 4.83 26.81 12.06
CA SER A 940 6.20 26.99 12.54
C SER A 940 6.92 28.09 11.75
N TRP A 941 7.25 29.14 12.49
CA TRP A 941 8.08 30.25 12.07
C TRP A 941 8.92 30.71 13.27
N PRO A 942 10.12 31.25 13.02
CA PRO A 942 10.79 31.33 11.73
C PRO A 942 11.25 29.95 11.21
N ILE A 943 11.52 29.84 9.90
CA ILE A 943 12.14 28.62 9.35
C ILE A 943 13.65 28.84 9.35
N ILE A 944 14.42 27.79 9.62
CA ILE A 944 15.87 27.83 9.73
C ILE A 944 16.47 26.69 8.90
N VAL A 945 17.23 27.00 7.84
CA VAL A 945 18.09 26.02 7.15
C VAL A 945 19.54 26.33 7.46
N VAL A 946 20.19 25.52 8.29
CA VAL A 946 21.63 25.63 8.49
C VAL A 946 22.35 25.02 7.29
N THR A 947 23.14 25.81 6.58
CA THR A 947 23.95 25.37 5.44
C THR A 947 25.39 25.07 5.83
N ASN A 948 25.93 25.79 6.82
CA ASN A 948 27.23 25.53 7.40
C ASN A 948 27.24 25.80 8.93
N PRO A 949 27.72 24.87 9.78
CA PRO A 949 28.06 23.49 9.48
C PRO A 949 26.83 22.65 9.11
N LYS A 950 26.99 21.73 8.15
CA LYS A 950 25.89 20.91 7.64
C LYS A 950 25.45 19.82 8.63
N PRO A 951 24.13 19.52 8.77
CA PRO A 951 23.64 18.41 9.59
C PRO A 951 24.25 17.05 9.22
N LEU A 952 24.77 16.31 10.21
CA LEU A 952 25.68 15.19 9.98
C LEU A 952 25.08 14.00 9.21
N LEU A 953 23.75 13.80 9.30
CA LEU A 953 23.05 12.77 8.53
C LEU A 953 23.08 13.04 7.01
N THR A 954 23.23 14.30 6.58
CA THR A 954 23.07 14.74 5.19
C THR A 954 24.41 15.09 4.51
N VAL A 955 25.55 15.04 5.20
CA VAL A 955 26.91 15.25 4.65
C VAL A 955 27.29 14.18 3.61
N GLN A 956 27.71 14.52 2.39
CA GLN A 956 28.06 13.55 1.32
C GLN A 956 29.51 13.67 0.78
N PRO A 957 30.51 13.05 1.46
CA PRO A 957 31.95 13.08 1.15
C PRO A 957 32.47 12.89 -0.29
N CYS A 958 31.68 12.29 -1.18
CA CYS A 958 32.10 11.91 -2.53
C CYS A 958 31.23 12.57 -3.62
N LYS A 959 30.44 13.58 -3.23
CA LYS A 959 29.36 14.19 -4.03
C LYS A 959 29.22 15.69 -3.77
N GLU A 960 29.60 16.12 -2.58
CA GLU A 960 29.59 17.52 -2.14
C GLU A 960 30.98 17.89 -1.60
N PRO A 961 31.38 19.17 -1.71
CA PRO A 961 32.65 19.65 -1.16
C PRO A 961 32.54 19.93 0.35
N VAL A 962 32.43 18.89 1.19
CA VAL A 962 32.08 19.06 2.61
C VAL A 962 33.24 19.56 3.49
N GLU A 963 34.47 19.42 3.03
CA GLU A 963 35.68 20.03 3.59
C GLU A 963 35.66 21.57 3.61
N LEU A 964 34.75 22.18 2.85
CA LEU A 964 34.41 23.61 2.95
C LEU A 964 33.96 24.01 4.35
N MET A 965 33.30 23.10 5.07
CA MET A 965 32.86 23.33 6.45
C MET A 965 34.07 23.52 7.38
N ALA A 966 35.11 22.68 7.23
CA ALA A 966 36.31 22.69 8.06
C ALA A 966 37.25 23.87 7.79
N THR A 967 37.00 24.64 6.73
CA THR A 967 37.80 25.83 6.34
C THR A 967 36.95 27.11 6.30
N SER A 968 35.71 27.05 6.80
CA SER A 968 34.74 28.14 6.74
C SER A 968 34.96 29.24 7.77
N SER A 969 34.75 30.49 7.37
CA SER A 969 34.87 31.66 8.25
C SER A 969 33.61 31.96 9.08
N HIS A 970 32.44 31.48 8.64
CA HIS A 970 31.14 31.80 9.23
C HIS A 970 30.24 30.57 9.27
N ILE A 971 29.49 30.41 10.36
CA ILE A 971 28.23 29.67 10.37
C ILE A 971 27.29 30.39 9.40
N ARG A 972 26.66 29.63 8.50
CA ARG A 972 25.71 30.14 7.49
C ARG A 972 24.38 29.42 7.69
N MET A 973 23.31 30.20 7.80
CA MET A 973 21.95 29.69 7.88
C MET A 973 20.99 30.64 7.18
N PHE A 974 20.04 30.10 6.42
CA PHE A 974 18.99 30.90 5.84
C PHE A 974 17.78 30.90 6.76
N ILE A 975 17.31 32.08 7.14
CA ILE A 975 16.20 32.25 8.07
C ILE A 975 15.11 33.10 7.43
N PHE A 976 13.89 32.63 7.64
CA PHE A 976 12.73 33.00 6.88
C PHE A 976 11.59 33.31 7.86
N SER A 977 10.98 34.50 7.80
CA SER A 977 9.78 34.91 8.57
C SER A 977 8.93 35.92 7.76
N PRO A 978 7.58 35.99 7.88
CA PRO A 978 6.76 36.96 7.16
C PRO A 978 6.72 38.31 7.90
N SER A 979 7.29 38.30 9.10
CA SER A 979 7.56 39.40 10.00
C SER A 979 9.08 39.55 10.08
N PRO A 980 9.64 40.76 10.20
CA PRO A 980 11.06 40.94 10.43
C PRO A 980 11.57 40.13 11.64
N ILE A 981 12.69 39.42 11.47
CA ILE A 981 13.38 38.72 12.54
C ILE A 981 13.86 39.76 13.56
N GLN A 982 13.43 39.64 14.81
CA GLN A 982 13.86 40.48 15.93
C GLN A 982 15.01 39.87 16.72
N VAL A 983 15.07 38.53 16.77
CA VAL A 983 16.14 37.78 17.43
C VAL A 983 16.60 36.67 16.50
N CYS A 984 17.89 36.63 16.20
CA CYS A 984 18.58 35.44 15.73
C CYS A 984 19.79 35.23 16.63
N GLU A 985 19.88 34.07 17.26
CA GLU A 985 20.98 33.68 18.14
C GLU A 985 21.38 32.24 17.83
N VAL A 986 22.68 31.96 17.84
CA VAL A 986 23.23 30.59 17.76
C VAL A 986 23.94 30.22 19.06
N LYS A 987 23.97 28.92 19.37
CA LYS A 987 24.70 28.36 20.49
C LYS A 987 25.36 27.04 20.07
N LEU A 988 26.66 26.94 20.29
CA LEU A 988 27.44 25.73 20.05
C LEU A 988 27.69 24.99 21.36
N ASP A 989 27.36 23.70 21.39
CA ASP A 989 27.46 22.80 22.54
C ASP A 989 26.92 23.44 23.84
N GLN A 990 27.75 23.63 24.86
CA GLN A 990 27.39 24.27 26.15
C GLN A 990 27.78 25.76 26.21
N GLY A 991 28.07 26.38 25.07
CA GLY A 991 28.50 27.77 24.96
C GLY A 991 27.39 28.80 25.17
N SER A 992 27.75 30.07 25.00
CA SER A 992 26.85 31.22 25.07
C SER A 992 26.03 31.40 23.78
N TRP A 993 24.82 31.95 23.91
CA TRP A 993 24.07 32.48 22.77
C TRP A 993 24.84 33.65 22.14
N THR A 994 24.98 33.61 20.81
CA THR A 994 25.73 34.58 20.00
C THR A 994 24.82 35.13 18.91
N PRO A 995 24.63 36.46 18.79
CA PRO A 995 23.68 37.04 17.84
C PRO A 995 24.14 36.91 16.38
N CYS A 996 23.20 36.69 15.47
CA CYS A 996 23.45 36.61 14.03
C CYS A 996 23.46 37.98 13.35
N SER A 997 24.22 38.09 12.26
CA SER A 997 24.18 39.23 11.34
C SER A 997 23.39 38.87 10.07
N LEU A 998 22.48 39.74 9.64
CA LEU A 998 21.79 39.63 8.36
C LEU A 998 22.73 40.11 7.22
N THR A 999 22.85 39.33 6.15
CA THR A 999 23.96 39.44 5.18
C THR A 999 23.61 40.33 3.97
N GLY A 1000 22.91 41.44 4.20
CA GLY A 1000 22.43 42.36 3.16
C GLY A 1000 20.94 42.68 3.28
N GLN A 1001 20.43 43.63 2.50
CA GLN A 1001 19.06 44.16 2.70
C GLN A 1001 17.92 43.26 2.16
N ASN A 1002 18.19 42.40 1.18
CA ASN A 1002 17.19 41.56 0.51
C ASN A 1002 17.52 40.05 0.52
N THR A 1003 18.42 39.60 1.41
CA THR A 1003 18.78 38.17 1.54
C THR A 1003 18.06 37.53 2.73
N PRO A 1004 17.79 36.21 2.69
CA PRO A 1004 17.45 35.44 3.88
C PRO A 1004 18.68 34.91 4.64
N LEU A 1005 19.91 35.16 4.15
CA LEU A 1005 21.14 34.63 4.76
C LEU A 1005 21.52 35.37 6.05
N TYR A 1006 21.56 34.62 7.15
CA TYR A 1006 22.14 35.03 8.43
C TYR A 1006 23.49 34.34 8.64
N THR A 1007 24.46 35.11 9.13
CA THR A 1007 25.83 34.65 9.37
C THR A 1007 26.31 34.94 10.80
N VAL A 1008 27.14 34.06 11.33
CA VAL A 1008 27.85 34.22 12.62
C VAL A 1008 29.32 33.84 12.42
N PRO A 1009 30.30 34.70 12.72
CA PRO A 1009 31.72 34.34 12.66
C PRO A 1009 32.05 33.19 13.62
N TRP A 1010 32.87 32.24 13.19
CA TRP A 1010 33.28 31.10 14.03
C TRP A 1010 34.71 30.62 13.72
N GLN A 1011 35.21 29.66 14.49
CA GLN A 1011 36.52 29.04 14.32
C GLN A 1011 36.34 27.51 14.22
N PRO A 1012 36.26 26.93 13.00
CA PRO A 1012 36.00 25.50 12.81
C PRO A 1012 37.08 24.60 13.42
N GLU A 1013 38.30 25.12 13.64
CA GLU A 1013 39.41 24.40 14.26
C GLU A 1013 39.10 23.94 15.70
N LEU A 1014 38.21 24.66 16.40
CA LEU A 1014 37.73 24.30 17.74
C LEU A 1014 36.75 23.12 17.74
N TYR A 1015 36.18 22.79 16.57
CA TYR A 1015 35.13 21.79 16.35
C TYR A 1015 35.57 20.67 15.40
N ALA A 1016 36.89 20.50 15.24
CA ALA A 1016 37.52 19.71 14.18
C ALA A 1016 37.44 18.17 14.38
N LYS A 1017 36.86 17.69 15.49
CA LYS A 1017 36.77 16.27 15.88
C LYS A 1017 35.56 16.02 16.76
N ASP A 1018 35.10 14.78 16.80
CA ASP A 1018 33.95 14.33 17.61
C ASP A 1018 32.61 14.95 17.13
N LEU A 1019 31.55 14.75 17.91
CA LEU A 1019 30.17 15.12 17.56
C LEU A 1019 29.74 16.36 18.33
N HIS A 1020 29.36 17.41 17.60
CA HIS A 1020 28.96 18.71 18.13
C HIS A 1020 27.48 19.01 17.88
N VAL A 1021 26.93 19.91 18.69
CA VAL A 1021 25.55 20.42 18.59
C VAL A 1021 25.57 21.90 18.25
N LEU A 1022 24.75 22.30 17.28
CA LEU A 1022 24.41 23.69 16.99
C LEU A 1022 22.93 23.89 17.23
N GLU A 1023 22.59 24.70 18.23
CA GLU A 1023 21.26 25.25 18.44
C GLU A 1023 21.14 26.60 17.74
N VAL A 1024 20.09 26.80 16.95
CA VAL A 1024 19.74 28.08 16.33
C VAL A 1024 18.36 28.50 16.80
N ARG A 1025 18.26 29.70 17.34
CA ARG A 1025 17.04 30.32 17.86
C ARG A 1025 16.68 31.51 16.99
N ALA A 1026 15.47 31.53 16.45
CA ALA A 1026 14.94 32.64 15.69
C ALA A 1026 13.58 33.09 16.25
N LYS A 1027 13.37 34.40 16.35
CA LYS A 1027 12.10 35.02 16.77
C LYS A 1027 11.80 36.23 15.90
N ASP A 1028 10.56 36.38 15.46
CA ASP A 1028 10.11 37.50 14.63
C ASP A 1028 9.19 38.49 15.35
N SER A 1029 8.88 39.61 14.68
CA SER A 1029 8.06 40.68 15.23
C SER A 1029 6.57 40.36 15.43
N SER A 1030 6.07 39.20 14.98
CA SER A 1030 4.75 38.70 15.38
C SER A 1030 4.80 37.99 16.75
N GLY A 1031 6.01 37.67 17.23
CA GLY A 1031 6.27 36.93 18.46
C GLY A 1031 6.49 35.43 18.25
N ALA A 1032 6.29 34.92 17.03
CA ALA A 1032 6.59 33.53 16.67
C ALA A 1032 8.09 33.22 16.89
N GLU A 1033 8.39 32.03 17.39
CA GLU A 1033 9.73 31.63 17.85
C GLU A 1033 9.98 30.14 17.56
N VAL A 1034 11.13 29.83 16.97
CA VAL A 1034 11.59 28.46 16.66
C VAL A 1034 13.01 28.25 17.18
N LEU A 1035 13.22 27.08 17.77
CA LEU A 1035 14.52 26.54 18.17
C LEU A 1035 14.82 25.30 17.31
N THR A 1036 15.92 25.32 16.57
CA THR A 1036 16.39 24.22 15.73
C THR A 1036 17.70 23.67 16.29
N GLU A 1037 17.70 22.40 16.69
CA GLU A 1037 18.92 21.66 17.10
C GLU A 1037 19.42 20.83 15.92
N ILE A 1038 20.69 20.98 15.55
CA ILE A 1038 21.37 20.08 14.62
C ILE A 1038 22.63 19.48 15.24
N TYR A 1039 22.96 18.26 14.80
CA TYR A 1039 24.23 17.61 15.09
C TYR A 1039 25.16 17.75 13.88
N PHE A 1040 26.42 18.12 14.10
CA PHE A 1040 27.45 18.20 13.06
C PHE A 1040 28.77 17.57 13.54
N ALA A 1041 29.65 17.30 12.58
CA ALA A 1041 31.05 16.93 12.84
C ALA A 1041 31.88 17.39 11.63
N LEU A 1042 33.16 17.68 11.86
CA LEU A 1042 34.12 18.07 10.82
C LEU A 1042 35.11 16.92 10.48
N ASP A 1043 34.91 15.73 11.05
CA ASP A 1043 35.71 14.52 10.81
C ASP A 1043 34.91 13.40 10.09
N ASP A 1044 35.48 12.19 9.99
CA ASP A 1044 34.87 11.06 9.26
C ASP A 1044 33.68 10.41 10.02
N THR A 1045 33.29 10.92 11.20
CA THR A 1045 32.19 10.41 12.05
C THR A 1045 30.85 10.36 11.30
N LYS A 1046 30.18 9.19 11.32
CA LYS A 1046 28.96 8.93 10.55
C LYS A 1046 27.86 8.28 11.39
N PRO A 1047 26.76 8.99 11.71
CA PRO A 1047 25.60 8.41 12.37
C PRO A 1047 24.87 7.42 11.45
N HIS A 1048 23.93 6.67 12.02
CA HIS A 1048 23.08 5.76 11.27
C HIS A 1048 21.64 6.25 11.25
N PHE A 1049 21.06 6.34 10.06
CA PHE A 1049 19.62 6.52 9.87
C PHE A 1049 18.81 5.49 10.68
N THR A 1050 17.58 5.85 11.07
CA THR A 1050 16.74 5.00 11.92
C THR A 1050 16.53 3.62 11.28
N LEU A 1051 16.34 2.58 12.11
CA LEU A 1051 16.09 1.24 11.59
C LEU A 1051 14.75 1.18 10.80
N GLY A 1052 13.76 1.95 11.26
CA GLY A 1052 12.50 2.15 10.55
C GLY A 1052 12.74 2.71 9.15
N ALA A 1053 13.42 3.87 9.04
CA ALA A 1053 13.73 4.49 7.75
C ALA A 1053 14.52 3.54 6.84
N ARG A 1054 15.57 2.87 7.33
CA ARG A 1054 16.36 1.93 6.50
C ARG A 1054 15.57 0.69 6.04
N ILE A 1055 14.66 0.17 6.86
CA ILE A 1055 13.75 -0.91 6.45
C ILE A 1055 12.76 -0.39 5.40
N ALA A 1056 12.18 0.77 5.64
CA ALA A 1056 11.16 1.37 4.81
C ALA A 1056 11.72 1.72 3.40
N LEU A 1057 12.94 2.28 3.35
CA LEU A 1057 13.59 2.89 2.19
C LEU A 1057 14.48 1.92 1.42
N MET A 1058 15.49 1.38 2.12
CA MET A 1058 16.56 0.63 1.45
C MET A 1058 16.18 -0.81 1.18
N TRP A 1059 15.14 -1.33 1.83
CA TRP A 1059 14.81 -2.74 1.81
C TRP A 1059 13.61 -2.97 0.89
N ASP A 1060 13.89 -3.24 -0.39
CA ASP A 1060 12.92 -3.68 -1.43
C ASP A 1060 11.66 -4.48 -0.98
N PHE A 1061 10.59 -3.72 -0.72
CA PHE A 1061 9.36 -4.10 -0.04
C PHE A 1061 8.72 -5.37 -0.61
N THR A 1062 8.93 -5.71 -1.88
CA THR A 1062 8.60 -7.03 -2.45
C THR A 1062 8.96 -8.12 -1.51
N THR A 1063 10.23 -8.16 -1.10
CA THR A 1063 10.77 -9.16 -0.19
C THR A 1063 10.35 -8.91 1.22
N MET A 1064 10.18 -7.65 1.60
CA MET A 1064 9.56 -7.42 2.90
C MET A 1064 8.24 -8.17 2.93
N GLY A 1065 7.55 -8.32 1.80
CA GLY A 1065 6.47 -9.28 1.56
C GLY A 1065 6.90 -10.73 1.35
N GLN A 1066 7.83 -11.04 0.44
CA GLN A 1066 8.15 -12.44 0.10
C GLN A 1066 8.50 -13.14 1.39
N VAL A 1067 9.24 -12.44 2.25
CA VAL A 1067 9.51 -12.72 3.65
C VAL A 1067 8.43 -12.31 4.66
N ILE A 1068 7.56 -11.31 4.54
CA ILE A 1068 6.32 -11.21 5.39
C ILE A 1068 5.30 -12.26 5.03
N PHE A 1069 5.68 -13.18 4.17
CA PHE A 1069 4.99 -14.41 4.00
C PHE A 1069 5.96 -15.62 4.11
N PHE A 1070 7.29 -15.46 4.04
CA PHE A 1070 8.26 -16.35 4.73
C PHE A 1070 8.44 -16.03 6.22
N SER A 1071 7.53 -15.22 6.78
CA SER A 1071 7.44 -14.79 8.18
C SER A 1071 6.04 -14.26 8.59
N SER A 1072 5.10 -14.10 7.64
CA SER A 1072 3.90 -14.95 7.60
C SER A 1072 4.25 -16.35 7.08
N VAL A 1073 5.39 -16.82 7.55
CA VAL A 1073 5.56 -17.92 8.47
C VAL A 1073 5.58 -17.45 9.95
N CYS A 1074 6.55 -17.90 10.77
CA CYS A 1074 6.68 -17.72 12.21
C CYS A 1074 5.52 -18.22 13.10
N CYS A 1075 4.30 -17.71 12.96
CA CYS A 1075 3.23 -17.88 13.95
C CYS A 1075 2.39 -19.18 13.83
N CYS A 1076 1.82 -19.50 12.67
CA CYS A 1076 0.65 -20.41 12.54
C CYS A 1076 0.98 -21.78 11.94
N THR A 1077 2.27 -22.01 11.96
CA THR A 1077 3.13 -22.40 10.88
C THR A 1077 3.27 -23.77 10.26
N PHE A 1078 4.51 -23.92 9.81
CA PHE A 1078 5.51 -24.93 10.01
C PHE A 1078 6.01 -24.96 11.45
N PRO A 1079 5.47 -24.28 12.50
CA PRO A 1079 5.73 -25.48 14.34
C PRO A 1079 4.62 -26.61 15.07
N PHE A 1080 3.31 -27.25 14.96
CA PHE A 1080 2.03 -27.88 14.14
C PHE A 1080 1.72 -29.38 13.58
N VAL A 1081 1.52 -29.66 12.27
CA VAL A 1081 1.22 -30.85 11.33
C VAL A 1081 1.88 -32.33 11.20
N ILE A 1082 3.04 -33.06 11.42
CA ILE A 1082 4.38 -33.13 12.10
C ILE A 1082 4.28 -33.43 13.64
N MET A 1083 3.90 -32.47 14.47
CA MET A 1083 3.20 -32.57 15.74
C MET A 1083 1.81 -33.19 15.54
N ARG A 1084 1.15 -33.01 14.37
CA ARG A 1084 0.22 -34.00 13.80
C ARG A 1084 0.90 -35.11 12.98
N CYS A 1085 2.06 -35.56 13.42
CA CYS A 1085 2.70 -36.81 12.99
C CYS A 1085 3.43 -37.56 14.15
N LEU A 1086 2.93 -37.40 15.37
CA LEU A 1086 2.94 -38.43 16.41
C LEU A 1086 1.76 -38.24 17.39
N GLN A 1087 0.79 -39.17 17.41
CA GLN A 1087 -0.39 -39.28 18.32
C GLN A 1087 -0.31 -40.53 19.18
N GLY A 1088 -0.33 -41.70 18.52
CA GLY A 1088 -0.55 -43.00 19.11
C GLY A 1088 0.74 -43.77 19.19
N ARG A 1089 0.82 -44.76 20.08
CA ARG A 1089 2.03 -45.29 20.75
C ARG A 1089 2.37 -44.55 22.08
N ILE A 1090 2.45 -43.18 22.21
CA ILE A 1090 2.14 -42.45 23.50
C ILE A 1090 0.74 -41.82 23.41
N THR A 1091 0.36 -40.95 24.35
CA THR A 1091 -1.03 -40.96 24.85
C THR A 1091 -1.55 -39.59 25.36
N LEU A 1092 -2.16 -39.61 26.56
CA LEU A 1092 -2.83 -38.56 27.34
C LEU A 1092 -2.20 -38.50 28.78
N ARG A 1093 -0.89 -38.86 28.91
CA ARG A 1093 -0.14 -39.03 30.17
C ARG A 1093 1.32 -38.48 30.18
N GLN A 1094 2.09 -38.64 29.10
CA GLN A 1094 3.52 -38.26 28.90
C GLN A 1094 3.95 -36.79 28.53
N LEU A 1095 3.68 -36.28 27.32
CA LEU A 1095 4.03 -34.94 26.77
C LEU A 1095 4.19 -33.76 27.80
N SER A 1096 3.19 -33.35 28.60
CA SER A 1096 3.25 -32.13 29.44
C SER A 1096 4.37 -32.09 30.47
N LEU A 1097 4.92 -33.22 30.90
CA LEU A 1097 6.10 -33.20 31.77
C LEU A 1097 7.33 -32.56 31.07
N VAL A 1098 7.21 -32.11 29.81
CA VAL A 1098 8.18 -31.22 29.16
C VAL A 1098 7.81 -29.73 29.24
N PHE A 1099 6.53 -29.34 29.26
CA PHE A 1099 6.14 -27.94 29.50
C PHE A 1099 5.63 -27.70 30.92
N LYS A 1100 6.59 -27.43 31.81
CA LYS A 1100 6.35 -27.18 33.23
C LYS A 1100 5.47 -25.96 33.55
N PHE A 1101 5.36 -24.99 32.64
CA PHE A 1101 4.67 -23.72 32.91
C PHE A 1101 3.18 -23.82 32.60
N ARG A 1102 2.29 -23.79 33.61
CA ARG A 1102 0.82 -23.95 33.48
C ARG A 1102 0.16 -23.06 32.41
N CYS A 1103 0.78 -21.96 31.96
CA CYS A 1103 0.30 -21.12 30.84
C CYS A 1103 0.91 -21.47 29.47
N ILE A 1104 2.15 -21.95 29.36
CA ILE A 1104 2.70 -22.65 28.16
C ILE A 1104 2.34 -24.15 28.24
N TYR A 1105 1.22 -24.40 28.92
CA TYR A 1105 0.58 -25.65 29.25
C TYR A 1105 -0.93 -25.38 29.18
N LEU A 1106 -1.52 -24.21 29.46
CA LEU A 1106 -2.89 -23.88 29.01
C LEU A 1106 -2.95 -23.04 27.72
N LEU A 1107 -1.77 -22.68 27.20
CA LEU A 1107 -1.36 -22.59 25.79
C LEU A 1107 -0.36 -23.70 25.41
N ILE A 1108 -0.20 -24.78 26.22
CA ILE A 1108 0.07 -26.19 25.77
C ILE A 1108 -0.90 -27.37 26.30
N ARG A 1109 -2.28 -27.26 26.40
CA ARG A 1109 -3.55 -28.16 26.43
C ARG A 1109 -4.67 -28.21 25.29
N LYS A 1110 -4.99 -27.19 24.46
CA LYS A 1110 -6.17 -27.00 23.59
C LYS A 1110 -5.80 -27.13 22.12
N LEU A 1111 -4.69 -26.47 21.73
CA LEU A 1111 -3.74 -26.81 20.64
C LEU A 1111 -3.50 -28.33 20.56
N TRP A 1112 -4.05 -29.26 21.33
CA TRP A 1112 -4.00 -30.71 21.10
C TRP A 1112 -5.22 -31.37 21.78
N ILE A 1113 -6.41 -30.76 21.64
CA ILE A 1113 -7.72 -31.39 21.86
C ILE A 1113 -8.84 -31.16 20.77
N PHE A 1114 -8.65 -30.50 19.62
CA PHE A 1114 -9.58 -30.59 18.43
C PHE A 1114 -9.21 -31.35 17.10
N ALA A 1115 -8.04 -31.98 16.90
CA ALA A 1115 -7.50 -32.66 15.72
C ALA A 1115 -7.36 -34.19 15.78
N GLY A 1116 -7.06 -34.79 16.92
CA GLY A 1116 -7.41 -36.17 17.23
C GLY A 1116 -8.74 -36.63 16.66
N VAL A 1117 -9.64 -35.66 16.52
CA VAL A 1117 -10.79 -35.72 15.67
C VAL A 1117 -10.47 -35.74 14.16
N LYS A 1118 -10.79 -36.88 13.55
CA LYS A 1118 -10.93 -37.15 12.10
C LYS A 1118 -12.08 -36.41 11.37
N LYS A 1119 -12.75 -35.47 12.02
CA LYS A 1119 -13.61 -34.49 11.34
C LYS A 1119 -12.83 -33.21 11.07
N LEU A 1120 -12.06 -32.76 12.07
CA LEU A 1120 -11.52 -31.41 12.15
C LEU A 1120 -10.62 -31.08 11.00
N PHE A 1121 -9.33 -31.34 11.14
CA PHE A 1121 -8.27 -30.94 10.23
C PHE A 1121 -8.36 -31.36 8.76
N TYR A 1122 -9.48 -31.91 8.24
CA TYR A 1122 -9.63 -32.10 6.78
C TYR A 1122 -9.83 -30.68 6.26
N PRO A 1123 -11.05 -30.12 6.32
CA PRO A 1123 -11.31 -28.72 6.15
C PRO A 1123 -10.24 -27.62 5.89
N ILE A 1124 -9.49 -26.90 6.75
CA ILE A 1124 -8.59 -25.86 6.16
C ILE A 1124 -7.52 -26.45 5.27
N ILE A 1125 -7.09 -27.74 5.27
CA ILE A 1125 -5.73 -28.00 4.74
C ILE A 1125 -5.45 -27.31 3.39
N ALA A 1126 -6.36 -27.27 2.40
CA ALA A 1126 -6.43 -26.45 1.16
C ALA A 1126 -6.93 -25.00 1.23
N TYR A 1127 -7.91 -24.69 2.08
CA TYR A 1127 -7.94 -23.40 2.78
C TYR A 1127 -6.55 -22.81 2.85
N ASN A 1128 -5.64 -23.59 3.41
CA ASN A 1128 -4.27 -23.22 3.48
C ASN A 1128 -3.50 -23.66 2.24
N LEU A 1129 -3.63 -24.89 1.71
CA LEU A 1129 -2.92 -25.67 0.65
C LEU A 1129 -3.57 -25.57 -0.75
N TYR A 1130 -4.10 -24.43 -1.19
CA TYR A 1130 -4.41 -24.26 -2.62
C TYR A 1130 -4.28 -22.92 -3.47
N LEU A 1131 -3.47 -21.80 -3.60
CA LEU A 1131 -2.13 -21.01 -3.52
C LEU A 1131 -1.14 -21.73 -4.36
N CYS A 1132 0.04 -21.25 -4.73
CA CYS A 1132 1.06 -22.19 -5.17
C CYS A 1132 0.74 -23.29 -6.24
N CYS A 1133 -0.35 -23.34 -7.01
CA CYS A 1133 -1.33 -22.31 -7.42
C CYS A 1133 -2.86 -22.69 -7.65
N GLY A 1134 -3.87 -22.39 -6.78
CA GLY A 1134 -5.37 -22.41 -7.00
C GLY A 1134 -6.17 -21.13 -6.48
N PRO A 1135 -7.24 -20.59 -7.15
CA PRO A 1135 -7.68 -19.16 -7.06
C PRO A 1135 -7.88 -18.53 -5.68
N TRP A 1136 -7.49 -17.24 -5.59
CA TRP A 1136 -7.83 -16.30 -4.51
C TRP A 1136 -8.83 -15.17 -4.81
N LEU A 1137 -9.21 -15.02 -6.07
CA LEU A 1137 -9.65 -13.76 -6.71
C LEU A 1137 -9.72 -14.11 -8.28
N ALA A 1138 -10.24 -13.31 -9.27
CA ALA A 1138 -10.56 -13.59 -10.74
C ALA A 1138 -11.87 -12.96 -11.44
N GLY A 1139 -12.15 -11.63 -11.50
CA GLY A 1139 -13.46 -10.87 -11.62
C GLY A 1139 -13.55 -9.69 -12.62
N TYR A 1140 -14.12 -8.51 -12.22
CA TYR A 1140 -13.96 -7.20 -12.94
C TYR A 1140 -13.08 -6.03 -12.42
N LEU A 1141 -11.76 -6.06 -12.53
CA LEU A 1141 -10.93 -5.01 -11.96
C LEU A 1141 -10.79 -3.72 -12.77
N ILE A 1142 -11.09 -3.76 -14.05
CA ILE A 1142 -11.91 -2.67 -14.55
C ILE A 1142 -13.31 -3.15 -14.64
N ASP A 1143 -14.25 -2.29 -14.51
CA ASP A 1143 -15.61 -2.63 -14.90
C ASP A 1143 -15.59 -2.57 -16.43
N GLY A 1144 -16.20 -3.39 -17.33
CA GLY A 1144 -16.17 -4.87 -17.53
C GLY A 1144 -16.02 -5.84 -18.86
N ARG A 1145 -15.06 -6.58 -19.54
CA ARG A 1145 -13.64 -7.17 -19.83
C ARG A 1145 -12.88 -8.31 -19.04
N PHE A 1146 -13.34 -9.55 -19.01
CA PHE A 1146 -13.05 -10.51 -17.93
C PHE A 1146 -11.67 -10.83 -17.30
N GLY A 1147 -11.56 -11.07 -15.96
CA GLY A 1147 -10.32 -11.42 -15.26
C GLY A 1147 -9.91 -12.74 -14.54
N PHE A 1148 -8.63 -13.13 -14.55
CA PHE A 1148 -8.01 -14.08 -13.59
C PHE A 1148 -6.64 -13.57 -13.01
N ILE A 1149 -6.43 -12.98 -11.79
CA ILE A 1149 -5.09 -12.46 -11.25
C ILE A 1149 -4.03 -13.54 -11.54
N PHE A 1150 -2.69 -13.40 -11.55
CA PHE A 1150 -1.84 -14.58 -11.20
C PHE A 1150 -1.36 -14.80 -9.80
N VAL A 1151 -0.24 -15.43 -9.65
CA VAL A 1151 0.69 -14.96 -8.65
C VAL A 1151 2.05 -15.25 -9.28
N TRP A 1152 2.10 -14.88 -10.56
CA TRP A 1152 3.15 -15.04 -11.54
C TRP A 1152 3.75 -13.67 -11.90
N GLY A 1153 3.18 -12.59 -11.35
CA GLY A 1153 2.83 -11.42 -12.16
C GLY A 1153 1.45 -11.62 -12.80
N THR A 1154 0.75 -10.56 -13.16
CA THR A 1154 -0.65 -10.59 -13.63
C THR A 1154 -0.69 -10.88 -15.20
N ILE A 1155 -1.85 -11.25 -15.85
CA ILE A 1155 -2.41 -12.25 -16.99
C ILE A 1155 -3.47 -11.45 -18.10
N PHE A 1156 -3.68 -11.76 -19.39
CA PHE A 1156 -4.84 -11.42 -20.25
C PHE A 1156 -5.29 -12.59 -21.17
N ASP A 1157 -6.03 -12.31 -22.24
CA ASP A 1157 -6.52 -13.26 -23.24
C ASP A 1157 -5.61 -13.58 -24.47
N ASP A 1158 -4.41 -12.97 -24.67
CA ASP A 1158 -3.50 -13.30 -25.82
C ASP A 1158 -2.02 -13.60 -25.44
N GLY A 1159 -1.26 -12.60 -24.94
CA GLY A 1159 0.15 -12.72 -24.51
C GLY A 1159 0.90 -11.50 -23.92
N MET A 1160 0.34 -10.55 -23.10
CA MET A 1160 1.07 -9.29 -22.70
C MET A 1160 1.13 -8.83 -21.18
N PHE A 1161 2.28 -8.84 -20.43
CA PHE A 1161 2.53 -9.03 -18.93
C PHE A 1161 2.75 -7.87 -17.86
N LEU A 1162 2.57 -8.16 -16.53
CA LEU A 1162 2.72 -7.30 -15.31
C LEU A 1162 3.40 -8.02 -14.15
N GLU A 1163 4.18 -7.37 -13.29
CA GLU A 1163 4.81 -8.08 -12.18
C GLU A 1163 5.01 -7.30 -10.88
N GLY A 1164 5.57 -7.91 -9.83
CA GLY A 1164 4.67 -8.15 -8.73
C GLY A 1164 5.05 -8.08 -7.28
N THR A 1165 4.13 -7.47 -6.51
CA THR A 1165 4.51 -6.73 -5.31
C THR A 1165 3.67 -6.58 -3.98
N THR A 1166 2.31 -6.59 -3.81
CA THR A 1166 1.53 -6.31 -2.55
C THR A 1166 1.17 -7.56 -1.82
N THR A 1167 0.32 -8.38 -2.48
CA THR A 1167 -0.14 -9.71 -2.07
C THR A 1167 0.26 -10.10 -0.65
N PHE A 1168 1.52 -10.55 -0.46
CA PHE A 1168 2.19 -10.91 0.78
C PHE A 1168 1.72 -10.19 2.03
N PHE A 1169 1.38 -8.92 1.93
CA PHE A 1169 0.77 -8.15 2.99
C PHE A 1169 -0.65 -8.61 3.26
N TYR A 1170 -1.66 -8.28 2.47
CA TYR A 1170 -3.05 -8.74 2.75
C TYR A 1170 -3.18 -10.23 2.93
N CYS A 1171 -2.37 -10.99 2.22
CA CYS A 1171 -2.39 -12.42 2.31
C CYS A 1171 -1.75 -12.89 3.62
N GLY A 1172 -0.49 -12.54 3.88
CA GLY A 1172 0.20 -12.87 5.13
C GLY A 1172 -0.53 -12.35 6.37
N ILE A 1173 -1.07 -11.13 6.29
CA ILE A 1173 -1.93 -10.48 7.28
C ILE A 1173 -3.22 -11.28 7.46
N HIS A 1174 -3.87 -11.72 6.39
CA HIS A 1174 -5.10 -12.49 6.48
C HIS A 1174 -4.91 -13.87 7.15
N ILE A 1175 -3.70 -14.48 7.18
CA ILE A 1175 -3.51 -15.51 8.23
C ILE A 1175 -3.40 -14.87 9.60
N LEU A 1176 -2.43 -13.97 9.81
CA LEU A 1176 -2.08 -13.51 11.15
C LEU A 1176 -3.29 -12.97 11.91
N LEU A 1177 -4.27 -12.41 11.19
CA LEU A 1177 -5.46 -11.77 11.73
C LEU A 1177 -6.75 -12.58 11.58
N PHE A 1178 -6.99 -13.33 10.50
CA PHE A 1178 -8.15 -14.23 10.45
C PHE A 1178 -7.78 -15.65 10.89
N ASN A 1179 -6.88 -16.31 10.17
CA ASN A 1179 -6.62 -17.72 10.41
C ASN A 1179 -5.92 -18.02 11.75
N TRP A 1180 -4.97 -17.22 12.24
CA TRP A 1180 -4.31 -17.46 13.55
C TRP A 1180 -5.25 -17.30 14.74
N PRO A 1181 -6.21 -16.34 14.73
CA PRO A 1181 -7.26 -16.33 15.74
C PRO A 1181 -8.31 -17.43 15.54
N LEU A 1182 -8.67 -17.76 14.29
CA LEU A 1182 -9.61 -18.84 13.95
C LEU A 1182 -9.09 -20.15 14.56
N ILE A 1183 -7.84 -20.50 14.24
CA ILE A 1183 -6.98 -21.46 14.94
C ILE A 1183 -7.29 -21.49 16.43
N GLY A 1184 -7.09 -20.36 17.12
CA GLY A 1184 -7.19 -20.18 18.56
C GLY A 1184 -8.50 -20.68 19.17
N ILE A 1185 -9.60 -20.19 18.61
CA ILE A 1185 -10.90 -20.18 19.29
C ILE A 1185 -11.50 -21.57 19.37
N LEU A 1186 -11.47 -22.29 18.25
CA LEU A 1186 -12.42 -23.44 17.92
C LEU A 1186 -11.64 -24.62 18.71
N ALA A 1187 -10.35 -24.44 19.08
CA ALA A 1187 -9.47 -25.38 19.79
C ALA A 1187 -9.83 -25.48 21.24
N HIS A 1188 -10.11 -24.30 21.79
CA HIS A 1188 -10.71 -24.17 23.08
C HIS A 1188 -12.09 -24.84 23.14
N THR A 1189 -12.85 -24.82 22.04
CA THR A 1189 -14.16 -25.49 22.00
C THR A 1189 -14.02 -27.00 22.10
N ALA A 1190 -13.14 -27.68 21.35
CA ALA A 1190 -13.05 -29.13 21.52
C ALA A 1190 -12.23 -29.56 22.75
N ASP A 1191 -11.26 -28.77 23.21
CA ASP A 1191 -10.71 -28.90 24.57
C ASP A 1191 -11.83 -28.97 25.60
N VAL A 1192 -12.79 -28.07 25.51
CA VAL A 1192 -14.01 -28.12 26.32
C VAL A 1192 -14.82 -29.38 26.03
N ARG A 1193 -15.14 -29.73 24.78
CA ARG A 1193 -15.94 -30.94 24.45
C ARG A 1193 -15.31 -32.26 24.91
N PHE A 1194 -13.99 -32.34 25.04
CA PHE A 1194 -13.25 -33.49 25.57
C PHE A 1194 -13.15 -33.47 27.09
N GLN A 1195 -12.90 -32.29 27.69
CA GLN A 1195 -12.97 -32.10 29.14
C GLN A 1195 -14.35 -32.50 29.68
N ASP A 1196 -15.42 -32.10 28.99
CA ASP A 1196 -16.83 -32.46 29.24
C ASP A 1196 -17.11 -33.96 29.23
N MET A 1197 -16.17 -34.75 28.69
CA MET A 1197 -16.31 -36.19 28.39
C MET A 1197 -15.31 -37.05 29.17
N ILE A 1198 -14.34 -36.44 29.86
CA ILE A 1198 -13.49 -37.09 30.88
C ILE A 1198 -14.01 -36.76 32.28
N ASP A 1199 -14.43 -35.52 32.52
CA ASP A 1199 -15.08 -35.13 33.77
C ASP A 1199 -16.57 -35.53 33.70
N ASN A 1200 -16.85 -36.81 34.02
CA ASN A 1200 -18.13 -37.53 33.86
C ASN A 1200 -19.39 -36.92 34.54
N ASN A 1201 -19.32 -35.68 35.04
CA ASN A 1201 -20.41 -34.99 35.75
C ASN A 1201 -20.52 -33.48 35.45
N ARG A 1202 -19.80 -32.92 34.45
CA ARG A 1202 -19.70 -31.45 34.23
C ARG A 1202 -20.69 -30.82 33.24
N LEU A 1203 -21.53 -31.61 32.56
CA LEU A 1203 -22.47 -31.08 31.57
C LEU A 1203 -23.76 -30.49 32.18
N HIS A 1204 -24.20 -30.98 33.35
CA HIS A 1204 -25.50 -30.63 33.93
C HIS A 1204 -25.56 -29.30 34.71
N SER A 1205 -24.43 -28.63 34.98
CA SER A 1205 -24.39 -27.42 35.85
C SER A 1205 -23.77 -26.17 35.18
N ARG A 1206 -23.91 -26.02 33.85
CA ARG A 1206 -23.38 -24.85 33.11
C ARG A 1206 -24.39 -23.73 32.93
N THR A 1207 -24.17 -22.63 33.64
CA THR A 1207 -24.91 -21.36 33.50
C THR A 1207 -24.87 -20.80 32.08
N LEU A 1208 -25.92 -20.05 31.70
CA LEU A 1208 -26.10 -19.47 30.36
C LEU A 1208 -24.91 -18.59 29.94
N PHE A 1209 -24.45 -17.71 30.83
CA PHE A 1209 -23.25 -16.88 30.63
C PHE A 1209 -22.01 -17.68 30.18
N ARG A 1210 -21.80 -18.86 30.78
CA ARG A 1210 -20.65 -19.73 30.45
C ARG A 1210 -20.80 -20.42 29.10
N LYS A 1211 -22.01 -20.53 28.55
CA LYS A 1211 -22.27 -20.93 27.16
C LYS A 1211 -22.01 -19.77 26.20
N ILE A 1212 -22.38 -18.53 26.55
CA ILE A 1212 -22.14 -17.32 25.73
C ILE A 1212 -20.63 -17.07 25.57
N MET A 1213 -19.87 -17.03 26.66
CA MET A 1213 -18.42 -16.78 26.64
C MET A 1213 -17.60 -17.83 25.87
N LEU A 1214 -18.14 -19.04 25.68
CA LEU A 1214 -17.53 -20.11 24.89
C LEU A 1214 -17.75 -19.96 23.37
N ASN A 1215 -18.65 -19.05 22.99
CA ASN A 1215 -19.09 -18.80 21.61
C ASN A 1215 -18.70 -17.40 21.13
N ALA A 1216 -18.64 -16.41 22.01
CA ALA A 1216 -18.30 -15.02 21.69
C ALA A 1216 -17.01 -14.84 20.84
N PRO A 1217 -15.90 -15.56 21.08
CA PRO A 1217 -14.67 -15.30 20.32
C PRO A 1217 -14.77 -15.65 18.83
N ILE A 1218 -15.61 -16.63 18.44
CA ILE A 1218 -15.82 -16.92 17.01
C ILE A 1218 -16.83 -15.98 16.37
N LEU A 1219 -17.83 -15.51 17.13
CA LEU A 1219 -18.73 -14.47 16.65
C LEU A 1219 -17.93 -13.19 16.39
N LEU A 1220 -17.08 -12.77 17.33
CA LEU A 1220 -16.16 -11.64 17.15
C LEU A 1220 -15.28 -11.80 15.90
N LEU A 1221 -14.67 -12.98 15.71
CA LEU A 1221 -13.81 -13.18 14.56
C LEU A 1221 -14.59 -13.23 13.25
N ILE A 1222 -15.77 -13.86 13.21
CA ILE A 1222 -16.67 -13.83 12.05
C ILE A 1222 -17.20 -12.41 11.80
N SER A 1223 -17.34 -11.56 12.82
CA SER A 1223 -17.69 -10.14 12.66
C SER A 1223 -16.52 -9.31 12.11
N ILE A 1224 -15.34 -9.37 12.71
CA ILE A 1224 -14.12 -8.73 12.17
C ILE A 1224 -13.91 -9.17 10.74
N HIS A 1225 -14.11 -10.46 10.48
CA HIS A 1225 -13.92 -11.00 9.16
C HIS A 1225 -15.08 -10.74 8.21
N LEU A 1226 -16.30 -10.54 8.69
CA LEU A 1226 -17.39 -9.96 7.92
C LEU A 1226 -17.13 -8.50 7.58
N SER A 1227 -16.33 -7.80 8.39
CA SER A 1227 -15.84 -6.45 8.06
C SER A 1227 -14.72 -6.49 7.03
N ILE A 1228 -13.74 -7.41 7.10
CA ILE A 1228 -12.73 -7.56 6.01
C ILE A 1228 -13.38 -8.15 4.74
N SER A 1229 -14.38 -9.02 4.89
CA SER A 1229 -15.16 -9.56 3.78
C SER A 1229 -16.17 -8.56 3.28
N SER A 1230 -16.67 -7.64 4.11
CA SER A 1230 -17.42 -6.51 3.60
C SER A 1230 -16.42 -5.67 2.85
N ILE A 1231 -15.29 -5.22 3.43
CA ILE A 1231 -14.21 -4.45 2.78
C ILE A 1231 -13.84 -4.97 1.41
N PHE A 1232 -13.89 -6.29 1.21
CA PHE A 1232 -13.52 -6.99 -0.01
C PHE A 1232 -14.74 -7.47 -0.84
N ALA A 1233 -15.97 -7.33 -0.34
CA ALA A 1233 -17.20 -7.24 -1.13
C ALA A 1233 -17.15 -5.88 -1.80
N TYR A 1234 -17.29 -4.93 -0.91
CA TYR A 1234 -17.90 -3.64 -0.80
C TYR A 1234 -17.88 -2.53 -1.85
N SER A 1235 -17.24 -2.72 -2.96
CA SER A 1235 -15.96 -2.06 -3.05
C SER A 1235 -15.47 -2.43 -4.42
N HIS A 1236 -15.31 -3.72 -4.58
CA HIS A 1236 -15.49 -4.26 -5.87
C HIS A 1236 -16.99 -4.42 -6.06
N GLY A 1237 -17.83 -4.82 -5.08
CA GLY A 1237 -19.12 -5.47 -5.35
C GLY A 1237 -19.65 -6.74 -4.65
N LEU A 1238 -20.37 -7.59 -5.45
CA LEU A 1238 -20.91 -8.92 -5.10
C LEU A 1238 -20.66 -10.42 -5.93
N LEU A 1239 -19.96 -9.81 -7.09
CA LEU A 1239 -18.92 -10.25 -8.29
C LEU A 1239 -17.35 -10.07 -8.32
N THR A 1240 -16.72 -10.24 -7.19
CA THR A 1240 -15.32 -10.25 -6.79
C THR A 1240 -15.27 -11.11 -5.55
N LEU A 1241 -16.22 -11.06 -4.61
CA LEU A 1241 -16.11 -11.78 -3.34
C LEU A 1241 -16.75 -13.18 -3.34
N LEU A 1242 -17.83 -13.48 -4.11
CA LEU A 1242 -18.14 -14.57 -5.11
C LEU A 1242 -17.31 -14.20 -6.31
N LEU A 1243 -16.05 -13.85 -6.06
CA LEU A 1243 -15.17 -14.80 -5.38
C LEU A 1243 -13.76 -14.30 -4.79
N ASN A 1244 -13.48 -14.19 -3.46
CA ASN A 1244 -12.07 -14.08 -2.91
C ASN A 1244 -11.67 -14.86 -1.60
N PRO A 1245 -10.80 -15.93 -1.49
CA PRO A 1245 -10.45 -16.75 -0.32
C PRO A 1245 -10.04 -16.10 0.92
N ALA A 1246 -9.59 -14.86 0.87
CA ALA A 1246 -9.53 -14.20 2.13
C ALA A 1246 -10.90 -14.03 2.76
N GLN A 1247 -12.07 -14.23 2.11
CA GLN A 1247 -13.33 -13.57 2.54
C GLN A 1247 -14.64 -14.37 2.75
N PHE A 1248 -15.52 -14.73 1.80
CA PHE A 1248 -16.81 -15.41 2.21
C PHE A 1248 -16.92 -16.89 2.07
N TRP A 1249 -16.37 -17.57 1.06
CA TRP A 1249 -15.61 -18.79 1.34
C TRP A 1249 -14.39 -18.62 2.31
N SER A 1250 -14.31 -17.48 3.05
CA SER A 1250 -13.67 -17.30 4.38
C SER A 1250 -14.57 -17.03 5.62
N LEU A 1251 -15.91 -16.96 5.52
CA LEU A 1251 -16.86 -16.89 6.66
C LEU A 1251 -17.50 -18.23 7.09
N ILE A 1252 -18.74 -18.57 6.69
CA ILE A 1252 -19.44 -19.90 6.62
C ILE A 1252 -18.71 -21.23 7.01
N ILE A 1253 -17.42 -21.46 6.74
CA ILE A 1253 -16.63 -22.64 7.18
C ILE A 1253 -16.49 -22.45 8.68
N ALA A 1254 -16.01 -21.28 9.12
CA ALA A 1254 -16.07 -20.85 10.50
C ALA A 1254 -17.44 -21.13 11.15
N LEU A 1255 -18.53 -21.14 10.38
CA LEU A 1255 -19.85 -21.61 10.83
C LEU A 1255 -20.00 -23.15 10.87
N TYR A 1256 -20.09 -23.88 9.75
CA TYR A 1256 -20.43 -25.34 9.77
C TYR A 1256 -19.28 -26.18 10.42
N LEU A 1257 -18.09 -25.62 10.63
CA LEU A 1257 -17.03 -26.27 11.41
C LEU A 1257 -17.02 -25.87 12.88
N TRP A 1258 -17.65 -24.78 13.26
CA TRP A 1258 -17.87 -24.51 14.68
C TRP A 1258 -19.00 -25.40 15.16
N TRP A 1259 -19.97 -25.63 14.29
CA TRP A 1259 -20.96 -26.70 14.38
C TRP A 1259 -20.32 -28.09 14.49
N LYS A 1260 -19.45 -28.54 13.57
CA LYS A 1260 -18.78 -29.86 13.69
C LYS A 1260 -17.88 -29.93 14.95
N ALA A 1261 -17.36 -28.81 15.48
CA ALA A 1261 -16.55 -28.75 16.70
C ALA A 1261 -17.37 -28.83 17.99
N LYS A 1262 -18.63 -28.38 17.95
CA LYS A 1262 -19.63 -28.64 18.99
C LYS A 1262 -20.10 -30.10 18.92
N GLY A 1263 -20.38 -30.59 17.71
CA GLY A 1263 -20.83 -31.95 17.38
C GLY A 1263 -19.77 -33.06 17.52
N LEU A 1264 -18.94 -32.97 18.56
CA LEU A 1264 -17.89 -33.94 18.89
C LEU A 1264 -18.34 -34.90 19.99
N VAL A 1265 -17.95 -36.16 19.82
CA VAL A 1265 -18.36 -37.33 20.62
C VAL A 1265 -17.19 -38.30 20.79
N ALA A 1266 -17.31 -39.28 21.69
CA ALA A 1266 -16.19 -40.17 22.09
C ALA A 1266 -15.39 -40.80 20.94
N LYS A 1267 -16.05 -41.21 19.84
CA LYS A 1267 -15.35 -41.76 18.66
C LYS A 1267 -14.37 -40.79 18.00
N ASP A 1268 -14.59 -39.49 18.11
CA ASP A 1268 -13.69 -38.42 17.65
C ASP A 1268 -12.45 -38.26 18.56
N PHE A 1269 -12.54 -38.73 19.80
CA PHE A 1269 -11.51 -38.64 20.85
C PHE A 1269 -10.89 -40.00 21.20
N THR A 1270 -11.08 -41.02 20.35
CA THR A 1270 -10.57 -42.40 20.52
C THR A 1270 -9.06 -42.50 20.65
N ASN A 1271 -8.31 -41.49 20.22
CA ASN A 1271 -6.85 -41.54 20.21
C ASN A 1271 -6.19 -40.95 21.47
N PHE A 1272 -6.97 -40.74 22.54
CA PHE A 1272 -6.56 -40.09 23.81
C PHE A 1272 -6.99 -40.87 25.03
N VAL A 1273 -8.14 -41.53 24.94
CA VAL A 1273 -8.62 -42.46 25.97
C VAL A 1273 -8.14 -43.85 25.55
N ASN A 1274 -7.35 -44.51 26.39
CA ASN A 1274 -6.74 -45.80 26.05
C ASN A 1274 -7.74 -46.93 26.40
N PRO A 1275 -8.02 -47.93 25.54
CA PRO A 1275 -9.13 -48.88 25.75
C PRO A 1275 -8.99 -49.90 26.90
N SER A 1276 -8.04 -49.69 27.82
CA SER A 1276 -7.60 -50.70 28.81
C SER A 1276 -7.32 -50.08 30.18
N ASN A 1277 -8.00 -48.97 30.52
CA ASN A 1277 -7.71 -48.17 31.71
C ASN A 1277 -8.88 -47.24 32.08
#